data_AF-A0A9W8VBQ6-F1
#
_entry.id   AF-A0A9W8VBQ6-F1
#
_cell.length_a   1.000
_cell.length_b   1.000
_cell.length_c   1.000
_cell.angle_alpha   90.00
_cell.angle_beta   90.00
_cell.angle_gamma   90.00
#
_symmetry.space_group_name_H-M   'P 1'
#
loop_
_entity.id
_entity.type
_entity.pdbx_description
1 polymer ?
#
loop_
_entity_poly.entity_id
_entity_poly.type
_entity_poly.pdbx_seq_one_letter_code
_entity_poly.pdbx_strand_id
1 'polypeptide(L)'
;MANRYDLRSDQDLDGSTYAALPGTTPGEFVPRNTTAMKAKISPTRDWQGCHPSRWIYELLNNNFTTCDLFDRARKAEPEIPSKWDNHTHRLMINGNQSCPISSSRILSSVCLDCHFHFVFKMSWEEEHSEELCNPRQARWPVKDAQFPWHHLVWVGSESDPELKKQRSKYYPLLAREFFACSAAPCTFSVTLEISLPRMADWWIKLLLDYGAIRENLRLAKESDPERYATATDDWATQAPMNLNTYLKNLLEATPPESTRSISKRNKRFFVLFGPRCFPLFRELEFEEKIIVEDGVDGGSFTPPVPPRPASGFTELGTYRGYIEDVRAEIQCIIHRRGEPAELCTPGLHADLGCTEVPNVSQNALVNIDRYKLLGVLPNQPKEIVVNAYKRQWDLLPNKRREVIDALMNVANDLNDEQFSDYAVTQSSVFDSQVPAQTNNEDVELTNQALLFFGLQPPNHYSAESIVKAFRQRVTQEPSVATTARNMLMLIAQAANEDTYTAQLVMEYAEGFSLPTAKEILGLSDASGFGPDTLDSVKEKIRTAKDKDAKITYLDATQKIAEHTQSTDLKNTVAELRQQNGIAAPNGSDSVGGSAQATNFDLPVGLENIGNTCYLNSLLQYLFTVKPVRDIAINYDDFKLELTDEKIKERLLGGNKMTLDRGEAVVAQAFAQELSELFNNLETSDKVATRPSQRLANAVLLSIHTLLNDTKSSVEATAGSKPPPLPTRPPPGPPATGSDDVEMATVTVKDGRDPIDTASTVSSQTLVEEDSDRSYEKVEASPITAEDQIIDTVMEVGQDDDVVEIVRPGDRSADTAKAAEKGHNDTIGNTQTADVDMTDAEEPQTVDQKVLTALEHQKRSSGTEQQDVEEVMGSILNRLQAAIHASSVDESTGIQLEKIMETFFVTTINYTKKFSDKDYQKEISFDRSITAFPAPEGTCSLYDALGRNFDQQIIDNDNDSNLSLSRYTAIKALPPILHVLIQRSQTMNSKNGNPVEIPETLYLDRYMDAPHDSPAFQERVKGWATVNRISDIEVQKTRVEKLLPTGPFLESYGQEEQADSSNAATEDSAMIDGSEFPDETWDFDGPVDDDYLLINRTTSNPASAVELPSKPQKIKDTEAAVRESIKTELGEREEALKEYYSGLTNNPYRLHAVICHRGHLTSGHYWVWIYDFEQDVWRKYNDSNVEVKRSTDEVLKILSASGEPYFLCYVRDEDKEKYVDVPRRRRPSPSSEDPPQTVDADGDVKVANNEPVNASKTAQELPPLYAEQQSD
;
A
#
# COMPACT_ATOMS: atom_id res chain seq x y z
N MET A 1 -47.41 16.17 -22.04
CA MET A 1 -46.64 16.05 -23.30
C MET A 1 -45.19 16.32 -22.97
N ALA A 2 -44.22 15.48 -23.33
CA ALA A 2 -44.33 14.17 -23.97
C ALA A 2 -43.34 13.19 -23.33
N ASN A 3 -43.73 11.92 -23.19
CA ASN A 3 -42.86 10.90 -22.63
C ASN A 3 -41.75 10.55 -23.63
N ARG A 4 -40.57 10.21 -23.10
CA ARG A 4 -39.92 8.96 -23.50
C ARG A 4 -39.70 8.14 -22.23
N TYR A 5 -40.08 6.87 -22.29
CA TYR A 5 -39.53 5.87 -21.38
C TYR A 5 -38.07 5.67 -21.74
N ASP A 6 -37.24 5.41 -20.74
CA ASP A 6 -36.17 4.42 -20.90
C ASP A 6 -36.50 3.26 -19.95
N LEU A 7 -36.20 2.03 -20.38
CA LEU A 7 -36.47 0.81 -19.63
C LEU A 7 -35.13 0.12 -19.37
N ARG A 8 -34.51 0.51 -18.26
CA ARG A 8 -33.44 -0.27 -17.63
C ARG A 8 -33.96 -0.69 -16.26
N SER A 9 -34.07 -2.00 -16.07
CA SER A 9 -34.44 -2.62 -14.81
C SER A 9 -33.33 -2.42 -13.79
N ASP A 10 -33.71 -2.20 -12.54
CA ASP A 10 -32.79 -2.16 -11.42
C ASP A 10 -32.08 -3.51 -11.27
N GLN A 11 -30.77 -3.51 -11.56
CA GLN A 11 -29.81 -4.44 -11.01
C GLN A 11 -28.72 -3.58 -10.39
N ASP A 12 -28.82 -3.37 -9.08
CA ASP A 12 -27.86 -2.59 -8.33
C ASP A 12 -26.46 -3.21 -8.46
N LEU A 13 -25.49 -2.37 -8.84
CA LEU A 13 -24.09 -2.73 -8.78
C LEU A 13 -23.62 -2.57 -7.33
N ASP A 14 -23.34 -3.69 -6.67
CA ASP A 14 -22.83 -3.73 -5.29
C ASP A 14 -21.46 -3.04 -5.15
N GLY A 15 -21.48 -1.72 -4.95
CA GLY A 15 -20.31 -0.89 -4.63
C GLY A 15 -19.78 -1.10 -3.20
N SER A 16 -19.91 -2.32 -2.65
CA SER A 16 -19.81 -2.60 -1.21
C SER A 16 -18.73 -3.63 -0.83
N THR A 17 -17.72 -3.86 -1.67
CA THR A 17 -16.60 -4.78 -1.35
C THR A 17 -15.60 -4.22 -0.33
N TYR A 18 -15.60 -2.90 -0.08
CA TYR A 18 -14.77 -2.24 0.94
C TYR A 18 -15.65 -1.46 1.94
N ALA A 19 -16.21 -2.18 2.91
CA ALA A 19 -17.25 -1.68 3.83
C ALA A 19 -16.81 -1.54 5.32
N ALA A 20 -15.51 -1.71 5.61
CA ALA A 20 -14.94 -1.51 6.95
C ALA A 20 -13.71 -0.60 6.90
N LEU A 21 -13.33 -0.03 8.04
CA LEU A 21 -12.00 0.55 8.24
C LEU A 21 -11.00 -0.59 8.55
N PRO A 22 -9.72 -0.48 8.16
CA PRO A 22 -8.74 -1.52 8.43
C PRO A 22 -8.63 -1.84 9.93
N GLY A 23 -9.02 -3.05 10.33
CA GLY A 23 -8.91 -3.55 11.71
C GLY A 23 -10.09 -3.27 12.64
N THR A 24 -11.22 -2.74 12.16
CA THR A 24 -12.37 -2.42 13.02
C THR A 24 -13.29 -3.63 13.26
N THR A 25 -13.55 -3.97 14.52
CA THR A 25 -14.55 -4.98 14.91
C THR A 25 -15.97 -4.58 14.46
N PRO A 26 -16.77 -5.48 13.87
CA PRO A 26 -18.15 -5.19 13.45
C PRO A 26 -19.08 -5.13 14.67
N GLY A 27 -19.13 -4.00 15.37
CA GLY A 27 -19.72 -3.97 16.72
C GLY A 27 -20.02 -2.61 17.36
N GLU A 28 -20.55 -1.63 16.63
CA GLU A 28 -21.36 -0.54 17.22
C GLU A 28 -22.25 0.11 16.14
N PHE A 29 -23.56 0.20 16.36
CA PHE A 29 -24.50 0.84 15.42
C PHE A 29 -24.47 2.36 15.62
N VAL A 30 -23.81 3.08 14.71
CA VAL A 30 -23.77 4.55 14.73
C VAL A 30 -24.99 5.11 13.97
N PRO A 31 -25.89 5.89 14.62
CA PRO A 31 -27.02 6.50 13.93
C PRO A 31 -26.56 7.50 12.86
N ARG A 32 -27.26 7.52 11.72
CA ARG A 32 -26.98 8.38 10.56
C ARG A 32 -28.04 9.46 10.39
N ASN A 33 -27.79 10.64 10.94
CA ASN A 33 -28.65 11.80 10.72
C ASN A 33 -28.33 12.41 9.35
N THR A 34 -29.36 12.59 8.50
CA THR A 34 -29.24 12.89 7.07
C THR A 34 -29.93 14.22 6.71
N THR A 35 -29.32 15.33 7.16
CA THR A 35 -29.79 16.68 6.87
C THR A 35 -29.83 16.97 5.36
N ALA A 36 -30.67 17.91 4.91
CA ALA A 36 -30.85 18.22 3.49
C ALA A 36 -29.58 18.71 2.75
N MET A 37 -28.56 19.18 3.48
CA MET A 37 -27.23 19.42 2.89
C MET A 37 -26.43 18.13 2.78
N LYS A 38 -26.37 17.35 3.87
CA LYS A 38 -25.59 16.10 3.96
C LYS A 38 -26.09 15.02 2.98
N ALA A 39 -27.39 15.00 2.69
CA ALA A 39 -28.02 14.12 1.68
C ALA A 39 -27.51 14.35 0.24
N LYS A 40 -26.81 15.45 -0.05
CA LYS A 40 -26.14 15.68 -1.35
C LYS A 40 -24.79 14.96 -1.47
N ILE A 41 -24.20 14.53 -0.35
CA ILE A 41 -22.94 13.78 -0.30
C ILE A 41 -23.24 12.33 -0.70
N SER A 42 -23.19 12.04 -2.01
CA SER A 42 -23.37 10.67 -2.52
C SER A 42 -22.11 9.83 -2.27
N PRO A 43 -22.23 8.58 -1.78
CA PRO A 43 -21.09 7.67 -1.62
C PRO A 43 -20.48 7.18 -2.95
N THR A 44 -21.11 7.49 -4.09
CA THR A 44 -20.65 7.08 -5.44
C THR A 44 -19.58 8.00 -6.03
N ARG A 45 -19.14 9.02 -5.29
CA ARG A 45 -18.22 10.07 -5.75
C ARG A 45 -17.23 10.41 -4.63
N ASP A 46 -15.99 10.73 -5.00
CA ASP A 46 -15.01 11.28 -4.07
C ASP A 46 -15.38 12.72 -3.63
N TRP A 47 -15.40 12.96 -2.32
CA TRP A 47 -15.61 14.28 -1.70
C TRP A 47 -14.44 14.62 -0.77
N GLN A 48 -13.61 15.60 -1.11
CA GLN A 48 -12.60 16.08 -0.18
C GLN A 48 -13.24 16.95 0.91
N GLY A 49 -13.00 16.59 2.18
CA GLY A 49 -13.24 17.45 3.32
C GLY A 49 -11.95 17.84 4.03
N CYS A 50 -12.07 18.60 5.13
CA CYS A 50 -10.96 19.02 5.96
C CYS A 50 -11.36 19.34 7.41
N HIS A 51 -10.38 19.37 8.31
CA HIS A 51 -10.54 19.83 9.69
C HIS A 51 -10.78 21.36 9.73
N PRO A 52 -11.65 21.90 10.61
CA PRO A 52 -11.94 23.33 10.69
C PRO A 52 -10.72 24.27 10.72
N SER A 53 -9.65 23.97 11.46
CA SER A 53 -8.43 24.82 11.45
C SER A 53 -7.77 24.90 10.05
N ARG A 54 -7.85 23.82 9.26
CA ARG A 54 -7.40 23.78 7.86
C ARG A 54 -8.30 24.63 6.97
N TRP A 55 -9.62 24.48 7.14
CA TRP A 55 -10.64 25.26 6.42
C TRP A 55 -10.47 26.78 6.66
N ILE A 56 -10.23 27.19 7.90
CA ILE A 56 -9.95 28.60 8.26
C ILE A 56 -8.64 29.06 7.61
N TYR A 57 -7.57 28.29 7.69
CA TYR A 57 -6.30 28.65 7.04
C TYR A 57 -6.44 28.86 5.53
N GLU A 58 -7.13 27.96 4.83
CA GLU A 58 -7.33 28.04 3.39
C GLU A 58 -8.23 29.21 2.97
N LEU A 59 -9.27 29.50 3.76
CA LEU A 59 -10.12 30.69 3.61
C LEU A 59 -9.32 31.99 3.72
N LEU A 60 -8.46 32.09 4.75
CA LEU A 60 -7.69 33.32 5.00
C LEU A 60 -6.56 33.53 3.98
N ASN A 61 -6.11 32.48 3.28
CA ASN A 61 -5.02 32.55 2.30
C ASN A 61 -5.50 32.34 0.84
N ASN A 62 -6.80 32.47 0.58
CA ASN A 62 -7.41 32.42 -0.76
C ASN A 62 -7.11 31.15 -1.57
N ASN A 63 -6.89 30.03 -0.89
CA ASN A 63 -6.36 28.79 -1.45
C ASN A 63 -7.12 27.56 -0.90
N PHE A 64 -8.40 27.45 -1.25
CA PHE A 64 -9.21 26.28 -0.90
C PHE A 64 -8.83 25.06 -1.75
N THR A 65 -8.59 23.93 -1.08
CA THR A 65 -8.47 22.60 -1.70
C THR A 65 -9.82 22.03 -2.09
N THR A 66 -10.87 22.31 -1.30
CA THR A 66 -12.18 21.65 -1.41
C THR A 66 -13.15 22.31 -2.41
N CYS A 67 -12.91 23.55 -2.85
CA CYS A 67 -13.77 24.24 -3.83
C CYS A 67 -13.07 25.40 -4.55
N ASP A 68 -13.43 25.66 -5.82
CA ASP A 68 -12.85 26.74 -6.64
C ASP A 68 -13.52 28.13 -6.39
N LEU A 69 -13.97 28.39 -5.16
CA LEU A 69 -14.69 29.62 -4.75
C LEU A 69 -14.03 30.91 -5.26
N PHE A 70 -12.74 31.09 -4.98
CA PHE A 70 -12.01 32.30 -5.36
C PHE A 70 -11.83 32.42 -6.87
N ASP A 71 -11.69 31.30 -7.59
CA ASP A 71 -11.63 31.31 -9.06
C ASP A 71 -12.97 31.59 -9.72
N ARG A 72 -14.08 31.10 -9.15
CA ARG A 72 -15.43 31.46 -9.61
C ARG A 72 -15.70 32.94 -9.37
N ALA A 73 -15.32 33.48 -8.21
CA ALA A 73 -15.38 34.91 -7.92
C ALA A 73 -14.57 35.73 -8.95
N ARG A 74 -13.29 35.40 -9.16
CA ARG A 74 -12.41 36.02 -10.17
C ARG A 74 -12.99 35.98 -11.60
N LYS A 75 -13.68 34.90 -11.98
CA LYS A 75 -14.32 34.75 -13.30
C LYS A 75 -15.67 35.47 -13.41
N ALA A 76 -16.40 35.62 -12.31
CA ALA A 76 -17.75 36.19 -12.29
C ALA A 76 -17.75 37.71 -12.41
N GLU A 77 -16.76 38.41 -11.84
CA GLU A 77 -16.68 39.87 -11.86
C GLU A 77 -15.28 40.41 -12.22
N PRO A 78 -15.10 41.01 -13.41
CA PRO A 78 -13.81 41.57 -13.84
C PRO A 78 -13.44 42.89 -13.13
N GLU A 79 -14.28 43.40 -12.23
CA GLU A 79 -14.05 44.64 -11.47
C GLU A 79 -13.57 44.37 -10.02
N ILE A 80 -13.28 43.11 -9.65
CA ILE A 80 -12.69 42.77 -8.35
C ILE A 80 -11.35 43.53 -8.17
N PRO A 81 -11.18 44.35 -7.11
CA PRO A 81 -9.95 45.12 -6.94
C PRO A 81 -8.74 44.23 -6.72
N SER A 82 -7.62 44.51 -7.40
CA SER A 82 -6.37 43.71 -7.36
C SER A 82 -5.71 43.56 -5.97
N LYS A 83 -6.25 44.22 -4.94
CA LYS A 83 -5.89 44.00 -3.53
C LYS A 83 -6.50 42.72 -2.96
N TRP A 84 -7.55 42.17 -3.57
CA TRP A 84 -8.25 40.96 -3.13
C TRP A 84 -7.30 39.76 -3.05
N ASP A 85 -6.59 39.45 -4.14
CA ASP A 85 -5.74 38.26 -4.24
C ASP A 85 -4.40 38.38 -3.49
N ASN A 86 -3.84 39.59 -3.35
CA ASN A 86 -2.45 39.80 -2.93
C ASN A 86 -2.23 39.96 -1.40
N HIS A 87 -3.02 39.30 -0.55
CA HIS A 87 -2.80 39.29 0.91
C HIS A 87 -3.53 38.13 1.63
N THR A 88 -3.00 37.71 2.77
CA THR A 88 -3.76 36.93 3.76
C THR A 88 -4.83 37.81 4.41
N HIS A 89 -6.09 37.38 4.37
CA HIS A 89 -7.20 38.10 4.98
C HIS A 89 -7.08 38.19 6.50
N ARG A 90 -7.35 39.38 7.05
CA ARG A 90 -7.43 39.62 8.49
C ARG A 90 -8.82 40.13 8.82
N LEU A 91 -9.68 39.23 9.30
CA LEU A 91 -11.10 39.48 9.50
C LEU A 91 -11.37 40.14 10.85
N MET A 92 -12.03 41.30 10.85
CA MET A 92 -12.55 42.00 12.03
C MET A 92 -14.04 41.64 12.24
N ILE A 93 -14.49 41.46 13.48
CA ILE A 93 -15.90 41.14 13.78
C ILE A 93 -16.81 42.37 13.55
N ASN A 94 -17.95 42.16 12.87
CA ASN A 94 -19.06 43.12 12.81
C ASN A 94 -20.11 42.72 13.86
N GLY A 95 -19.92 43.21 15.09
CA GLY A 95 -20.62 42.70 16.28
C GLY A 95 -22.15 42.80 16.24
N ASN A 96 -22.72 43.90 15.75
CA ASN A 96 -24.17 44.14 15.75
C ASN A 96 -24.95 43.18 14.82
N GLN A 97 -24.29 42.61 13.83
CA GLN A 97 -24.86 41.63 12.90
C GLN A 97 -24.55 40.18 13.29
N SER A 98 -23.70 39.97 14.30
CA SER A 98 -23.29 38.65 14.75
C SER A 98 -24.26 38.19 15.84
N CYS A 99 -24.99 37.11 15.57
CA CYS A 99 -26.18 36.71 16.32
C CYS A 99 -26.11 35.23 16.74
N PRO A 100 -26.09 34.92 18.04
CA PRO A 100 -26.33 33.58 18.56
C PRO A 100 -27.84 33.33 18.72
N ILE A 101 -28.32 32.24 18.13
CA ILE A 101 -29.67 31.67 18.25
C ILE A 101 -29.51 30.23 18.80
N SER A 102 -30.56 29.61 19.35
CA SER A 102 -30.47 28.29 20.02
C SER A 102 -29.87 27.18 19.14
N SER A 103 -30.20 27.17 17.85
CA SER A 103 -29.81 26.15 16.86
C SER A 103 -29.06 26.71 15.63
N SER A 104 -28.69 27.99 15.65
CA SER A 104 -27.87 28.60 14.60
C SER A 104 -27.08 29.80 15.09
N ARG A 105 -25.96 30.10 14.42
CA ARG A 105 -25.11 31.23 14.77
C ARG A 105 -24.62 31.95 13.51
N ILE A 106 -24.79 33.26 13.51
CA ILE A 106 -24.29 34.15 12.45
C ILE A 106 -23.09 34.91 13.01
N LEU A 107 -21.97 34.89 12.28
CA LEU A 107 -20.77 35.66 12.56
C LEU A 107 -20.46 36.50 11.32
N SER A 108 -20.66 37.81 11.41
CA SER A 108 -20.39 38.76 10.32
C SER A 108 -19.02 39.39 10.52
N SER A 109 -18.23 39.51 9.45
CA SER A 109 -16.86 40.03 9.53
C SER A 109 -16.40 40.73 8.25
N VAL A 110 -15.44 41.64 8.39
CA VAL A 110 -14.88 42.44 7.27
C VAL A 110 -13.35 42.34 7.26
N CYS A 111 -12.74 42.23 6.09
CA CYS A 111 -11.28 42.16 5.96
C CYS A 111 -10.62 43.54 6.11
N LEU A 112 -9.65 43.67 7.02
CA LEU A 112 -8.87 44.89 7.29
C LEU A 112 -8.15 45.47 6.06
N ASP A 113 -7.81 44.65 5.07
CA ASP A 113 -6.89 45.03 4.01
C ASP A 113 -7.54 45.23 2.63
N CYS A 114 -8.64 44.52 2.34
CA CYS A 114 -9.43 44.63 1.10
C CYS A 114 -10.90 45.06 1.29
N HIS A 115 -11.41 45.14 2.52
CA HIS A 115 -12.78 45.55 2.88
C HIS A 115 -13.94 44.65 2.38
N PHE A 116 -13.64 43.46 1.84
CA PHE A 116 -14.67 42.45 1.55
C PHE A 116 -15.26 41.89 2.84
N HIS A 117 -16.53 41.50 2.79
CA HIS A 117 -17.27 40.96 3.94
C HIS A 117 -17.48 39.46 3.82
N PHE A 118 -17.20 38.76 4.91
CA PHE A 118 -17.31 37.32 5.08
C PHE A 118 -18.32 37.05 6.20
N VAL A 119 -19.43 36.42 5.85
CA VAL A 119 -20.49 36.06 6.79
C VAL A 119 -20.54 34.54 6.90
N PHE A 120 -20.32 34.05 8.11
CA PHE A 120 -20.46 32.65 8.48
C PHE A 120 -21.84 32.42 9.08
N LYS A 121 -22.57 31.42 8.59
CA LYS A 121 -23.85 30.99 9.16
C LYS A 121 -23.73 29.52 9.53
N MET A 122 -23.46 29.24 10.80
CA MET A 122 -23.48 27.89 11.36
C MET A 122 -24.91 27.49 11.71
N SER A 123 -25.28 26.23 11.46
CA SER A 123 -26.60 25.69 11.80
C SER A 123 -26.56 24.20 12.11
N TRP A 124 -27.38 23.77 13.06
CA TRP A 124 -27.58 22.38 13.47
C TRP A 124 -29.04 22.15 13.84
N GLU A 125 -29.47 20.90 13.91
CA GLU A 125 -30.83 20.53 14.31
C GLU A 125 -30.88 20.40 15.84
N GLU A 126 -31.77 21.16 16.50
CA GLU A 126 -31.78 21.34 17.96
C GLU A 126 -32.01 20.01 18.71
N GLU A 127 -32.83 19.12 18.12
CA GLU A 127 -33.12 17.76 18.59
C GLU A 127 -31.87 16.84 18.63
N HIS A 128 -30.85 17.15 17.83
CA HIS A 128 -29.61 16.39 17.70
C HIS A 128 -28.39 17.09 18.34
N SER A 129 -28.60 18.02 19.28
CA SER A 129 -27.53 18.85 19.85
C SER A 129 -26.47 18.07 20.65
N GLU A 130 -26.83 16.94 21.28
CA GLU A 130 -25.86 16.07 21.98
C GLU A 130 -25.06 15.16 21.02
N GLU A 131 -25.54 15.01 19.78
CA GLU A 131 -24.95 14.18 18.73
C GLU A 131 -23.94 14.93 17.84
N LEU A 132 -23.62 16.17 18.22
CA LEU A 132 -22.60 17.00 17.58
C LEU A 132 -21.18 16.55 17.94
N CYS A 133 -20.23 16.78 17.04
CA CYS A 133 -18.82 16.48 17.28
C CYS A 133 -18.29 17.26 18.49
N ASN A 134 -17.56 16.60 19.38
CA ASN A 134 -17.20 17.18 20.68
C ASN A 134 -15.77 16.80 21.08
N PRO A 135 -14.83 17.76 21.24
CA PRO A 135 -13.43 17.47 21.55
C PRO A 135 -13.20 16.66 22.83
N ARG A 136 -14.18 16.62 23.75
CA ARG A 136 -14.15 15.77 24.95
C ARG A 136 -14.20 14.26 24.65
N GLN A 137 -14.54 13.88 23.42
CA GLN A 137 -14.49 12.48 22.96
C GLN A 137 -13.07 12.04 22.55
N ALA A 138 -12.10 12.97 22.43
CA ALA A 138 -10.75 12.66 22.01
C ALA A 138 -10.04 11.74 23.01
N ARG A 139 -9.67 10.54 22.54
CA ARG A 139 -8.88 9.53 23.26
C ARG A 139 -8.00 8.81 22.24
N TRP A 140 -6.82 8.36 22.68
CA TRP A 140 -5.94 7.55 21.84
C TRP A 140 -6.09 6.05 22.17
N PRO A 141 -6.23 5.16 21.17
CA PRO A 141 -6.56 5.44 19.76
C PRO A 141 -8.05 5.86 19.62
N VAL A 142 -8.35 6.68 18.61
CA VAL A 142 -9.72 7.18 18.34
C VAL A 142 -10.60 6.05 17.82
N LYS A 143 -11.72 5.76 18.48
CA LYS A 143 -12.69 4.73 18.05
C LYS A 143 -13.59 5.22 16.91
N ASP A 144 -14.18 4.30 16.17
CA ASP A 144 -14.95 4.60 14.95
C ASP A 144 -16.33 5.24 15.21
N ALA A 145 -16.90 4.99 16.39
CA ALA A 145 -18.10 5.66 16.89
C ALA A 145 -17.82 7.01 17.59
N GLN A 146 -16.55 7.45 17.65
CA GLN A 146 -16.16 8.73 18.27
C GLN A 146 -15.90 9.79 17.21
N PHE A 147 -16.49 10.97 17.41
CA PHE A 147 -16.38 12.11 16.49
C PHE A 147 -15.87 13.34 17.26
N PRO A 148 -14.58 13.36 17.64
CA PRO A 148 -14.03 14.42 18.50
C PRO A 148 -13.99 15.81 17.84
N TRP A 149 -13.84 15.90 16.51
CA TRP A 149 -13.89 17.18 15.80
C TRP A 149 -14.74 17.08 14.54
N HIS A 150 -15.39 18.20 14.19
CA HIS A 150 -16.06 18.34 12.90
C HIS A 150 -15.06 18.12 11.75
N HIS A 151 -15.58 17.65 10.62
CA HIS A 151 -14.83 17.49 9.38
C HIS A 151 -15.69 18.02 8.24
N LEU A 152 -15.31 19.19 7.72
CA LEU A 152 -16.11 20.00 6.81
C LEU A 152 -15.90 19.55 5.37
N VAL A 153 -16.97 19.10 4.72
CA VAL A 153 -17.01 18.73 3.30
C VAL A 153 -17.73 19.83 2.53
N TRP A 154 -17.21 20.25 1.37
CA TRP A 154 -17.92 21.16 0.48
C TRP A 154 -19.07 20.43 -0.23
N VAL A 155 -20.28 20.97 -0.09
CA VAL A 155 -21.54 20.36 -0.55
C VAL A 155 -22.02 20.97 -1.87
N GLY A 156 -21.46 22.13 -2.26
CA GLY A 156 -21.79 22.87 -3.47
C GLY A 156 -21.98 24.36 -3.22
N SER A 157 -22.29 25.09 -4.30
CA SER A 157 -22.53 26.54 -4.30
C SER A 157 -24.00 26.87 -4.53
N GLU A 158 -24.38 28.10 -4.18
CA GLU A 158 -25.61 28.72 -4.68
C GLU A 158 -25.53 28.99 -6.19
N SER A 159 -26.66 28.94 -6.88
CA SER A 159 -26.69 29.17 -8.34
C SER A 159 -26.62 30.66 -8.71
N ASP A 160 -25.84 30.97 -9.74
CA ASP A 160 -25.68 32.30 -10.36
C ASP A 160 -26.99 33.13 -10.50
N PRO A 161 -28.11 32.56 -10.99
CA PRO A 161 -29.37 33.30 -11.12
C PRO A 161 -29.99 33.67 -9.77
N GLU A 162 -29.86 32.81 -8.75
CA GLU A 162 -30.41 33.04 -7.42
C GLU A 162 -29.53 34.01 -6.62
N LEU A 163 -28.20 33.91 -6.75
CA LEU A 163 -27.26 34.94 -6.27
C LEU A 163 -27.62 36.32 -6.84
N LYS A 164 -27.82 36.42 -8.16
CA LYS A 164 -28.20 37.68 -8.85
C LYS A 164 -29.57 38.21 -8.43
N LYS A 165 -30.51 37.33 -8.03
CA LYS A 165 -31.83 37.68 -7.50
C LYS A 165 -31.80 38.18 -6.05
N GLN A 166 -30.87 37.70 -5.23
CA GLN A 166 -30.69 38.15 -3.85
C GLN A 166 -29.76 39.37 -3.72
N ARG A 167 -29.00 39.68 -4.77
CA ARG A 167 -28.06 40.81 -4.83
C ARG A 167 -28.79 42.16 -4.75
N SER A 168 -28.34 43.02 -3.84
CA SER A 168 -28.87 44.37 -3.67
C SER A 168 -27.77 45.36 -3.31
N LYS A 169 -28.07 46.67 -3.30
CA LYS A 169 -27.13 47.70 -2.82
C LYS A 169 -26.66 47.45 -1.38
N TYR A 170 -27.55 46.94 -0.53
CA TYR A 170 -27.26 46.66 0.88
C TYR A 170 -26.64 45.28 1.10
N TYR A 171 -26.74 44.39 0.12
CA TYR A 171 -26.12 43.06 0.15
C TYR A 171 -25.55 42.70 -1.23
N PRO A 172 -24.36 43.21 -1.58
CA PRO A 172 -23.69 42.92 -2.85
C PRO A 172 -23.01 41.54 -2.79
N LEU A 173 -23.82 40.50 -2.57
CA LEU A 173 -23.40 39.09 -2.48
C LEU A 173 -22.66 38.69 -3.76
N LEU A 174 -21.48 38.09 -3.62
CA LEU A 174 -20.61 37.63 -4.70
C LEU A 174 -20.66 36.11 -4.83
N ALA A 175 -20.62 35.39 -3.71
CA ALA A 175 -20.71 33.94 -3.67
C ALA A 175 -21.36 33.45 -2.37
N ARG A 176 -21.96 32.25 -2.43
CA ARG A 176 -22.45 31.49 -1.28
C ARG A 176 -22.06 30.02 -1.44
N GLU A 177 -21.36 29.49 -0.45
CA GLU A 177 -20.90 28.10 -0.40
C GLU A 177 -21.49 27.36 0.79
N PHE A 178 -21.79 26.08 0.59
CA PHE A 178 -22.37 25.22 1.61
C PHE A 178 -21.36 24.15 2.03
N PHE A 179 -21.12 24.02 3.34
CA PHE A 179 -20.29 22.99 3.93
C PHE A 179 -21.10 22.22 5.00
N ALA A 180 -20.84 20.91 5.12
CA ALA A 180 -21.49 20.06 6.13
C ALA A 180 -20.47 19.14 6.83
N CYS A 181 -20.78 18.73 8.06
CA CYS A 181 -19.97 17.77 8.80
C CYS A 181 -20.18 16.34 8.26
N SER A 182 -19.10 15.60 7.98
CA SER A 182 -19.17 14.21 7.51
C SER A 182 -19.33 13.15 8.61
N ALA A 183 -19.27 13.51 9.89
CA ALA A 183 -19.53 12.58 10.99
C ALA A 183 -20.97 12.08 10.96
N ALA A 184 -21.18 10.76 11.05
CA ALA A 184 -22.48 10.11 10.81
C ALA A 184 -23.67 10.69 11.62
N PRO A 185 -23.57 10.93 12.95
CA PRO A 185 -24.67 11.47 13.73
C PRO A 185 -24.73 13.02 13.72
N CYS A 186 -23.65 13.71 13.34
CA CYS A 186 -23.59 15.16 13.44
C CYS A 186 -24.45 15.86 12.37
N THR A 187 -25.29 16.81 12.79
CA THR A 187 -26.18 17.63 11.92
C THR A 187 -25.56 18.98 11.53
N PHE A 188 -24.35 19.29 12.01
CA PHE A 188 -23.69 20.58 11.84
C PHE A 188 -23.39 20.95 10.39
N SER A 189 -23.66 22.20 10.05
CA SER A 189 -23.49 22.81 8.72
C SER A 189 -22.98 24.24 8.84
N VAL A 190 -22.25 24.70 7.81
CA VAL A 190 -21.73 26.06 7.70
C VAL A 190 -22.03 26.59 6.30
N THR A 191 -22.74 27.70 6.20
CA THR A 191 -22.85 28.47 4.96
C THR A 191 -21.89 29.64 5.02
N LEU A 192 -21.01 29.77 4.02
CA LEU A 192 -20.10 30.89 3.85
C LEU A 192 -20.66 31.83 2.77
N GLU A 193 -20.90 33.09 3.12
CA GLU A 193 -21.29 34.14 2.17
C GLU A 193 -20.19 35.19 2.05
N ILE A 194 -19.73 35.46 0.83
CA ILE A 194 -18.77 36.52 0.51
C ILE A 194 -19.50 37.62 -0.25
N SER A 195 -19.27 38.89 0.15
CA SER A 195 -19.90 40.06 -0.48
C SER A 195 -18.90 41.22 -0.64
N LEU A 196 -19.11 42.02 -1.68
CA LEU A 196 -18.23 43.14 -2.05
C LEU A 196 -18.15 44.22 -0.95
N PRO A 197 -17.09 45.04 -0.93
CA PRO A 197 -17.08 46.29 -0.17
C PRO A 197 -18.27 47.19 -0.52
N ARG A 198 -18.82 47.89 0.48
CA ARG A 198 -19.92 48.85 0.33
C ARG A 198 -19.40 50.25 -0.02
N MET A 199 -18.17 50.60 0.37
CA MET A 199 -17.49 51.80 -0.11
C MET A 199 -16.76 51.54 -1.43
N ALA A 200 -17.08 52.33 -2.46
CA ALA A 200 -16.32 52.30 -3.71
C ALA A 200 -14.89 52.82 -3.52
N ASP A 201 -13.95 52.34 -4.33
CA ASP A 201 -12.52 52.64 -4.22
C ASP A 201 -12.18 54.15 -4.33
N TRP A 202 -13.07 54.94 -4.96
CA TRP A 202 -12.96 56.40 -5.01
C TRP A 202 -13.36 57.10 -3.71
N TRP A 203 -14.23 56.52 -2.88
CA TRP A 203 -14.50 57.02 -1.52
C TRP A 203 -13.22 56.96 -0.69
N ILE A 204 -12.53 55.82 -0.74
CA ILE A 204 -11.28 55.58 0.00
C ILE A 204 -10.21 56.58 -0.43
N LYS A 205 -10.07 56.83 -1.73
CA LYS A 205 -9.16 57.86 -2.29
C LYS A 205 -9.49 59.26 -1.75
N LEU A 206 -10.76 59.68 -1.76
CA LEU A 206 -11.16 61.00 -1.22
C LEU A 206 -10.98 61.14 0.30
N LEU A 207 -11.23 60.08 1.06
CA LEU A 207 -11.10 60.07 2.53
C LEU A 207 -9.63 60.03 3.02
N LEU A 208 -8.69 59.70 2.13
CA LEU A 208 -7.26 59.61 2.41
C LEU A 208 -6.42 60.66 1.67
N ASP A 209 -7.03 61.54 0.86
CA ASP A 209 -6.34 62.66 0.21
C ASP A 209 -6.02 63.79 1.20
N TYR A 210 -5.02 63.55 2.05
CA TYR A 210 -4.52 64.53 3.02
C TYR A 210 -4.03 65.82 2.34
N GLY A 211 -3.55 65.74 1.10
CA GLY A 211 -3.06 66.87 0.32
C GLY A 211 -4.20 67.84 0.01
N ALA A 212 -5.25 67.36 -0.64
CA ALA A 212 -6.41 68.20 -0.95
C ALA A 212 -7.23 68.56 0.30
N ILE A 213 -7.15 67.83 1.41
CA ILE A 213 -7.78 68.29 2.68
C ILE A 213 -6.99 69.46 3.29
N ARG A 214 -5.64 69.42 3.27
CA ARG A 214 -4.80 70.56 3.67
C ARG A 214 -5.01 71.77 2.77
N GLU A 215 -5.10 71.56 1.45
CA GLU A 215 -5.35 72.65 0.50
C GLU A 215 -6.73 73.28 0.68
N ASN A 216 -7.79 72.47 0.87
CA ASN A 216 -9.11 73.01 1.23
C ASN A 216 -9.10 73.75 2.57
N LEU A 217 -8.27 73.35 3.54
CA LEU A 217 -8.08 74.10 4.78
C LEU A 217 -7.35 75.43 4.55
N ARG A 218 -6.33 75.47 3.68
CA ARG A 218 -5.61 76.70 3.29
C ARG A 218 -6.57 77.68 2.61
N LEU A 219 -7.28 77.24 1.58
CA LEU A 219 -8.27 78.04 0.86
C LEU A 219 -9.39 78.53 1.79
N ALA A 220 -9.87 77.70 2.72
CA ALA A 220 -10.84 78.12 3.74
C ALA A 220 -10.27 79.23 4.66
N LYS A 221 -9.04 79.06 5.16
CA LYS A 221 -8.32 80.07 5.98
C LYS A 221 -8.08 81.38 5.23
N GLU A 222 -7.85 81.33 3.92
CA GLU A 222 -7.67 82.53 3.08
C GLU A 222 -8.99 83.24 2.75
N SER A 223 -10.07 82.48 2.54
CA SER A 223 -11.40 83.04 2.26
C SER A 223 -12.10 83.65 3.48
N ASP A 224 -11.86 83.11 4.67
CA ASP A 224 -12.49 83.55 5.92
C ASP A 224 -11.55 83.33 7.14
N PRO A 225 -10.57 84.22 7.34
CA PRO A 225 -9.53 84.03 8.37
C PRO A 225 -10.09 83.97 9.80
N GLU A 226 -11.06 84.81 10.15
CA GLU A 226 -11.65 84.85 11.49
C GLU A 226 -12.39 83.53 11.81
N ARG A 227 -13.10 82.97 10.82
CA ARG A 227 -13.85 81.74 10.99
C ARG A 227 -12.96 80.52 11.13
N TYR A 228 -11.80 80.48 10.49
CA TYR A 228 -10.90 79.31 10.50
C TYR A 228 -9.64 79.45 11.39
N ALA A 229 -9.51 80.54 12.15
CA ALA A 229 -8.38 80.81 13.05
C ALA A 229 -8.01 79.68 14.03
N THR A 230 -8.97 78.84 14.46
CA THR A 230 -8.74 77.72 15.39
C THR A 230 -8.57 76.36 14.70
N ALA A 231 -8.41 76.31 13.38
CA ALA A 231 -8.34 75.07 12.62
C ALA A 231 -6.89 74.64 12.35
N THR A 232 -6.51 73.46 12.85
CA THR A 232 -5.16 72.89 12.74
C THR A 232 -5.06 71.92 11.57
N ASP A 233 -3.86 71.80 11.00
CA ASP A 233 -3.63 70.98 9.80
C ASP A 233 -3.69 69.47 10.08
N ASP A 234 -3.66 69.09 11.37
CA ASP A 234 -4.00 67.76 11.87
C ASP A 234 -5.42 67.32 11.47
N TRP A 235 -6.36 68.25 11.25
CA TRP A 235 -7.69 67.92 10.71
C TRP A 235 -7.60 67.09 9.42
N ALA A 236 -6.56 67.26 8.61
CA ALA A 236 -6.37 66.51 7.37
C ALA A 236 -6.38 64.98 7.57
N THR A 237 -5.88 64.47 8.70
CA THR A 237 -5.88 63.02 8.97
C THR A 237 -7.26 62.50 9.36
N GLN A 238 -8.15 63.37 9.87
CA GLN A 238 -9.30 62.99 10.68
C GLN A 238 -10.57 62.68 9.89
N ALA A 239 -10.56 62.74 8.55
CA ALA A 239 -11.76 62.54 7.72
C ALA A 239 -12.47 61.19 7.97
N PRO A 240 -11.78 60.02 8.01
CA PRO A 240 -12.43 58.74 8.33
C PRO A 240 -13.05 58.71 9.74
N MET A 241 -12.35 59.27 10.75
CA MET A 241 -12.84 59.29 12.14
C MET A 241 -14.10 60.16 12.30
N ASN A 242 -14.20 61.27 11.57
CA ASN A 242 -15.41 62.09 11.56
C ASN A 242 -16.56 61.38 10.83
N LEU A 243 -16.29 60.62 9.75
CA LEU A 243 -17.33 59.85 9.07
C LEU A 243 -17.84 58.69 9.94
N ASN A 244 -16.96 57.91 10.58
CA ASN A 244 -17.30 56.92 11.61
C ASN A 244 -18.17 57.56 12.72
N THR A 245 -17.83 58.76 13.17
CA THR A 245 -18.64 59.49 14.17
C THR A 245 -20.04 59.83 13.65
N TYR A 246 -20.20 60.27 12.40
CA TYR A 246 -21.53 60.53 11.82
C TYR A 246 -22.36 59.24 11.69
N LEU A 247 -21.77 58.14 11.23
CA LEU A 247 -22.47 56.85 11.11
C LEU A 247 -22.82 56.24 12.48
N LYS A 248 -21.92 56.35 13.46
CA LYS A 248 -22.20 55.94 14.85
C LYS A 248 -23.41 56.69 15.41
N ASN A 249 -23.40 58.03 15.32
CA ASN A 249 -24.52 58.87 15.80
C ASN A 249 -25.84 58.55 15.09
N LEU A 250 -25.80 58.12 13.82
CA LEU A 250 -26.98 57.70 13.06
C LEU A 250 -27.54 56.34 13.56
N LEU A 251 -26.65 55.40 13.90
CA LEU A 251 -27.03 54.06 14.39
C LEU A 251 -27.56 54.05 15.82
N GLU A 252 -27.12 55.00 16.65
CA GLU A 252 -27.51 55.14 18.06
C GLU A 252 -28.81 55.96 18.26
N ALA A 253 -29.29 56.68 17.24
CA ALA A 253 -30.41 57.61 17.34
C ALA A 253 -31.72 57.00 17.86
N THR A 254 -32.46 57.76 18.68
CA THR A 254 -33.80 57.44 19.19
C THR A 254 -34.87 58.36 18.59
N PRO A 255 -35.89 57.85 17.88
CA PRO A 255 -37.13 58.60 17.71
C PRO A 255 -37.70 58.98 19.09
N PRO A 256 -38.16 60.23 19.33
CA PRO A 256 -38.45 61.29 18.36
C PRO A 256 -37.34 62.36 18.21
N GLU A 257 -36.10 62.11 18.62
CA GLU A 257 -35.01 63.07 18.35
C GLU A 257 -34.78 63.21 16.83
N SER A 258 -35.04 64.40 16.29
CA SER A 258 -34.86 64.70 14.88
C SER A 258 -33.39 64.52 14.48
N THR A 259 -33.11 63.75 13.42
CA THR A 259 -31.74 63.56 12.93
C THR A 259 -31.07 64.91 12.65
N ARG A 260 -29.94 65.15 13.33
CA ARG A 260 -29.23 66.44 13.27
C ARG A 260 -28.65 66.61 11.87
N SER A 261 -29.31 67.42 11.04
CA SER A 261 -28.89 67.68 9.66
C SER A 261 -27.50 68.29 9.63
N ILE A 262 -26.59 67.71 8.86
CA ILE A 262 -25.21 68.15 8.75
C ILE A 262 -25.17 69.35 7.78
N SER A 263 -25.06 70.57 8.31
CA SER A 263 -24.94 71.77 7.46
C SER A 263 -23.63 71.77 6.68
N LYS A 264 -23.73 72.03 5.37
CA LYS A 264 -22.60 72.22 4.44
C LYS A 264 -21.67 73.35 4.88
N ARG A 265 -22.19 74.36 5.60
CA ARG A 265 -21.39 75.47 6.17
C ARG A 265 -20.59 75.07 7.42
N ASN A 266 -20.82 73.91 8.04
CA ASN A 266 -20.08 73.52 9.26
C ASN A 266 -18.57 73.52 8.97
N LYS A 267 -17.79 74.27 9.76
CA LYS A 267 -16.35 74.52 9.54
C LYS A 267 -15.57 73.23 9.23
N ARG A 268 -15.84 72.17 10.01
CA ARG A 268 -15.12 70.90 9.99
C ARG A 268 -15.63 69.98 8.87
N PHE A 269 -16.95 69.94 8.66
CA PHE A 269 -17.54 69.20 7.54
C PHE A 269 -17.07 69.75 6.17
N PHE A 270 -17.05 71.07 6.02
CA PHE A 270 -16.64 71.76 4.80
C PHE A 270 -15.17 71.47 4.42
N VAL A 271 -14.26 71.54 5.38
CA VAL A 271 -12.82 71.30 5.15
C VAL A 271 -12.55 69.82 4.84
N LEU A 272 -13.08 68.90 5.65
CA LEU A 272 -12.82 67.47 5.52
C LEU A 272 -13.45 66.92 4.24
N PHE A 273 -14.75 67.12 4.06
CA PHE A 273 -15.52 66.53 2.99
C PHE A 273 -15.64 67.52 1.83
N GLY A 274 -16.38 68.61 2.02
CA GLY A 274 -16.61 69.64 1.00
C GLY A 274 -17.28 69.11 -0.29
N PRO A 275 -17.39 69.94 -1.34
CA PRO A 275 -18.13 69.60 -2.56
C PRO A 275 -17.68 68.30 -3.25
N ARG A 276 -16.37 67.99 -3.23
CA ARG A 276 -15.78 66.74 -3.76
C ARG A 276 -16.40 65.47 -3.17
N CYS A 277 -16.84 65.52 -1.90
CA CYS A 277 -17.40 64.38 -1.18
C CYS A 277 -18.93 64.44 -1.07
N PHE A 278 -19.60 65.44 -1.65
CA PHE A 278 -21.07 65.48 -1.67
C PHE A 278 -21.70 64.25 -2.37
N PRO A 279 -21.12 63.68 -3.45
CA PRO A 279 -21.61 62.42 -4.03
C PRO A 279 -21.62 61.24 -3.04
N LEU A 280 -20.61 61.13 -2.17
CA LEU A 280 -20.52 60.08 -1.14
C LEU A 280 -21.71 60.13 -0.17
N PHE A 281 -22.14 61.33 0.25
CA PHE A 281 -23.32 61.47 1.11
C PHE A 281 -24.65 61.19 0.39
N ARG A 282 -24.72 61.38 -0.93
CA ARG A 282 -25.87 60.96 -1.75
C ARG A 282 -25.92 59.43 -1.88
N GLU A 283 -24.78 58.78 -2.04
CA GLU A 283 -24.71 57.30 -2.08
C GLU A 283 -24.97 56.66 -0.71
N LEU A 284 -24.66 57.35 0.39
CA LEU A 284 -25.17 57.04 1.74
C LEU A 284 -26.68 57.32 1.94
N GLU A 285 -27.39 57.78 0.91
CA GLU A 285 -28.83 58.11 0.92
C GLU A 285 -29.22 59.28 1.84
N PHE A 286 -28.28 60.17 2.18
CA PHE A 286 -28.60 61.35 2.98
C PHE A 286 -29.33 62.37 2.09
N GLU A 287 -30.52 62.81 2.51
CA GLU A 287 -31.31 63.83 1.81
C GLU A 287 -30.52 65.14 1.69
N GLU A 288 -30.16 65.52 0.47
CA GLU A 288 -29.48 66.78 0.22
C GLU A 288 -30.50 67.92 0.07
N LYS A 289 -30.41 68.90 0.97
CA LYS A 289 -31.07 70.20 0.85
C LYS A 289 -30.04 71.20 0.34
N ILE A 290 -30.36 71.86 -0.77
CA ILE A 290 -29.53 72.89 -1.41
C ILE A 290 -30.15 74.24 -1.08
N ILE A 291 -29.38 75.15 -0.49
CA ILE A 291 -29.82 76.49 -0.12
C ILE A 291 -28.72 77.45 -0.53
N VAL A 292 -28.89 78.16 -1.65
CA VAL A 292 -27.87 79.06 -2.19
C VAL A 292 -28.03 80.45 -1.57
N GLU A 293 -27.05 80.86 -0.78
CA GLU A 293 -26.95 82.21 -0.20
C GLU A 293 -25.63 82.82 -0.66
N ASP A 294 -25.66 84.05 -1.19
CA ASP A 294 -24.48 84.78 -1.70
C ASP A 294 -23.63 83.98 -2.72
N GLY A 295 -24.25 83.08 -3.48
CA GLY A 295 -23.60 82.20 -4.46
C GLY A 295 -22.95 80.94 -3.87
N VAL A 296 -23.03 80.74 -2.56
CA VAL A 296 -22.49 79.57 -1.85
C VAL A 296 -23.64 78.66 -1.41
N ASP A 297 -23.49 77.34 -1.58
CA ASP A 297 -24.46 76.37 -1.07
C ASP A 297 -24.34 76.21 0.45
N GLY A 298 -25.21 76.93 1.15
CA GLY A 298 -25.34 76.92 2.59
C GLY A 298 -26.20 75.79 3.17
N GLY A 299 -26.67 74.86 2.33
CA GLY A 299 -27.64 73.82 2.69
C GLY A 299 -27.15 72.74 3.67
N SER A 300 -27.79 71.57 3.64
CA SER A 300 -27.50 70.48 4.58
C SER A 300 -27.77 69.09 4.02
N PHE A 301 -27.19 68.08 4.66
CA PHE A 301 -27.51 66.67 4.45
C PHE A 301 -28.28 66.14 5.67
N THR A 302 -29.46 65.54 5.45
CA THR A 302 -30.26 64.89 6.49
C THR A 302 -30.22 63.37 6.29
N PRO A 303 -29.60 62.58 7.18
CA PRO A 303 -29.61 61.14 7.05
C PRO A 303 -31.00 60.55 7.40
N PRO A 304 -31.51 59.57 6.63
CA PRO A 304 -32.70 58.81 7.00
C PRO A 304 -32.38 57.87 8.16
N VAL A 305 -33.30 57.77 9.12
CA VAL A 305 -33.12 56.97 10.35
C VAL A 305 -33.19 55.48 10.03
N PRO A 306 -32.15 54.67 10.32
CA PRO A 306 -32.25 53.22 10.19
C PRO A 306 -33.24 52.67 11.23
N PRO A 307 -34.16 51.75 10.85
CA PRO A 307 -35.06 51.13 11.80
C PRO A 307 -34.28 50.34 12.86
N ARG A 308 -34.80 50.29 14.10
CA ARG A 308 -34.19 49.51 15.18
C ARG A 308 -34.56 48.03 15.03
N PRO A 309 -33.62 47.08 15.23
CA PRO A 309 -33.92 45.66 15.16
C PRO A 309 -34.82 45.24 16.34
N ALA A 310 -35.81 44.39 16.07
CA ALA A 310 -36.73 43.89 17.09
C ALA A 310 -36.09 42.86 18.04
N SER A 311 -35.09 42.11 17.55
CA SER A 311 -34.34 41.07 18.26
C SER A 311 -33.06 41.56 18.94
N GLY A 312 -32.71 42.84 18.77
CA GLY A 312 -31.42 43.41 19.21
C GLY A 312 -30.28 43.28 18.19
N PHE A 313 -30.36 42.34 17.25
CA PHE A 313 -29.34 42.10 16.20
C PHE A 313 -29.77 42.67 14.84
N THR A 314 -28.85 43.27 14.10
CA THR A 314 -29.14 43.85 12.78
C THR A 314 -29.27 42.77 11.71
N GLU A 315 -30.41 42.75 11.02
CA GLU A 315 -30.66 41.89 9.87
C GLU A 315 -29.82 42.31 8.64
N LEU A 316 -29.16 41.33 8.01
CA LEU A 316 -28.30 41.50 6.84
C LEU A 316 -29.09 42.02 5.63
N GLY A 317 -28.46 42.86 4.80
CA GLY A 317 -29.12 43.44 3.62
C GLY A 317 -30.22 44.47 3.91
N THR A 318 -30.41 44.86 5.17
CA THR A 318 -31.19 46.06 5.51
C THR A 318 -30.36 47.33 5.33
N TYR A 319 -31.01 48.50 5.20
CA TYR A 319 -30.31 49.79 5.24
C TYR A 319 -29.52 49.99 6.54
N ARG A 320 -29.98 49.44 7.68
CA ARG A 320 -29.19 49.44 8.92
C ARG A 320 -27.91 48.62 8.78
N GLY A 321 -28.02 47.41 8.22
CA GLY A 321 -26.87 46.54 7.92
C GLY A 321 -25.85 47.25 7.04
N TYR A 322 -26.29 47.87 5.94
CA TYR A 322 -25.44 48.66 5.05
C TYR A 322 -24.68 49.79 5.76
N ILE A 323 -25.33 50.54 6.66
CA ILE A 323 -24.67 51.61 7.44
C ILE A 323 -23.68 51.03 8.46
N GLU A 324 -23.95 49.87 9.04
CA GLU A 324 -23.00 49.16 9.92
C GLU A 324 -21.81 48.60 9.13
N ASP A 325 -22.03 48.08 7.92
CA ASP A 325 -20.97 47.58 7.02
C ASP A 325 -20.02 48.68 6.57
N VAL A 326 -20.56 49.79 6.03
CA VAL A 326 -19.76 50.96 5.64
C VAL A 326 -18.98 51.50 6.84
N ARG A 327 -19.59 51.52 8.03
CA ARG A 327 -18.91 51.92 9.27
C ARG A 327 -17.78 50.96 9.62
N ALA A 328 -17.97 49.64 9.47
CA ALA A 328 -16.93 48.64 9.72
C ALA A 328 -15.74 48.79 8.76
N GLU A 329 -15.98 49.06 7.47
CA GLU A 329 -14.91 49.35 6.49
C GLU A 329 -14.16 50.65 6.81
N ILE A 330 -14.85 51.70 7.27
CA ILE A 330 -14.19 52.92 7.75
C ILE A 330 -13.36 52.62 9.01
N GLN A 331 -13.83 51.71 9.88
CA GLN A 331 -13.05 51.22 11.01
C GLN A 331 -11.81 50.43 10.54
N CYS A 332 -11.85 49.64 9.46
CA CYS A 332 -10.65 49.02 8.88
C CYS A 332 -9.59 50.08 8.50
N ILE A 333 -10.01 51.16 7.83
CA ILE A 333 -9.14 52.29 7.45
C ILE A 333 -8.53 52.98 8.69
N ILE A 334 -9.23 53.01 9.81
CA ILE A 334 -8.75 53.58 11.08
C ILE A 334 -7.74 52.65 11.76
N HIS A 335 -8.10 51.38 12.01
CA HIS A 335 -7.21 50.42 12.68
C HIS A 335 -5.89 50.19 11.92
N ARG A 336 -5.91 50.26 10.58
CA ARG A 336 -4.70 50.20 9.72
C ARG A 336 -3.67 51.30 10.01
N ARG A 337 -4.00 52.32 10.84
CA ARG A 337 -3.09 53.36 11.32
C ARG A 337 -2.53 53.12 12.74
N GLY A 338 -2.85 52.00 13.39
CA GLY A 338 -2.25 51.58 14.66
C GLY A 338 -3.20 51.39 15.85
N GLU A 339 -4.53 51.43 15.66
CA GLU A 339 -5.49 51.04 16.71
C GLU A 339 -5.70 49.51 16.69
N PRO A 340 -5.80 48.83 17.86
CA PRO A 340 -5.99 47.38 17.91
C PRO A 340 -7.42 46.98 17.50
N ALA A 341 -7.54 46.08 16.54
CA ALA A 341 -8.83 45.55 16.06
C ALA A 341 -9.19 44.21 16.72
N GLU A 342 -10.47 44.00 16.99
CA GLU A 342 -11.01 42.72 17.45
C GLU A 342 -11.13 41.74 16.26
N LEU A 343 -10.31 40.69 16.28
CA LEU A 343 -10.23 39.70 15.19
C LEU A 343 -11.31 38.62 15.32
N CYS A 344 -11.86 38.22 14.18
CA CYS A 344 -12.85 37.15 14.03
C CYS A 344 -12.25 35.75 14.24
N THR A 345 -10.96 35.57 13.93
CA THR A 345 -10.29 34.27 13.90
C THR A 345 -10.41 33.46 15.20
N PRO A 346 -10.21 34.01 16.42
CA PRO A 346 -10.35 33.23 17.65
C PRO A 346 -11.80 32.80 17.94
N GLY A 347 -12.77 33.67 17.64
CA GLY A 347 -14.19 33.37 17.77
C GLY A 347 -14.61 32.27 16.79
N LEU A 348 -14.20 32.38 15.53
CA LEU A 348 -14.47 31.38 14.49
C LEU A 348 -13.89 29.99 14.82
N HIS A 349 -12.69 29.92 15.43
CA HIS A 349 -12.14 28.65 15.91
C HIS A 349 -12.98 28.05 17.05
N ALA A 350 -13.34 28.86 18.06
CA ALA A 350 -14.18 28.41 19.18
C ALA A 350 -15.57 27.93 18.71
N ASP A 351 -16.17 28.63 17.75
CA ASP A 351 -17.49 28.34 17.18
C ASP A 351 -17.50 27.09 16.29
N LEU A 352 -16.33 26.66 15.82
CA LEU A 352 -16.11 25.42 15.08
C LEU A 352 -15.49 24.30 15.94
N GLY A 353 -15.43 24.49 17.26
CA GLY A 353 -14.94 23.49 18.22
C GLY A 353 -13.46 23.15 18.08
N CYS A 354 -12.65 24.03 17.49
CA CYS A 354 -11.25 23.80 17.16
C CYS A 354 -10.31 24.86 17.75
N THR A 355 -9.01 24.65 17.58
CA THR A 355 -7.95 25.57 18.02
C THR A 355 -7.16 26.13 16.85
N GLU A 356 -6.64 27.35 17.02
CA GLU A 356 -5.70 27.96 16.08
C GLU A 356 -4.33 27.30 16.22
N VAL A 357 -3.72 26.93 15.10
CA VAL A 357 -2.41 26.26 15.07
C VAL A 357 -1.32 27.32 14.92
N PRO A 358 -0.29 27.34 15.76
CA PRO A 358 0.75 28.38 15.73
C PRO A 358 1.69 28.23 14.53
N ASN A 359 2.20 29.37 14.02
CA ASN A 359 3.27 29.48 13.01
C ASN A 359 3.01 28.77 11.65
N VAL A 360 1.76 28.39 11.35
CA VAL A 360 1.37 27.66 10.13
C VAL A 360 1.93 28.30 8.86
N SER A 361 1.75 29.61 8.66
CA SER A 361 2.20 30.32 7.46
C SER A 361 3.73 30.35 7.24
N GLN A 362 4.53 29.89 8.21
CA GLN A 362 5.99 29.74 8.09
C GLN A 362 6.42 28.27 7.89
N ASN A 363 5.51 27.32 8.06
CA ASN A 363 5.82 25.89 7.97
C ASN A 363 5.69 25.40 6.51
N ALA A 364 6.79 24.91 5.95
CA ALA A 364 6.86 24.44 4.55
C ALA A 364 5.90 23.27 4.25
N LEU A 365 5.53 22.48 5.26
CA LEU A 365 4.72 21.27 5.08
C LEU A 365 3.25 21.55 4.72
N VAL A 366 2.71 22.73 5.04
CA VAL A 366 1.27 23.07 4.93
C VAL A 366 0.70 22.84 3.52
N ASN A 367 1.49 23.16 2.50
CA ASN A 367 1.08 23.09 1.10
C ASN A 367 1.50 21.79 0.40
N ILE A 368 2.06 20.82 1.12
CA ILE A 368 2.39 19.49 0.58
C ILE A 368 1.12 18.64 0.48
N ASP A 369 1.02 17.84 -0.58
CA ASP A 369 -0.23 17.17 -0.97
C ASP A 369 -0.75 16.14 0.03
N ARG A 370 0.10 15.54 0.87
CA ARG A 370 -0.34 14.68 1.99
C ARG A 370 -1.17 15.42 3.05
N TYR A 371 -0.78 16.66 3.41
CA TYR A 371 -1.53 17.49 4.36
C TYR A 371 -2.82 18.04 3.74
N LYS A 372 -2.82 18.36 2.44
CA LYS A 372 -4.04 18.69 1.67
C LYS A 372 -5.00 17.51 1.60
N LEU A 373 -4.52 16.32 1.25
CA LEU A 373 -5.33 15.11 1.06
C LEU A 373 -5.97 14.61 2.36
N LEU A 374 -5.24 14.64 3.47
CA LEU A 374 -5.81 14.39 4.80
C LEU A 374 -6.64 15.56 5.34
N GLY A 375 -6.59 16.73 4.70
CA GLY A 375 -7.37 17.90 5.11
C GLY A 375 -6.95 18.50 6.46
N VAL A 376 -5.66 18.42 6.81
CA VAL A 376 -5.12 18.86 8.12
C VAL A 376 -3.92 19.80 7.96
N LEU A 377 -3.50 20.42 9.06
CA LEU A 377 -2.29 21.24 9.16
C LEU A 377 -1.16 20.46 9.83
N PRO A 378 0.11 20.78 9.54
CA PRO A 378 1.25 20.25 10.30
C PRO A 378 1.21 20.73 11.75
N ASN A 379 1.92 20.02 12.62
CA ASN A 379 1.98 20.23 14.07
C ASN A 379 0.62 20.07 14.79
N GLN A 380 -0.40 19.48 14.16
CA GLN A 380 -1.63 19.07 14.83
C GLN A 380 -1.47 17.69 15.51
N PRO A 381 -2.13 17.46 16.66
CA PRO A 381 -2.03 16.20 17.39
C PRO A 381 -2.62 15.01 16.60
N LYS A 382 -2.08 13.81 16.85
CA LYS A 382 -2.40 12.57 16.11
C LYS A 382 -3.87 12.19 16.13
N GLU A 383 -4.62 12.52 17.19
CA GLU A 383 -6.06 12.32 17.27
C GLU A 383 -6.82 13.10 16.20
N ILE A 384 -6.39 14.32 15.85
CA ILE A 384 -6.98 15.12 14.77
C ILE A 384 -6.65 14.49 13.41
N VAL A 385 -5.40 14.06 13.21
CA VAL A 385 -4.96 13.44 11.95
C VAL A 385 -5.69 12.12 11.70
N VAL A 386 -5.81 11.26 12.72
CA VAL A 386 -6.57 9.99 12.64
C VAL A 386 -8.06 10.24 12.47
N ASN A 387 -8.66 11.22 13.16
CA ASN A 387 -10.07 11.60 12.93
C ASN A 387 -10.29 12.03 11.46
N ALA A 388 -9.42 12.88 10.92
CA ALA A 388 -9.52 13.34 9.54
C ALA A 388 -9.31 12.19 8.53
N TYR A 389 -8.29 11.35 8.72
CA TYR A 389 -8.07 10.11 7.94
C TYR A 389 -9.32 9.22 7.93
N LYS A 390 -9.90 8.92 9.10
CA LYS A 390 -11.12 8.10 9.21
C LYS A 390 -12.33 8.74 8.52
N ARG A 391 -12.39 10.07 8.36
CA ARG A 391 -13.44 10.75 7.60
C ARG A 391 -13.15 10.77 6.09
N GLN A 392 -11.91 11.01 5.66
CA GLN A 392 -11.53 10.94 4.25
C GLN A 392 -11.63 9.50 3.70
N TRP A 393 -11.40 8.47 4.51
CA TRP A 393 -11.59 7.05 4.15
C TRP A 393 -13.01 6.71 3.66
N ASP A 394 -14.02 7.29 4.31
CA ASP A 394 -15.43 7.12 3.96
C ASP A 394 -15.84 7.96 2.74
N LEU A 395 -15.11 9.05 2.47
CA LEU A 395 -15.47 10.07 1.47
C LEU A 395 -14.66 9.98 0.17
N LEU A 396 -13.50 9.32 0.17
CA LEU A 396 -12.58 9.23 -0.96
C LEU A 396 -12.32 7.75 -1.36
N PRO A 397 -13.36 6.97 -1.71
CA PRO A 397 -13.24 5.54 -1.98
C PRO A 397 -12.18 5.20 -3.06
N ASN A 398 -12.01 6.07 -4.07
CA ASN A 398 -11.06 5.82 -5.16
C ASN A 398 -9.61 6.19 -4.79
N LYS A 399 -9.37 6.87 -3.66
CA LYS A 399 -8.04 7.37 -3.22
C LYS A 399 -7.57 6.73 -1.91
N ARG A 400 -8.16 5.62 -1.49
CA ARG A 400 -7.87 4.97 -0.20
C ARG A 400 -6.39 4.64 0.03
N ARG A 401 -5.66 4.20 -1.01
CA ARG A 401 -4.19 4.01 -0.92
C ARG A 401 -3.45 5.35 -0.74
N GLU A 402 -3.72 6.37 -1.56
CA GLU A 402 -3.14 7.71 -1.40
C GLU A 402 -3.37 8.29 0.01
N VAL A 403 -4.55 8.03 0.60
CA VAL A 403 -4.95 8.48 1.95
C VAL A 403 -4.18 7.73 3.06
N ILE A 404 -3.86 6.45 2.87
CA ILE A 404 -2.97 5.66 3.75
C ILE A 404 -1.51 6.09 3.59
N ASP A 405 -1.04 6.28 2.36
CA ASP A 405 0.31 6.77 2.09
C ASP A 405 0.51 8.15 2.72
N ALA A 406 -0.48 9.03 2.62
CA ALA A 406 -0.49 10.33 3.31
C ALA A 406 -0.48 10.18 4.83
N LEU A 407 -1.19 9.19 5.40
CA LEU A 407 -1.18 8.90 6.84
C LEU A 407 0.22 8.51 7.33
N MET A 408 0.88 7.55 6.66
CA MET A 408 2.24 7.13 7.00
C MET A 408 3.25 8.27 6.85
N ASN A 409 3.17 9.05 5.77
CA ASN A 409 4.09 10.17 5.58
C ASN A 409 3.89 11.30 6.61
N VAL A 410 2.66 11.56 7.07
CA VAL A 410 2.40 12.54 8.15
C VAL A 410 2.74 12.00 9.53
N ALA A 411 2.70 10.68 9.75
CA ALA A 411 3.26 10.08 10.97
C ALA A 411 4.78 10.24 11.03
N ASN A 412 5.46 9.97 9.92
CA ASN A 412 6.91 10.19 9.77
C ASN A 412 7.30 11.68 9.98
N ASP A 413 6.52 12.63 9.45
CA ASP A 413 6.75 14.07 9.68
C ASP A 413 6.64 14.49 11.16
N LEU A 414 5.77 13.83 11.92
CA LEU A 414 5.53 14.13 13.34
C LEU A 414 6.46 13.37 14.29
N ASN A 415 7.12 12.30 13.82
CA ASN A 415 8.05 11.46 14.57
C ASN A 415 7.46 10.95 15.91
N ASP A 416 6.19 10.55 15.90
CA ASP A 416 5.47 9.95 17.04
C ASP A 416 5.34 8.44 16.81
N GLU A 417 6.06 7.64 17.59
CA GLU A 417 6.14 6.18 17.44
C GLU A 417 4.75 5.52 17.44
N GLN A 418 3.88 5.89 18.39
CA GLN A 418 2.54 5.31 18.52
C GLN A 418 1.65 5.65 17.31
N PHE A 419 1.85 6.82 16.70
CA PHE A 419 1.13 7.21 15.50
C PHE A 419 1.68 6.48 14.26
N SER A 420 3.00 6.28 14.18
CA SER A 420 3.65 5.49 13.13
C SER A 420 3.20 4.02 13.19
N ASP A 421 3.18 3.40 14.37
CA ASP A 421 2.63 2.05 14.59
C ASP A 421 1.19 1.94 14.11
N TYR A 422 0.36 2.94 14.43
CA TYR A 422 -1.03 2.99 13.96
C TYR A 422 -1.10 3.10 12.42
N ALA A 423 -0.31 3.96 11.80
CA ALA A 423 -0.31 4.14 10.35
C ALA A 423 0.18 2.89 9.59
N VAL A 424 1.24 2.23 10.08
CA VAL A 424 1.74 0.95 9.54
C VAL A 424 0.68 -0.15 9.70
N THR A 425 0.00 -0.22 10.86
CA THR A 425 -1.12 -1.14 11.09
C THR A 425 -2.27 -0.89 10.11
N GLN A 426 -2.62 0.38 9.84
CA GLN A 426 -3.65 0.72 8.86
C GLN A 426 -3.28 0.32 7.42
N SER A 427 -2.02 0.50 7.00
CA SER A 427 -1.56 0.01 5.69
C SER A 427 -1.64 -1.51 5.61
N SER A 428 -1.00 -2.21 6.55
CA SER A 428 -0.96 -3.69 6.55
C SER A 428 -2.34 -4.33 6.51
N VAL A 429 -3.33 -3.76 7.21
CA VAL A 429 -4.70 -4.28 7.19
C VAL A 429 -5.50 -3.83 5.96
N PHE A 430 -5.16 -2.72 5.30
CA PHE A 430 -5.70 -2.41 3.97
C PHE A 430 -5.13 -3.35 2.91
N ASP A 431 -3.81 -3.55 2.90
CA ASP A 431 -3.11 -4.39 1.94
C ASP A 431 -3.56 -5.87 2.03
N SER A 432 -3.99 -6.34 3.21
CA SER A 432 -4.65 -7.65 3.38
C SER A 432 -6.16 -7.69 3.08
N GLN A 433 -6.81 -6.53 2.93
CA GLN A 433 -8.23 -6.41 2.54
C GLN A 433 -8.45 -6.20 1.04
N VAL A 434 -7.41 -5.83 0.27
CA VAL A 434 -7.48 -5.70 -1.20
C VAL A 434 -7.54 -7.10 -1.83
N PRO A 435 -8.65 -7.52 -2.47
CA PRO A 435 -8.61 -8.66 -3.38
C PRO A 435 -7.77 -8.22 -4.58
N ALA A 436 -6.73 -8.98 -4.96
CA ALA A 436 -5.66 -8.57 -5.86
C ALA A 436 -6.13 -7.84 -7.14
N GLN A 437 -6.23 -6.51 -7.07
CA GLN A 437 -6.55 -5.65 -8.20
C GLN A 437 -5.25 -5.34 -8.95
N THR A 438 -5.24 -5.67 -10.24
CA THR A 438 -4.16 -5.49 -11.22
C THR A 438 -3.25 -4.31 -10.92
N ASN A 439 -1.94 -4.56 -10.90
CA ASN A 439 -0.92 -3.59 -10.51
C ASN A 439 -0.90 -2.41 -11.49
N ASN A 440 -0.44 -1.24 -11.03
CA ASN A 440 -0.07 -0.14 -11.95
C ASN A 440 0.97 -0.59 -12.99
N GLU A 441 1.82 -1.56 -12.65
CA GLU A 441 2.78 -2.19 -13.55
C GLU A 441 2.10 -2.98 -14.67
N ASP A 442 0.98 -3.68 -14.40
CA ASP A 442 0.23 -4.44 -15.41
C ASP A 442 -0.39 -3.49 -16.46
N VAL A 443 -0.81 -2.29 -16.02
CA VAL A 443 -1.27 -1.22 -16.92
C VAL A 443 -0.13 -0.70 -17.80
N GLU A 444 1.07 -0.50 -17.25
CA GLU A 444 2.23 -0.07 -18.06
C GLU A 444 2.66 -1.17 -19.06
N LEU A 445 2.76 -2.42 -18.61
CA LEU A 445 3.08 -3.58 -19.47
C LEU A 445 2.04 -3.76 -20.59
N THR A 446 0.76 -3.58 -20.30
CA THR A 446 -0.32 -3.58 -21.31
C THR A 446 -0.17 -2.44 -22.31
N ASN A 447 0.20 -1.25 -21.84
CA ASN A 447 0.46 -0.09 -22.71
C ASN A 447 1.68 -0.32 -23.62
N GLN A 448 2.74 -0.94 -23.11
CA GLN A 448 3.91 -1.35 -23.90
C GLN A 448 3.54 -2.43 -24.94
N ALA A 449 2.69 -3.39 -24.58
CA ALA A 449 2.19 -4.43 -25.50
C ALA A 449 1.31 -3.85 -26.62
N LEU A 450 0.43 -2.88 -26.33
CA LEU A 450 -0.33 -2.15 -27.36
C LEU A 450 0.60 -1.44 -28.34
N LEU A 451 1.61 -0.72 -27.83
CA LEU A 451 2.59 0.00 -28.65
C LEU A 451 3.42 -0.95 -29.53
N PHE A 452 3.75 -2.16 -29.06
CA PHE A 452 4.42 -3.19 -29.87
C PHE A 452 3.61 -3.62 -31.11
N PHE A 453 2.26 -3.58 -31.01
CA PHE A 453 1.35 -3.82 -32.13
C PHE A 453 1.01 -2.56 -32.94
N GLY A 454 1.56 -1.39 -32.59
CA GLY A 454 1.24 -0.10 -33.22
C GLY A 454 -0.08 0.50 -32.79
N LEU A 455 -0.69 0.01 -31.71
CA LEU A 455 -1.93 0.51 -31.12
C LEU A 455 -1.65 1.59 -30.07
N GLN A 456 -2.59 2.49 -29.84
CA GLN A 456 -2.45 3.59 -28.87
C GLN A 456 -3.12 3.24 -27.53
N PRO A 457 -2.41 3.38 -26.39
CA PRO A 457 -2.98 3.36 -25.04
C PRO A 457 -4.07 4.44 -24.80
N PRO A 458 -5.02 4.21 -23.87
CA PRO A 458 -5.30 2.95 -23.16
C PRO A 458 -5.91 1.89 -24.08
N ASN A 459 -6.15 0.67 -23.58
CA ASN A 459 -6.80 -0.35 -24.37
C ASN A 459 -8.28 -0.02 -24.64
N HIS A 460 -8.60 0.32 -25.89
CA HIS A 460 -9.96 0.63 -26.35
C HIS A 460 -10.33 -0.16 -27.62
N TYR A 461 -9.64 -1.26 -27.90
CA TYR A 461 -9.80 -2.05 -29.14
C TYR A 461 -10.55 -3.35 -28.88
N SER A 462 -11.32 -3.82 -29.87
CA SER A 462 -11.88 -5.17 -29.81
C SER A 462 -10.80 -6.24 -29.93
N ALA A 463 -11.04 -7.44 -29.40
CA ALA A 463 -10.13 -8.58 -29.56
C ALA A 463 -9.82 -8.85 -31.05
N GLU A 464 -10.81 -8.78 -31.95
CA GLU A 464 -10.60 -8.89 -33.40
C GLU A 464 -9.61 -7.85 -33.96
N SER A 465 -9.66 -6.60 -33.46
CA SER A 465 -8.76 -5.52 -33.88
C SER A 465 -7.32 -5.80 -33.46
N ILE A 466 -7.12 -6.34 -32.25
CA ILE A 466 -5.81 -6.67 -31.70
C ILE A 466 -5.24 -7.93 -32.38
N VAL A 467 -6.05 -8.97 -32.59
CA VAL A 467 -5.67 -10.16 -33.38
C VAL A 467 -5.24 -9.76 -34.80
N LYS A 468 -5.95 -8.82 -35.43
CA LYS A 468 -5.57 -8.28 -36.74
C LYS A 468 -4.24 -7.53 -36.70
N ALA A 469 -3.99 -6.71 -35.67
CA ALA A 469 -2.70 -6.03 -35.49
C ALA A 469 -1.55 -7.03 -35.25
N PHE A 470 -1.78 -8.08 -34.45
CA PHE A 470 -0.86 -9.21 -34.25
C PHE A 470 -0.52 -9.92 -35.58
N ARG A 471 -1.53 -10.30 -36.39
CA ARG A 471 -1.30 -10.92 -37.71
C ARG A 471 -0.48 -10.02 -38.64
N GLN A 472 -0.79 -8.72 -38.67
CA GLN A 472 -0.03 -7.75 -39.48
C GLN A 472 1.42 -7.63 -39.00
N ARG A 473 1.66 -7.55 -37.68
CA ARG A 473 2.99 -7.45 -37.08
C ARG A 473 3.85 -8.68 -37.40
N VAL A 474 3.31 -9.90 -37.27
CA VAL A 474 4.01 -11.16 -37.57
C VAL A 474 4.21 -11.37 -39.08
N THR A 475 3.30 -10.87 -39.92
CA THR A 475 3.45 -10.93 -41.39
C THR A 475 4.54 -9.96 -41.89
N GLN A 476 4.71 -8.81 -41.24
CA GLN A 476 5.80 -7.87 -41.53
C GLN A 476 7.16 -8.36 -41.00
N GLU A 477 7.19 -8.95 -39.81
CA GLU A 477 8.42 -9.41 -39.15
C GLU A 477 8.24 -10.82 -38.54
N PRO A 478 8.46 -11.90 -39.31
CA PRO A 478 8.18 -13.27 -38.87
C PRO A 478 9.10 -13.78 -37.74
N SER A 479 10.23 -13.11 -37.49
CA SER A 479 11.18 -13.43 -36.42
C SER A 479 10.64 -13.11 -35.03
N VAL A 480 9.80 -12.06 -34.88
CA VAL A 480 9.25 -11.64 -33.57
C VAL A 480 7.96 -12.38 -33.18
N ALA A 481 7.59 -13.46 -33.88
CA ALA A 481 6.34 -14.19 -33.66
C ALA A 481 6.15 -14.68 -32.21
N THR A 482 7.22 -15.15 -31.56
CA THR A 482 7.17 -15.58 -30.14
C THR A 482 6.95 -14.39 -29.21
N THR A 483 7.67 -13.28 -29.41
CA THR A 483 7.47 -12.04 -28.65
C THR A 483 6.05 -11.48 -28.85
N ALA A 484 5.53 -11.55 -30.08
CA ALA A 484 4.18 -11.13 -30.40
C ALA A 484 3.11 -11.97 -29.69
N ARG A 485 3.29 -13.29 -29.55
CA ARG A 485 2.40 -14.14 -28.73
C ARG A 485 2.43 -13.74 -27.26
N ASN A 486 3.60 -13.44 -26.70
CA ASN A 486 3.74 -13.01 -25.31
C ASN A 486 3.06 -11.65 -25.07
N MET A 487 3.22 -10.68 -25.99
CA MET A 487 2.53 -9.39 -25.93
C MET A 487 1.00 -9.54 -26.07
N LEU A 488 0.53 -10.49 -26.87
CA LEU A 488 -0.89 -10.82 -26.98
C LEU A 488 -1.45 -11.41 -25.67
N MET A 489 -0.66 -12.26 -25.00
CA MET A 489 -1.00 -12.84 -23.70
C MET A 489 -1.09 -11.78 -22.60
N LEU A 490 -0.17 -10.80 -22.54
CA LEU A 490 -0.24 -9.70 -21.57
C LEU A 490 -1.55 -8.90 -21.70
N ILE A 491 -1.95 -8.56 -22.93
CA ILE A 491 -3.22 -7.85 -23.19
C ILE A 491 -4.45 -8.70 -22.83
N ALA A 492 -4.34 -10.03 -22.88
CA ALA A 492 -5.39 -10.95 -22.44
C ALA A 492 -5.43 -11.12 -20.91
N GLN A 493 -4.29 -11.07 -20.23
CA GLN A 493 -4.18 -11.16 -18.78
C GLN A 493 -4.70 -9.90 -18.07
N ALA A 494 -4.53 -8.72 -18.68
CA ALA A 494 -5.02 -7.46 -18.16
C ALA A 494 -6.51 -7.15 -18.50
N ALA A 495 -7.30 -8.15 -18.92
CA ALA A 495 -8.68 -7.96 -19.38
C ALA A 495 -9.69 -8.78 -18.58
N ASN A 496 -10.66 -8.08 -17.98
CA ASN A 496 -11.67 -8.65 -17.06
C ASN A 496 -12.89 -9.27 -17.78
N GLU A 497 -12.87 -9.45 -19.11
CA GLU A 497 -14.00 -10.00 -19.88
C GLU A 497 -13.62 -11.35 -20.51
N ASP A 498 -14.18 -12.45 -19.98
CA ASP A 498 -13.86 -13.83 -20.40
C ASP A 498 -13.96 -14.06 -21.91
N THR A 499 -14.94 -13.43 -22.57
CA THR A 499 -15.21 -13.56 -24.01
C THR A 499 -14.09 -12.94 -24.86
N TYR A 500 -13.53 -11.83 -24.40
CA TYR A 500 -12.44 -11.09 -25.01
C TYR A 500 -11.11 -11.83 -24.77
N THR A 501 -10.89 -12.24 -23.52
CA THR A 501 -9.68 -12.99 -23.11
C THR A 501 -9.60 -14.33 -23.83
N ALA A 502 -10.71 -15.07 -23.95
CA ALA A 502 -10.77 -16.30 -24.72
C ALA A 502 -10.41 -16.11 -26.21
N GLN A 503 -10.88 -15.02 -26.84
CA GLN A 503 -10.56 -14.72 -28.25
C GLN A 503 -9.06 -14.44 -28.46
N LEU A 504 -8.41 -13.73 -27.54
CA LEU A 504 -6.96 -13.50 -27.61
C LEU A 504 -6.17 -14.80 -27.31
N VAL A 505 -6.59 -15.57 -26.31
CA VAL A 505 -5.95 -16.84 -25.94
C VAL A 505 -6.05 -17.90 -27.06
N MET A 506 -7.10 -17.90 -27.88
CA MET A 506 -7.21 -18.79 -29.04
C MET A 506 -6.18 -18.53 -30.16
N GLU A 507 -5.52 -17.37 -30.19
CA GLU A 507 -4.40 -17.08 -31.11
C GLU A 507 -3.03 -17.28 -30.45
N TYR A 508 -2.99 -17.46 -29.12
CA TYR A 508 -1.82 -17.80 -28.32
C TYR A 508 -1.61 -19.32 -28.19
N ALA A 509 -2.69 -20.09 -28.03
CA ALA A 509 -2.66 -21.54 -27.84
C ALA A 509 -1.91 -22.30 -28.96
N GLU A 510 -1.40 -23.50 -28.65
CA GLU A 510 -0.31 -24.13 -29.41
C GLU A 510 -0.54 -24.25 -30.93
N GLY A 511 0.23 -23.45 -31.67
CA GLY A 511 0.20 -23.34 -33.13
C GLY A 511 -0.93 -22.42 -33.64
N PHE A 512 -0.55 -21.48 -34.52
CA PHE A 512 -1.41 -20.43 -35.10
C PHE A 512 -2.84 -20.86 -35.45
N SER A 513 -3.82 -19.95 -35.34
CA SER A 513 -5.14 -20.19 -35.92
C SER A 513 -5.06 -20.40 -37.45
N LEU A 514 -6.04 -21.09 -38.03
CA LEU A 514 -6.06 -21.30 -39.49
C LEU A 514 -6.06 -19.97 -40.29
N PRO A 515 -6.86 -18.94 -39.93
CA PRO A 515 -6.74 -17.62 -40.56
C PRO A 515 -5.35 -17.00 -40.39
N THR A 516 -4.76 -17.02 -39.19
CA THR A 516 -3.41 -16.50 -38.94
C THR A 516 -2.35 -17.21 -39.79
N ALA A 517 -2.42 -18.54 -39.89
CA ALA A 517 -1.51 -19.34 -40.70
C ALA A 517 -1.61 -19.01 -42.21
N LYS A 518 -2.83 -18.78 -42.72
CA LYS A 518 -3.04 -18.29 -44.10
C LYS A 518 -2.43 -16.89 -44.29
N GLU A 519 -2.70 -15.96 -43.37
CA GLU A 519 -2.31 -14.55 -43.50
C GLU A 519 -0.77 -14.39 -43.47
N ILE A 520 -0.08 -15.07 -42.55
CA ILE A 520 1.40 -15.13 -42.48
C ILE A 520 2.02 -15.67 -43.78
N LEU A 521 1.41 -16.71 -44.37
CA LEU A 521 1.87 -17.28 -45.63
C LEU A 521 1.44 -16.46 -46.86
N GLY A 522 0.56 -15.47 -46.71
CA GLY A 522 0.06 -14.62 -47.78
C GLY A 522 -1.02 -15.28 -48.66
N LEU A 523 -1.76 -16.23 -48.10
CA LEU A 523 -2.80 -16.99 -48.79
C LEU A 523 -4.17 -16.33 -48.60
N SER A 524 -4.93 -16.16 -49.68
CA SER A 524 -6.31 -15.66 -49.60
C SER A 524 -7.28 -16.78 -49.18
N ASP A 525 -8.38 -16.43 -48.52
CA ASP A 525 -9.37 -17.43 -48.10
C ASP A 525 -10.02 -18.21 -49.26
N ALA A 526 -10.01 -17.65 -50.48
CA ALA A 526 -10.54 -18.28 -51.69
C ALA A 526 -9.52 -19.18 -52.42
N SER A 527 -8.24 -19.15 -52.06
CA SER A 527 -7.18 -19.96 -52.70
C SER A 527 -6.87 -21.22 -51.89
N GLY A 528 -7.18 -22.39 -52.46
CA GLY A 528 -6.74 -23.67 -51.93
C GLY A 528 -5.21 -23.85 -52.03
N PHE A 529 -4.65 -24.70 -51.18
CA PHE A 529 -3.20 -24.92 -51.11
C PHE A 529 -2.72 -25.78 -52.30
N GLY A 530 -2.24 -25.12 -53.35
CA GLY A 530 -1.76 -25.74 -54.59
C GLY A 530 -0.23 -25.89 -54.67
N PRO A 531 0.29 -26.54 -55.73
CA PRO A 531 1.74 -26.66 -55.94
C PRO A 531 2.43 -25.28 -56.00
N ASP A 532 1.84 -24.32 -56.70
CA ASP A 532 2.36 -22.96 -56.84
C ASP A 532 2.50 -22.24 -55.48
N THR A 533 1.60 -22.52 -54.54
CA THR A 533 1.69 -21.96 -53.17
C THR A 533 2.77 -22.65 -52.34
N LEU A 534 3.00 -23.95 -52.52
CA LEU A 534 4.05 -24.68 -51.84
C LEU A 534 5.46 -24.19 -52.26
N ASP A 535 5.65 -23.88 -53.54
CA ASP A 535 6.93 -23.35 -54.03
C ASP A 535 7.16 -21.89 -53.61
N SER A 536 6.09 -21.08 -53.49
CA SER A 536 6.15 -19.76 -52.83
C SER A 536 6.59 -19.85 -51.36
N VAL A 537 6.09 -20.84 -50.62
CA VAL A 537 6.50 -21.09 -49.23
C VAL A 537 7.96 -21.56 -49.14
N LYS A 538 8.41 -22.45 -50.03
CA LYS A 538 9.83 -22.85 -50.11
C LYS A 538 10.73 -21.65 -50.38
N GLU A 539 10.34 -20.74 -51.28
CA GLU A 539 11.14 -19.54 -51.58
C GLU A 539 11.17 -18.56 -50.40
N LYS A 540 10.06 -18.39 -49.65
CA LYS A 540 10.07 -17.64 -48.38
C LYS A 540 11.03 -18.22 -47.35
N ILE A 541 11.03 -19.55 -47.17
CA ILE A 541 11.94 -20.25 -46.25
C ILE A 541 13.41 -20.17 -46.73
N ARG A 542 13.65 -20.16 -48.05
CA ARG A 542 14.99 -20.01 -48.65
C ARG A 542 15.54 -18.59 -48.57
N THR A 543 14.67 -17.57 -48.60
CA THR A 543 15.06 -16.14 -48.55
C THR A 543 15.13 -15.57 -47.14
N ALA A 544 14.43 -16.17 -46.17
CA ALA A 544 14.56 -15.83 -44.75
C ALA A 544 16.00 -16.08 -44.24
N LYS A 545 16.59 -15.05 -43.61
CA LYS A 545 17.93 -15.13 -43.00
C LYS A 545 17.89 -15.74 -41.60
N ASP A 546 16.93 -15.31 -40.80
CA ASP A 546 16.87 -15.61 -39.37
C ASP A 546 16.19 -16.97 -39.11
N LYS A 547 16.68 -17.70 -38.10
CA LYS A 547 16.20 -19.05 -37.79
C LYS A 547 14.73 -19.04 -37.37
N ASP A 548 14.33 -18.04 -36.59
CA ASP A 548 13.00 -17.93 -36.01
C ASP A 548 11.95 -17.55 -37.07
N ALA A 549 12.32 -16.74 -38.06
CA ALA A 549 11.48 -16.46 -39.23
C ALA A 549 11.20 -17.74 -40.05
N LYS A 550 12.18 -18.64 -40.17
CA LYS A 550 11.98 -19.95 -40.80
C LYS A 550 11.06 -20.86 -39.97
N ILE A 551 11.21 -20.86 -38.64
CA ILE A 551 10.33 -21.61 -37.73
C ILE A 551 8.89 -21.11 -37.89
N THR A 552 8.64 -19.81 -37.85
CA THR A 552 7.31 -19.20 -38.07
C THR A 552 6.66 -19.66 -39.38
N TYR A 553 7.38 -19.68 -40.50
CA TYR A 553 6.83 -20.16 -41.77
C TYR A 553 6.58 -21.69 -41.78
N LEU A 554 7.45 -22.48 -41.14
CA LEU A 554 7.29 -23.93 -41.04
C LEU A 554 6.10 -24.31 -40.14
N ASP A 555 5.90 -23.62 -39.02
CA ASP A 555 4.78 -23.82 -38.09
C ASP A 555 3.44 -23.44 -38.75
N ALA A 556 3.39 -22.30 -39.46
CA ALA A 556 2.20 -21.91 -40.23
C ALA A 556 1.86 -22.92 -41.33
N THR A 557 2.88 -23.46 -42.02
CA THR A 557 2.68 -24.50 -43.05
C THR A 557 2.21 -25.81 -42.43
N GLN A 558 2.76 -26.18 -41.27
CA GLN A 558 2.36 -27.38 -40.52
C GLN A 558 0.88 -27.32 -40.11
N LYS A 559 0.40 -26.18 -39.59
CA LYS A 559 -1.01 -26.03 -39.19
C LYS A 559 -1.98 -26.19 -40.38
N ILE A 560 -1.58 -25.73 -41.58
CA ILE A 560 -2.38 -25.96 -42.79
C ILE A 560 -2.31 -27.43 -43.21
N ALA A 561 -1.16 -28.10 -43.09
CA ALA A 561 -1.03 -29.54 -43.37
C ALA A 561 -1.83 -30.41 -42.38
N GLU A 562 -1.98 -29.97 -41.13
CA GLU A 562 -2.87 -30.57 -40.12
C GLU A 562 -4.35 -30.38 -40.51
N HIS A 563 -4.77 -29.13 -40.77
CA HIS A 563 -6.17 -28.82 -41.11
C HIS A 563 -6.63 -29.45 -42.44
N THR A 564 -5.75 -29.53 -43.45
CA THR A 564 -6.04 -30.17 -44.74
C THR A 564 -5.83 -31.68 -44.73
N GLN A 565 -5.31 -32.25 -43.63
CA GLN A 565 -4.94 -33.67 -43.47
C GLN A 565 -3.98 -34.20 -44.55
N SER A 566 -3.24 -33.33 -45.25
CA SER A 566 -2.34 -33.70 -46.35
C SER A 566 -1.05 -34.35 -45.82
N THR A 567 -0.89 -35.65 -46.08
CA THR A 567 0.34 -36.40 -45.81
C THR A 567 1.54 -35.79 -46.50
N ASP A 568 1.36 -35.34 -47.74
CA ASP A 568 2.45 -34.87 -48.61
C ASP A 568 3.00 -33.53 -48.12
N LEU A 569 2.12 -32.65 -47.62
CA LEU A 569 2.53 -31.41 -46.96
C LEU A 569 3.21 -31.67 -45.61
N LYS A 570 2.71 -32.62 -44.80
CA LYS A 570 3.38 -33.00 -43.53
C LYS A 570 4.79 -33.54 -43.78
N ASN A 571 4.96 -34.42 -44.76
CA ASN A 571 6.26 -34.95 -45.17
C ASN A 571 7.19 -33.83 -45.69
N THR A 572 6.67 -32.93 -46.54
CA THR A 572 7.45 -31.78 -47.06
C THR A 572 7.91 -30.83 -45.94
N VAL A 573 7.07 -30.58 -44.93
CA VAL A 573 7.46 -29.77 -43.75
C VAL A 573 8.54 -30.47 -42.92
N ALA A 574 8.45 -31.79 -42.74
CA ALA A 574 9.48 -32.56 -42.03
C ALA A 574 10.83 -32.52 -42.77
N GLU A 575 10.84 -32.72 -44.09
CA GLU A 575 12.04 -32.57 -44.93
C GLU A 575 12.63 -31.15 -44.84
N LEU A 576 11.80 -30.10 -44.90
CA LEU A 576 12.26 -28.71 -44.82
C LEU A 576 12.80 -28.34 -43.42
N ARG A 577 12.21 -28.86 -42.33
CA ARG A 577 12.76 -28.75 -40.97
C ARG A 577 14.14 -29.41 -40.88
N GLN A 578 14.27 -30.64 -41.40
CA GLN A 578 15.54 -31.39 -41.41
C GLN A 578 16.62 -30.67 -42.23
N GLN A 579 16.30 -30.21 -43.45
CA GLN A 579 17.23 -29.48 -44.33
C GLN A 579 17.71 -28.14 -43.75
N ASN A 580 16.96 -27.52 -42.84
CA ASN A 580 17.33 -26.27 -42.17
C ASN A 580 17.91 -26.44 -40.75
N GLY A 581 18.08 -27.68 -40.26
CA GLY A 581 18.60 -27.93 -38.91
C GLY A 581 17.66 -27.44 -37.79
N ILE A 582 16.35 -27.54 -38.04
CA ILE A 582 15.28 -27.13 -37.11
C ILE A 582 14.65 -28.40 -36.53
N ALA A 583 14.65 -28.52 -35.20
CA ALA A 583 13.95 -29.62 -34.52
C ALA A 583 12.43 -29.53 -34.73
N ALA A 584 11.75 -30.67 -34.65
CA ALA A 584 10.29 -30.69 -34.61
C ALA A 584 9.79 -30.03 -33.31
N PRO A 585 8.67 -29.29 -33.33
CA PRO A 585 8.05 -28.80 -32.10
C PRO A 585 7.48 -30.00 -31.32
N ASN A 586 7.83 -30.10 -30.03
CA ASN A 586 7.23 -31.08 -29.14
C ASN A 586 5.79 -30.65 -28.82
N GLY A 587 4.80 -31.34 -29.39
CA GLY A 587 3.38 -31.08 -29.15
C GLY A 587 2.53 -32.28 -29.55
N SER A 588 1.87 -32.89 -28.55
CA SER A 588 0.86 -33.95 -28.64
C SER A 588 1.01 -35.00 -29.76
N ASP A 589 1.62 -36.14 -29.45
CA ASP A 589 1.19 -37.41 -30.04
C ASP A 589 1.21 -38.53 -28.97
N SER A 590 0.10 -38.62 -28.23
CA SER A 590 -0.04 -39.51 -27.07
C SER A 590 -0.84 -40.79 -27.39
N VAL A 591 -0.65 -41.35 -28.59
CA VAL A 591 -1.10 -42.71 -28.94
C VAL A 591 -0.02 -43.41 -29.78
N GLY A 592 0.72 -44.35 -29.18
CA GLY A 592 1.71 -45.18 -29.88
C GLY A 592 3.15 -44.70 -29.72
N GLY A 593 3.76 -44.99 -28.56
CA GLY A 593 5.15 -44.62 -28.30
C GLY A 593 6.16 -45.42 -29.13
N SER A 594 6.96 -44.72 -29.93
CA SER A 594 8.31 -45.18 -30.27
C SER A 594 9.26 -44.66 -29.19
N ALA A 595 9.66 -45.52 -28.26
CA ALA A 595 10.48 -45.11 -27.12
C ALA A 595 11.82 -44.48 -27.58
N GLN A 596 12.07 -43.23 -27.19
CA GLN A 596 13.45 -42.80 -26.97
C GLN A 596 14.02 -43.70 -25.88
N ALA A 597 15.18 -44.31 -26.13
CA ALA A 597 15.77 -45.23 -25.17
C ALA A 597 16.13 -44.49 -23.88
N THR A 598 15.41 -44.76 -22.80
CA THR A 598 15.63 -44.13 -21.49
C THR A 598 17.07 -44.36 -21.05
N ASN A 599 17.81 -43.26 -20.86
CA ASN A 599 19.16 -43.35 -20.34
C ASN A 599 19.11 -43.61 -18.83
N PHE A 600 19.18 -44.90 -18.45
CA PHE A 600 19.17 -45.33 -17.05
C PHE A 600 20.33 -44.80 -16.20
N ASP A 601 21.36 -44.21 -16.83
CA ASP A 601 22.50 -43.61 -16.13
C ASP A 601 22.24 -42.14 -15.75
N LEU A 602 21.09 -41.57 -16.15
CA LEU A 602 20.54 -40.31 -15.64
C LEU A 602 19.40 -40.58 -14.64
N PRO A 603 19.24 -39.78 -13.57
CA PRO A 603 18.09 -39.88 -12.67
C PRO A 603 16.77 -39.44 -13.35
N VAL A 604 15.65 -39.55 -12.65
CA VAL A 604 14.31 -39.22 -13.14
C VAL A 604 14.01 -37.73 -12.92
N GLY A 605 13.52 -37.03 -13.96
CA GLY A 605 13.02 -35.64 -13.84
C GLY A 605 11.61 -35.56 -13.25
N LEU A 606 11.09 -34.38 -12.92
CA LEU A 606 9.70 -34.19 -12.49
C LEU A 606 8.86 -33.40 -13.50
N GLU A 607 7.70 -33.93 -13.88
CA GLU A 607 6.69 -33.20 -14.64
C GLU A 607 6.04 -32.13 -13.75
N ASN A 608 5.92 -30.90 -14.26
CA ASN A 608 5.39 -29.75 -13.51
C ASN A 608 3.85 -29.74 -13.50
N ILE A 609 3.23 -29.30 -12.40
CA ILE A 609 1.79 -29.38 -12.16
C ILE A 609 1.19 -27.97 -12.12
N GLY A 610 1.18 -27.33 -13.29
CA GLY A 610 0.95 -25.89 -13.39
C GLY A 610 2.23 -25.15 -12.98
N ASN A 611 2.12 -24.20 -12.05
CA ASN A 611 3.26 -23.46 -11.51
C ASN A 611 3.73 -24.08 -10.18
N THR A 612 4.49 -25.18 -10.25
CA THR A 612 5.07 -25.86 -9.07
C THR A 612 6.55 -26.23 -9.25
N CYS A 613 7.32 -25.53 -10.09
CA CYS A 613 8.76 -25.79 -10.29
C CYS A 613 9.59 -25.59 -9.01
N TYR A 614 9.13 -24.73 -8.09
CA TYR A 614 9.73 -24.55 -6.76
C TYR A 614 9.62 -25.86 -5.93
N LEU A 615 8.43 -26.47 -5.90
CA LEU A 615 8.18 -27.74 -5.22
C LEU A 615 8.95 -28.89 -5.91
N ASN A 616 8.99 -28.94 -7.24
CA ASN A 616 9.80 -29.92 -7.97
C ASN A 616 11.29 -29.83 -7.63
N SER A 617 11.84 -28.61 -7.53
CA SER A 617 13.24 -28.38 -7.16
C SER A 617 13.53 -28.85 -5.73
N LEU A 618 12.61 -28.61 -4.79
CA LEU A 618 12.71 -29.08 -3.40
C LEU A 618 12.60 -30.61 -3.30
N LEU A 619 11.65 -31.24 -3.98
CA LEU A 619 11.46 -32.70 -3.96
C LEU A 619 12.66 -33.45 -4.56
N GLN A 620 13.24 -32.95 -5.66
CA GLN A 620 14.49 -33.49 -6.23
C GLN A 620 15.67 -33.38 -5.27
N TYR A 621 15.82 -32.23 -4.61
CA TYR A 621 16.84 -32.05 -3.57
C TYR A 621 16.62 -33.01 -2.39
N LEU A 622 15.42 -33.08 -1.82
CA LEU A 622 15.11 -33.93 -0.66
C LEU A 622 15.29 -35.43 -0.93
N PHE A 623 15.04 -35.88 -2.16
CA PHE A 623 15.32 -37.26 -2.58
C PHE A 623 16.82 -37.64 -2.49
N THR A 624 17.72 -36.66 -2.59
CA THR A 624 19.18 -36.85 -2.41
C THR A 624 19.64 -36.82 -0.95
N VAL A 625 18.74 -36.54 0.00
CA VAL A 625 19.05 -36.52 1.44
C VAL A 625 18.67 -37.87 2.06
N LYS A 626 19.67 -38.66 2.45
CA LYS A 626 19.50 -40.01 3.01
C LYS A 626 18.55 -40.03 4.20
N PRO A 627 18.71 -39.20 5.26
CA PRO A 627 17.76 -39.17 6.37
C PRO A 627 16.28 -39.01 5.97
N VAL A 628 15.98 -38.16 4.98
CA VAL A 628 14.61 -37.92 4.50
C VAL A 628 14.12 -39.07 3.63
N ARG A 629 14.97 -39.57 2.72
CA ARG A 629 14.64 -40.72 1.87
C ARG A 629 14.41 -42.00 2.68
N ASP A 630 15.21 -42.24 3.73
CA ASP A 630 15.02 -43.34 4.69
C ASP A 630 13.64 -43.27 5.36
N ILE A 631 13.24 -42.08 5.83
CA ILE A 631 11.96 -41.85 6.52
C ILE A 631 10.80 -42.01 5.55
N ALA A 632 10.92 -41.52 4.32
CA ALA A 632 9.86 -41.67 3.32
C ALA A 632 9.71 -43.14 2.87
N ILE A 633 10.80 -43.84 2.53
CA ILE A 633 10.73 -45.22 2.03
C ILE A 633 10.29 -46.20 3.12
N ASN A 634 10.73 -46.01 4.37
CA ASN A 634 10.40 -46.90 5.50
C ASN A 634 9.40 -46.23 6.46
N TYR A 635 8.42 -45.47 5.93
CA TYR A 635 7.59 -44.57 6.75
C TYR A 635 6.83 -45.27 7.88
N ASP A 636 6.36 -46.50 7.68
CA ASP A 636 5.64 -47.25 8.73
C ASP A 636 6.49 -47.51 10.00
N ASP A 637 7.83 -47.50 9.92
CA ASP A 637 8.73 -47.61 11.09
C ASP A 637 8.82 -46.30 11.89
N PHE A 638 8.60 -45.14 11.25
CA PHE A 638 8.74 -43.80 11.85
C PHE A 638 7.42 -43.13 12.22
N LYS A 639 6.32 -43.58 11.60
CA LYS A 639 4.97 -43.07 11.71
C LYS A 639 4.49 -42.82 13.14
N LEU A 640 3.83 -41.68 13.35
CA LEU A 640 3.11 -41.36 14.59
C LEU A 640 1.75 -42.07 14.63
N GLU A 641 1.38 -42.65 15.77
CA GLU A 641 0.03 -43.19 15.98
C GLU A 641 -1.00 -42.06 16.15
N LEU A 642 -2.09 -42.09 15.37
CA LEU A 642 -3.18 -41.11 15.43
C LEU A 642 -4.16 -41.36 16.62
N THR A 643 -3.62 -41.58 17.82
CA THR A 643 -4.40 -41.60 19.07
C THR A 643 -4.44 -40.20 19.69
N ASP A 644 -5.56 -39.83 20.32
CA ASP A 644 -5.75 -38.50 20.89
C ASP A 644 -4.82 -38.23 22.09
N GLU A 645 -4.21 -39.27 22.64
CA GLU A 645 -3.12 -39.22 23.63
C GLU A 645 -1.78 -38.88 22.95
N LYS A 646 -1.38 -39.64 21.91
CA LYS A 646 -0.08 -39.45 21.24
C LYS A 646 0.01 -38.13 20.47
N ILE A 647 -1.11 -37.65 19.92
CA ILE A 647 -1.19 -36.33 19.30
C ILE A 647 -0.92 -35.22 20.34
N LYS A 648 -1.48 -35.33 21.56
CA LYS A 648 -1.27 -34.35 22.64
C LYS A 648 0.11 -34.44 23.30
N GLU A 649 0.72 -35.62 23.31
CA GLU A 649 2.10 -35.82 23.77
C GLU A 649 3.15 -35.29 22.77
N ARG A 650 2.80 -35.06 21.50
CA ARG A 650 3.73 -34.60 20.46
C ARG A 650 3.91 -33.08 20.51
N LEU A 651 5.17 -32.66 20.61
CA LEU A 651 5.58 -31.25 20.57
C LEU A 651 6.57 -31.06 19.43
N LEU A 652 6.31 -30.09 18.53
CA LEU A 652 7.05 -29.90 17.29
C LEU A 652 8.11 -28.79 17.42
N GLY A 653 9.35 -29.13 17.05
CA GLY A 653 10.48 -28.21 16.96
C GLY A 653 10.93 -27.58 18.29
N GLY A 654 11.94 -26.71 18.22
CA GLY A 654 12.49 -26.03 19.40
C GLY A 654 11.47 -25.18 20.19
N ASN A 655 10.45 -24.66 19.50
CA ASN A 655 9.38 -23.86 20.09
C ASN A 655 8.25 -24.70 20.73
N LYS A 656 8.32 -26.05 20.65
CA LYS A 656 7.36 -26.99 21.26
C LYS A 656 5.90 -26.75 20.86
N MET A 657 5.63 -26.56 19.57
CA MET A 657 4.27 -26.35 19.09
C MET A 657 3.41 -27.61 19.29
N THR A 658 2.17 -27.45 19.78
CA THR A 658 1.22 -28.54 19.99
C THR A 658 0.61 -28.99 18.66
N LEU A 659 0.62 -30.30 18.39
CA LEU A 659 0.05 -30.90 17.19
C LEU A 659 -1.49 -30.97 17.24
N ASP A 660 -2.16 -30.55 16.16
CA ASP A 660 -3.61 -30.78 15.98
C ASP A 660 -3.91 -32.12 15.28
N ARG A 661 -5.10 -32.68 15.51
CA ARG A 661 -5.54 -33.92 14.86
C ARG A 661 -5.69 -33.77 13.34
N GLY A 662 -6.21 -32.64 12.86
CA GLY A 662 -6.27 -32.34 11.43
C GLY A 662 -4.88 -32.23 10.81
N GLU A 663 -3.93 -31.60 11.52
CA GLU A 663 -2.53 -31.54 11.10
C GLU A 663 -1.88 -32.92 11.00
N ALA A 664 -2.06 -33.77 12.02
CA ALA A 664 -1.52 -35.12 12.04
C ALA A 664 -2.03 -35.98 10.86
N VAL A 665 -3.31 -35.84 10.48
CA VAL A 665 -3.90 -36.52 9.32
C VAL A 665 -3.30 -36.02 7.99
N VAL A 666 -3.14 -34.70 7.80
CA VAL A 666 -2.48 -34.16 6.59
C VAL A 666 -1.00 -34.56 6.53
N ALA A 667 -0.31 -34.56 7.67
CA ALA A 667 1.09 -34.95 7.78
C ALA A 667 1.32 -36.43 7.42
N GLN A 668 0.49 -37.34 7.95
CA GLN A 668 0.54 -38.76 7.58
C GLN A 668 0.25 -38.97 6.09
N ALA A 669 -0.76 -38.29 5.55
CA ALA A 669 -1.08 -38.37 4.11
C ALA A 669 0.08 -37.87 3.25
N PHE A 670 0.70 -36.72 3.60
CA PHE A 670 1.87 -36.19 2.91
C PHE A 670 3.04 -37.19 2.90
N ALA A 671 3.36 -37.80 4.04
CA ALA A 671 4.47 -38.76 4.14
C ALA A 671 4.24 -40.02 3.29
N GLN A 672 2.99 -40.49 3.19
CA GLN A 672 2.62 -41.61 2.30
C GLN A 672 2.78 -41.25 0.82
N GLU A 673 2.27 -40.09 0.38
CA GLU A 673 2.43 -39.61 -1.00
C GLU A 673 3.90 -39.37 -1.37
N LEU A 674 4.72 -38.92 -0.42
CA LEU A 674 6.16 -38.72 -0.62
C LEU A 674 6.89 -40.07 -0.75
N SER A 675 6.47 -41.08 0.02
CA SER A 675 6.96 -42.46 -0.12
C SER A 675 6.68 -43.02 -1.52
N GLU A 676 5.44 -42.86 -2.01
CA GLU A 676 5.07 -43.29 -3.36
C GLU A 676 5.89 -42.55 -4.43
N LEU A 677 6.08 -41.23 -4.31
CA LEU A 677 6.91 -40.47 -5.24
C LEU A 677 8.36 -40.96 -5.26
N PHE A 678 8.98 -41.18 -4.11
CA PHE A 678 10.38 -41.61 -4.01
C PHE A 678 10.58 -43.05 -4.54
N ASN A 679 9.64 -43.96 -4.26
CA ASN A 679 9.65 -45.30 -4.86
C ASN A 679 9.49 -45.26 -6.39
N ASN A 680 8.65 -44.36 -6.92
CA ASN A 680 8.53 -44.12 -8.36
C ASN A 680 9.81 -43.53 -8.98
N LEU A 681 10.51 -42.61 -8.28
CA LEU A 681 11.78 -42.04 -8.74
C LEU A 681 12.91 -43.08 -8.80
N GLU A 682 12.93 -44.08 -7.91
CA GLU A 682 13.91 -45.18 -7.99
C GLU A 682 13.61 -46.20 -9.10
N THR A 683 12.34 -46.41 -9.46
CA THR A 683 11.89 -47.54 -10.29
C THR A 683 11.44 -47.18 -11.71
N SER A 684 11.19 -45.91 -12.03
CA SER A 684 10.59 -45.54 -13.31
C SER A 684 11.51 -45.70 -14.53
N ASP A 685 10.93 -46.28 -15.57
CA ASP A 685 11.45 -46.40 -16.93
C ASP A 685 11.24 -45.13 -17.79
N LYS A 686 10.51 -44.12 -17.30
CA LYS A 686 10.22 -42.87 -18.01
C LYS A 686 11.29 -41.81 -17.77
N VAL A 687 11.52 -40.90 -18.71
CA VAL A 687 12.49 -39.80 -18.55
C VAL A 687 12.18 -38.95 -17.30
N ALA A 688 10.89 -38.63 -17.10
CA ALA A 688 10.36 -37.94 -15.93
C ALA A 688 9.13 -38.67 -15.35
N THR A 689 8.81 -38.38 -14.08
CA THR A 689 7.58 -38.79 -13.40
C THR A 689 6.80 -37.57 -12.92
N ARG A 690 5.49 -37.71 -12.71
CA ARG A 690 4.65 -36.62 -12.22
C ARG A 690 4.31 -36.83 -10.73
N PRO A 691 4.51 -35.83 -9.86
CA PRO A 691 3.99 -35.87 -8.49
C PRO A 691 2.45 -36.01 -8.46
N SER A 692 1.89 -36.45 -7.34
CA SER A 692 0.43 -36.46 -7.18
C SER A 692 -0.09 -35.05 -6.88
N GLN A 693 -1.34 -34.77 -7.26
CA GLN A 693 -2.01 -33.53 -6.83
C GLN A 693 -2.21 -33.51 -5.30
N ARG A 694 -2.38 -34.68 -4.67
CA ARG A 694 -2.59 -34.82 -3.23
C ARG A 694 -1.35 -34.45 -2.42
N LEU A 695 -0.15 -34.81 -2.91
CA LEU A 695 1.14 -34.36 -2.37
C LEU A 695 1.25 -32.83 -2.41
N ALA A 696 0.98 -32.23 -3.56
CA ALA A 696 1.03 -30.78 -3.72
C ALA A 696 0.02 -30.07 -2.81
N ASN A 697 -1.23 -30.54 -2.77
CA ASN A 697 -2.26 -29.99 -1.89
C ASN A 697 -1.88 -30.06 -0.40
N ALA A 698 -1.26 -31.15 0.05
CA ALA A 698 -0.88 -31.34 1.47
C ALA A 698 0.26 -30.43 1.95
N VAL A 699 1.14 -29.98 1.05
CA VAL A 699 2.23 -29.02 1.34
C VAL A 699 1.77 -27.57 1.22
N LEU A 700 1.03 -27.26 0.15
CA LEU A 700 0.80 -25.88 -0.29
C LEU A 700 -0.46 -25.23 0.32
N LEU A 701 -1.36 -26.01 0.93
CA LEU A 701 -2.62 -25.53 1.52
C LEU A 701 -2.60 -25.55 3.05
N SER A 702 -3.17 -24.52 3.66
CA SER A 702 -3.38 -24.48 5.11
C SER A 702 -4.54 -25.40 5.54
N ILE A 703 -4.50 -25.87 6.78
CA ILE A 703 -5.54 -26.73 7.36
C ILE A 703 -6.88 -25.97 7.46
N HIS A 704 -6.83 -24.65 7.73
CA HIS A 704 -8.03 -23.81 7.70
C HIS A 704 -8.64 -23.70 6.31
N THR A 705 -7.84 -23.64 5.25
CA THR A 705 -8.31 -23.65 3.85
C THR A 705 -9.00 -24.96 3.52
N LEU A 706 -8.39 -26.10 3.88
CA LEU A 706 -8.94 -27.45 3.66
C LEU A 706 -10.28 -27.68 4.42
N LEU A 707 -10.44 -27.12 5.61
CA LEU A 707 -11.64 -27.29 6.45
C LEU A 707 -12.77 -26.28 6.16
N ASN A 708 -12.48 -25.13 5.56
CA ASN A 708 -13.50 -24.11 5.30
C ASN A 708 -14.21 -24.32 3.95
N ASP A 709 -13.47 -24.58 2.86
CA ASP A 709 -14.06 -24.76 1.51
C ASP A 709 -14.99 -25.97 1.41
N THR A 710 -14.81 -26.98 2.27
CA THR A 710 -15.71 -28.14 2.33
C THR A 710 -17.15 -27.76 2.66
N LYS A 711 -17.42 -26.63 3.35
CA LYS A 711 -18.80 -26.12 3.53
C LYS A 711 -19.42 -25.66 2.21
N SER A 712 -18.69 -24.86 1.43
CA SER A 712 -19.15 -24.34 0.13
C SER A 712 -19.39 -25.46 -0.89
N SER A 713 -18.63 -26.56 -0.81
CA SER A 713 -18.78 -27.70 -1.72
C SER A 713 -20.13 -28.42 -1.62
N VAL A 714 -20.78 -28.41 -0.45
CA VAL A 714 -22.07 -29.09 -0.22
C VAL A 714 -23.23 -28.30 -0.83
N GLU A 715 -23.25 -26.98 -0.68
CA GLU A 715 -24.29 -26.13 -1.26
C GLU A 715 -24.17 -26.01 -2.80
N ALA A 716 -22.94 -26.04 -3.33
CA ALA A 716 -22.70 -25.99 -4.78
C ALA A 716 -23.21 -27.22 -5.55
N THR A 717 -23.55 -28.33 -4.89
CA THR A 717 -24.14 -29.52 -5.51
C THR A 717 -25.68 -29.57 -5.50
N ALA A 718 -26.36 -28.59 -4.90
CA ALA A 718 -27.83 -28.48 -4.91
C ALA A 718 -28.41 -27.95 -6.26
N GLY A 719 -27.73 -28.21 -7.38
CA GLY A 719 -28.14 -27.79 -8.72
C GLY A 719 -29.38 -28.54 -9.20
N SER A 720 -30.53 -27.86 -9.23
CA SER A 720 -31.83 -28.45 -9.58
C SER A 720 -31.91 -28.88 -11.05
N LYS A 721 -31.89 -30.20 -11.29
CA LYS A 721 -32.25 -30.76 -12.59
C LYS A 721 -33.74 -30.50 -12.87
N PRO A 722 -34.13 -30.08 -14.09
CA PRO A 722 -35.54 -29.92 -14.44
C PRO A 722 -36.28 -31.27 -14.39
N PRO A 723 -37.57 -31.29 -14.03
CA PRO A 723 -38.30 -32.53 -13.75
C PRO A 723 -38.53 -33.38 -15.01
N PRO A 724 -38.41 -34.71 -14.93
CA PRO A 724 -38.70 -35.61 -16.05
C PRO A 724 -40.22 -35.77 -16.27
N LEU A 725 -40.68 -35.61 -17.51
CA LEU A 725 -42.07 -35.88 -17.90
C LEU A 725 -42.28 -37.39 -18.16
N PRO A 726 -43.22 -38.06 -17.44
CA PRO A 726 -43.53 -39.46 -17.71
C PRO A 726 -44.26 -39.68 -19.04
N THR A 727 -43.92 -40.78 -19.71
CA THR A 727 -44.37 -41.16 -21.06
C THR A 727 -45.86 -41.54 -21.13
N ARG A 728 -46.50 -41.24 -22.28
CA ARG A 728 -47.88 -41.69 -22.60
C ARG A 728 -47.88 -42.67 -23.80
N PRO A 729 -48.37 -43.91 -23.64
CA PRO A 729 -48.56 -44.84 -24.77
C PRO A 729 -49.80 -44.54 -25.67
N PRO A 730 -49.77 -44.94 -26.96
CA PRO A 730 -50.88 -44.78 -27.95
C PRO A 730 -51.71 -46.09 -28.12
N PRO A 731 -52.64 -46.27 -29.10
CA PRO A 731 -53.12 -45.40 -30.19
C PRO A 731 -54.66 -45.29 -30.38
N GLY A 732 -55.13 -44.39 -31.27
CA GLY A 732 -56.52 -44.35 -31.80
C GLY A 732 -56.96 -42.99 -32.43
N PRO A 733 -57.40 -42.92 -33.71
CA PRO A 733 -57.77 -41.66 -34.42
C PRO A 733 -59.31 -41.42 -34.49
N PRO A 734 -59.86 -40.32 -35.10
CA PRO A 734 -59.28 -39.21 -35.92
C PRO A 734 -59.63 -37.79 -35.31
N ALA A 735 -59.78 -36.61 -35.97
CA ALA A 735 -59.88 -36.18 -37.38
C ALA A 735 -59.62 -34.66 -37.65
N THR A 736 -59.19 -34.34 -38.88
CA THR A 736 -59.48 -33.17 -39.77
C THR A 736 -59.53 -31.69 -39.30
N GLY A 737 -58.59 -30.88 -39.84
CA GLY A 737 -58.77 -29.49 -40.35
C GLY A 737 -58.74 -28.30 -39.36
N SER A 738 -58.51 -27.03 -39.76
CA SER A 738 -57.84 -26.45 -40.96
C SER A 738 -57.74 -24.90 -40.83
N ASP A 739 -56.64 -24.31 -41.29
CA ASP A 739 -56.42 -22.97 -41.90
C ASP A 739 -56.93 -21.65 -41.21
N ASP A 740 -55.94 -20.84 -40.76
CA ASP A 740 -55.64 -19.44 -41.16
C ASP A 740 -56.49 -18.15 -40.88
N VAL A 741 -55.73 -17.07 -40.57
CA VAL A 741 -55.77 -15.68 -41.15
C VAL A 741 -56.62 -14.50 -40.54
N GLU A 742 -55.90 -13.43 -40.12
CA GLU A 742 -56.16 -11.95 -40.22
C GLU A 742 -57.42 -11.26 -39.60
N MET A 743 -57.58 -9.92 -39.45
CA MET A 743 -56.69 -8.72 -39.23
C MET A 743 -57.51 -7.47 -38.78
N ALA A 744 -56.91 -6.57 -37.98
CA ALA A 744 -57.22 -5.12 -37.80
C ALA A 744 -58.65 -4.69 -37.31
N THR A 745 -59.01 -3.43 -36.96
CA THR A 745 -58.41 -2.07 -37.14
C THR A 745 -58.97 -1.00 -36.14
N VAL A 746 -58.09 -0.17 -35.52
CA VAL A 746 -58.15 1.34 -35.38
C VAL A 746 -59.21 2.10 -34.51
N THR A 747 -58.82 3.32 -34.04
CA THR A 747 -59.56 4.55 -33.59
C THR A 747 -59.88 4.91 -32.10
N VAL A 748 -58.93 5.54 -31.40
CA VAL A 748 -58.94 6.97 -30.90
C VAL A 748 -60.19 7.57 -30.16
N LYS A 749 -60.08 8.07 -28.89
CA LYS A 749 -59.91 9.52 -28.49
C LYS A 749 -60.00 9.89 -26.96
N ASP A 750 -59.30 10.98 -26.58
CA ASP A 750 -59.42 11.99 -25.45
C ASP A 750 -60.16 11.71 -24.10
N GLY A 751 -59.56 12.14 -22.96
CA GLY A 751 -60.30 13.03 -21.99
C GLY A 751 -60.17 12.89 -20.44
N ARG A 752 -59.19 13.57 -19.82
CA ARG A 752 -59.17 14.27 -18.48
C ARG A 752 -59.58 13.59 -17.12
N ASP A 753 -58.82 13.98 -16.08
CA ASP A 753 -59.04 13.89 -14.61
C ASP A 753 -60.30 14.69 -14.13
N PRO A 754 -60.77 14.72 -12.84
CA PRO A 754 -60.00 14.51 -11.57
C PRO A 754 -60.74 14.01 -10.26
N ILE A 755 -60.01 14.08 -9.13
CA ILE A 755 -60.44 14.56 -7.76
C ILE A 755 -60.88 13.59 -6.61
N ASP A 756 -60.16 13.74 -5.49
CA ASP A 756 -60.51 13.72 -4.03
C ASP A 756 -60.93 12.52 -3.13
N THR A 757 -60.42 12.64 -1.89
CA THR A 757 -61.02 12.41 -0.52
C THR A 757 -60.90 11.10 0.28
N ALA A 758 -60.53 11.30 1.57
CA ALA A 758 -60.82 10.54 2.81
C ALA A 758 -60.43 9.04 2.90
N SER A 759 -59.56 8.59 3.82
CA SER A 759 -59.59 8.65 5.30
C SER A 759 -60.66 7.78 5.98
N THR A 760 -60.23 6.76 6.76
CA THR A 760 -60.76 6.42 8.12
C THR A 760 -60.07 5.19 8.76
N VAL A 761 -59.94 5.23 10.11
CA VAL A 761 -59.97 4.10 11.10
C VAL A 761 -58.97 2.92 10.93
N SER A 762 -58.04 2.57 11.85
CA SER A 762 -57.89 2.62 13.33
C SER A 762 -58.38 1.39 14.11
N SER A 763 -57.52 0.81 14.95
CA SER A 763 -57.89 -0.05 16.10
C SER A 763 -56.76 -0.13 17.13
N GLN A 764 -57.06 0.17 18.40
CA GLN A 764 -56.16 0.06 19.57
C GLN A 764 -56.48 -1.19 20.40
N THR A 765 -55.59 -1.58 21.33
CA THR A 765 -55.81 -1.95 22.76
C THR A 765 -54.49 -2.53 23.33
N LEU A 766 -54.15 -2.53 24.63
CA LEU A 766 -54.85 -2.16 25.89
C LEU A 766 -53.81 -1.88 27.00
N VAL A 767 -54.01 -0.82 27.84
CA VAL A 767 -53.42 -0.53 29.20
C VAL A 767 -51.88 -0.58 29.42
N GLU A 768 -51.28 0.02 30.46
CA GLU A 768 -51.80 0.65 31.69
C GLU A 768 -50.93 1.88 32.14
N GLU A 769 -51.60 2.81 32.83
CA GLU A 769 -51.24 3.69 33.97
C GLU A 769 -49.78 3.90 34.45
N ASP A 770 -49.39 5.03 35.10
CA ASP A 770 -49.88 6.42 35.14
C ASP A 770 -48.88 7.31 35.96
N SER A 771 -49.06 8.64 35.92
CA SER A 771 -48.60 9.67 36.90
C SER A 771 -47.10 10.04 37.00
N ASP A 772 -46.70 11.16 37.62
CA ASP A 772 -47.16 12.58 37.53
C ASP A 772 -46.11 13.49 38.26
N ARG A 773 -46.01 14.78 37.88
CA ARG A 773 -45.41 15.92 38.66
C ARG A 773 -43.92 15.90 39.06
N SER A 774 -43.30 17.04 39.46
CA SER A 774 -43.40 18.47 39.07
C SER A 774 -42.43 19.34 39.89
N TYR A 775 -41.75 20.32 39.27
CA TYR A 775 -41.22 21.56 39.91
C TYR A 775 -40.13 21.38 41.02
N GLU A 776 -39.25 22.32 41.41
CA GLU A 776 -39.01 23.72 41.03
C GLU A 776 -37.50 24.10 41.18
N LYS A 777 -37.08 25.17 40.47
CA LYS A 777 -36.01 26.20 40.70
C LYS A 777 -35.26 26.18 42.07
N VAL A 778 -33.97 26.55 42.22
CA VAL A 778 -33.44 27.95 42.28
C VAL A 778 -31.88 28.03 42.31
N GLU A 779 -31.33 28.90 41.44
CA GLU A 779 -30.17 29.85 41.55
C GLU A 779 -28.84 29.57 42.32
N ALA A 780 -27.73 29.70 41.57
CA ALA A 780 -26.60 30.66 41.75
C ALA A 780 -25.36 30.41 42.67
N SER A 781 -24.24 30.11 41.98
CA SER A 781 -22.93 30.83 42.07
C SER A 781 -21.98 30.48 43.27
N PRO A 782 -20.76 31.08 43.43
CA PRO A 782 -19.51 30.30 43.31
C PRO A 782 -18.53 30.51 44.51
N ILE A 783 -17.28 29.98 44.45
CA ILE A 783 -16.03 30.61 44.96
C ILE A 783 -14.77 29.76 44.62
N THR A 784 -13.59 30.38 44.78
CA THR A 784 -12.25 30.13 44.21
C THR A 784 -11.26 29.30 45.05
N ALA A 785 -10.10 29.00 44.43
CA ALA A 785 -8.75 28.84 45.04
C ALA A 785 -8.40 27.46 45.64
N GLU A 786 -7.29 26.82 45.22
CA GLU A 786 -5.91 26.84 45.82
C GLU A 786 -5.75 25.87 47.03
N ASP A 787 -4.64 25.16 47.28
CA ASP A 787 -3.40 24.84 46.55
C ASP A 787 -2.66 23.69 47.33
N GLN A 788 -1.52 23.19 46.83
CA GLN A 788 -0.43 22.47 47.53
C GLN A 788 -0.63 21.01 48.02
N ILE A 789 0.12 20.11 47.36
CA ILE A 789 1.26 19.31 47.90
C ILE A 789 1.12 18.66 49.30
N ILE A 790 1.36 17.34 49.35
CA ILE A 790 2.29 16.70 50.31
C ILE A 790 2.87 15.42 49.67
N ASP A 791 4.14 15.14 49.97
CA ASP A 791 4.96 14.04 49.47
C ASP A 791 5.20 13.00 50.59
N THR A 792 5.30 11.71 50.26
CA THR A 792 5.76 10.64 51.20
C THR A 792 6.28 9.43 50.42
N VAL A 793 7.45 8.92 50.82
CA VAL A 793 8.21 7.83 50.17
C VAL A 793 8.51 6.73 51.21
N MET A 794 8.95 5.55 50.76
CA MET A 794 9.48 4.41 51.55
C MET A 794 8.39 3.50 52.20
N GLU A 795 8.59 2.19 52.42
CA GLU A 795 9.79 1.34 52.27
C GLU A 795 9.48 -0.15 51.91
N VAL A 796 10.54 -0.95 51.75
CA VAL A 796 10.64 -2.36 51.29
C VAL A 796 10.22 -3.39 52.36
N GLY A 797 9.73 -4.60 51.99
CA GLY A 797 9.71 -5.75 52.92
C GLY A 797 8.95 -7.05 52.57
N GLN A 798 9.57 -7.94 51.77
CA GLN A 798 9.61 -9.42 51.86
C GLN A 798 8.37 -10.33 52.16
N ASP A 799 8.12 -11.24 51.20
CA ASP A 799 8.10 -12.73 51.29
C ASP A 799 7.02 -13.58 52.05
N ASP A 800 6.77 -14.75 51.41
CA ASP A 800 6.26 -16.07 51.87
C ASP A 800 4.76 -16.42 52.11
N ASP A 801 4.38 -17.49 51.39
CA ASP A 801 3.42 -18.60 51.60
C ASP A 801 1.88 -18.44 51.75
N VAL A 802 1.20 -19.02 50.73
CA VAL A 802 0.16 -20.08 50.79
C VAL A 802 -0.77 -20.16 52.02
N VAL A 803 -2.09 -20.07 51.79
CA VAL A 803 -3.14 -20.97 52.33
C VAL A 803 -4.42 -20.86 51.49
N GLU A 804 -5.04 -21.99 51.11
CA GLU A 804 -6.43 -22.03 50.61
C GLU A 804 -7.44 -21.88 51.76
N ILE A 805 -8.54 -21.13 51.57
CA ILE A 805 -9.71 -21.20 52.48
C ILE A 805 -10.98 -21.48 51.67
N VAL A 806 -11.79 -22.43 52.16
CA VAL A 806 -12.70 -23.23 51.35
C VAL A 806 -14.07 -23.44 52.04
N ARG A 807 -15.17 -23.15 51.32
CA ARG A 807 -16.56 -23.63 51.56
C ARG A 807 -17.25 -23.11 52.85
N PRO A 808 -18.57 -23.36 53.12
CA PRO A 808 -19.56 -24.28 52.50
C PRO A 808 -20.81 -23.59 51.87
N GLY A 809 -21.76 -24.30 51.24
CA GLY A 809 -21.84 -25.72 50.86
C GLY A 809 -23.29 -26.24 50.70
N ASP A 810 -23.43 -27.48 50.20
CA ASP A 810 -24.67 -28.28 50.04
C ASP A 810 -25.68 -27.88 48.92
N ARG A 811 -26.27 -28.80 48.13
CA ARG A 811 -26.01 -30.25 47.96
C ARG A 811 -26.56 -30.80 46.62
N SER A 812 -25.98 -31.89 46.12
CA SER A 812 -26.44 -32.66 44.93
C SER A 812 -27.19 -33.95 45.32
N ALA A 813 -27.75 -34.67 44.32
CA ALA A 813 -28.20 -36.05 44.47
C ALA A 813 -28.18 -36.81 43.12
N ASP A 814 -27.12 -37.59 42.87
CA ASP A 814 -27.12 -38.70 41.90
C ASP A 814 -27.82 -39.95 42.48
N THR A 815 -28.16 -40.95 41.66
CA THR A 815 -27.58 -42.31 41.81
C THR A 815 -27.95 -43.34 40.73
N ALA A 816 -26.89 -43.90 40.12
CA ALA A 816 -26.60 -45.33 39.95
C ALA A 816 -27.48 -46.30 39.12
N LYS A 817 -26.81 -47.36 38.63
CA LYS A 817 -27.33 -48.51 37.88
C LYS A 817 -27.93 -49.57 38.82
N ALA A 818 -28.99 -50.26 38.40
CA ALA A 818 -29.37 -51.61 38.84
C ALA A 818 -30.23 -52.30 37.75
N ALA A 819 -30.51 -53.60 37.88
CA ALA A 819 -31.06 -54.43 36.80
C ALA A 819 -32.40 -55.14 37.12
N GLU A 820 -33.09 -55.52 36.05
CA GLU A 820 -34.07 -56.63 35.91
C GLU A 820 -35.51 -56.58 36.48
N LYS A 821 -36.43 -56.94 35.55
CA LYS A 821 -37.62 -57.81 35.66
C LYS A 821 -39.00 -57.26 36.14
N GLY A 822 -40.00 -57.46 35.25
CA GLY A 822 -41.44 -57.48 35.53
C GLY A 822 -42.21 -56.32 34.87
N HIS A 823 -43.33 -56.51 34.16
CA HIS A 823 -44.05 -57.75 33.76
C HIS A 823 -44.88 -57.49 32.48
N ASN A 824 -45.38 -58.55 31.82
CA ASN A 824 -46.32 -58.47 30.67
C ASN A 824 -47.72 -57.96 31.15
N ASP A 825 -48.64 -57.45 30.32
CA ASP A 825 -49.18 -58.01 29.06
C ASP A 825 -49.72 -56.99 28.02
N THR A 826 -49.46 -57.28 26.74
CA THR A 826 -50.43 -57.74 25.69
C THR A 826 -51.91 -57.27 25.79
N ILE A 827 -52.68 -56.89 24.75
CA ILE A 827 -52.74 -57.19 23.29
C ILE A 827 -53.31 -55.96 22.53
N GLY A 828 -52.93 -55.70 21.26
CA GLY A 828 -53.72 -54.77 20.40
C GLY A 828 -53.15 -54.41 19.02
N ASN A 829 -53.29 -55.28 18.02
CA ASN A 829 -53.05 -54.94 16.59
C ASN A 829 -54.24 -54.10 16.05
N THR A 830 -54.17 -53.27 15.00
CA THR A 830 -54.21 -53.70 13.58
C THR A 830 -54.05 -52.52 12.59
N GLN A 831 -53.08 -52.63 11.66
CA GLN A 831 -53.00 -52.04 10.30
C GLN A 831 -53.11 -50.51 10.06
N THR A 832 -52.01 -49.92 9.59
CA THR A 832 -51.88 -49.28 8.26
C THR A 832 -50.38 -49.09 7.98
N ALA A 833 -49.77 -49.91 7.12
CA ALA A 833 -49.62 -49.73 5.66
C ALA A 833 -48.37 -48.89 5.30
N ASP A 834 -47.36 -49.57 4.78
CA ASP A 834 -45.94 -49.15 4.72
C ASP A 834 -45.53 -48.28 3.50
N VAL A 835 -44.22 -47.98 3.47
CA VAL A 835 -43.35 -47.52 2.36
C VAL A 835 -43.26 -46.01 2.14
N ASP A 836 -42.06 -45.42 1.95
CA ASP A 836 -40.68 -45.68 2.42
C ASP A 836 -39.86 -44.42 2.04
N MET A 837 -38.84 -44.05 2.81
CA MET A 837 -37.86 -43.02 2.42
C MET A 837 -36.50 -43.36 3.02
N THR A 838 -35.55 -43.72 2.15
CA THR A 838 -34.26 -44.30 2.49
C THR A 838 -33.19 -43.27 2.85
N ASP A 839 -32.17 -43.76 3.56
CA ASP A 839 -30.80 -43.24 3.66
C ASP A 839 -30.60 -41.80 4.14
N ALA A 840 -30.41 -41.67 5.46
CA ALA A 840 -29.68 -40.55 6.05
C ALA A 840 -28.25 -41.01 6.38
N GLU A 841 -27.24 -40.37 5.77
CA GLU A 841 -25.83 -40.71 6.00
C GLU A 841 -25.34 -40.29 7.41
N GLU A 842 -24.38 -41.05 7.95
CA GLU A 842 -23.78 -40.77 9.26
C GLU A 842 -22.86 -39.52 9.23
N PRO A 843 -22.73 -38.78 10.34
CA PRO A 843 -21.93 -37.55 10.38
C PRO A 843 -20.43 -37.85 10.25
N GLN A 844 -19.88 -37.56 9.07
CA GLN A 844 -18.46 -37.72 8.72
C GLN A 844 -17.48 -37.17 9.77
N THR A 845 -16.41 -37.92 10.05
CA THR A 845 -15.36 -37.53 11.00
C THR A 845 -14.47 -36.39 10.47
N VAL A 846 -13.66 -35.78 11.34
CA VAL A 846 -12.67 -34.76 10.94
C VAL A 846 -11.68 -35.35 9.94
N ASP A 847 -11.15 -36.54 10.26
CA ASP A 847 -10.19 -37.30 9.46
C ASP A 847 -10.71 -37.54 8.03
N GLN A 848 -11.99 -37.93 7.88
CA GLN A 848 -12.64 -38.14 6.57
C GLN A 848 -12.77 -36.83 5.76
N LYS A 849 -13.13 -35.72 6.41
CA LYS A 849 -13.29 -34.41 5.75
C LYS A 849 -11.97 -33.88 5.21
N VAL A 850 -10.90 -33.99 6.01
CA VAL A 850 -9.55 -33.59 5.62
C VAL A 850 -9.05 -34.39 4.41
N LEU A 851 -9.20 -35.72 4.42
CA LEU A 851 -8.79 -36.56 3.29
C LEU A 851 -9.62 -36.29 2.03
N THR A 852 -10.94 -36.11 2.17
CA THR A 852 -11.83 -35.77 1.04
C THR A 852 -11.45 -34.42 0.41
N ALA A 853 -11.13 -33.42 1.23
CA ALA A 853 -10.68 -32.10 0.76
C ALA A 853 -9.37 -32.19 -0.04
N LEU A 854 -8.37 -32.90 0.48
CA LEU A 854 -7.07 -33.09 -0.19
C LEU A 854 -7.19 -33.68 -1.60
N GLU A 855 -8.19 -34.53 -1.84
CA GLU A 855 -8.45 -35.19 -3.14
C GLU A 855 -9.28 -34.33 -4.10
N HIS A 856 -10.27 -33.59 -3.59
CA HIS A 856 -11.27 -32.90 -4.42
C HIS A 856 -10.97 -31.42 -4.64
N GLN A 857 -10.16 -30.77 -3.80
CA GLN A 857 -9.82 -29.36 -3.93
C GLN A 857 -8.87 -29.13 -5.11
N LYS A 858 -9.45 -28.68 -6.23
CA LYS A 858 -8.71 -28.20 -7.41
C LYS A 858 -8.22 -26.79 -7.13
N ARG A 859 -6.93 -26.54 -7.34
CA ARG A 859 -6.30 -25.22 -7.16
C ARG A 859 -7.01 -24.17 -8.06
N SER A 860 -7.73 -23.24 -7.45
CA SER A 860 -8.41 -22.13 -8.12
C SER A 860 -7.38 -21.07 -8.53
N SER A 861 -7.17 -20.92 -9.83
CA SER A 861 -6.01 -20.25 -10.44
C SER A 861 -4.67 -20.96 -10.16
N GLY A 862 -3.77 -20.90 -11.15
CA GLY A 862 -2.40 -21.42 -11.04
C GLY A 862 -1.36 -20.31 -10.89
N THR A 863 -1.78 -19.08 -10.60
CA THR A 863 -0.97 -17.86 -10.74
C THR A 863 -0.05 -17.57 -9.56
N GLU A 864 -0.39 -18.04 -8.36
CA GLU A 864 0.38 -17.78 -7.14
C GLU A 864 1.52 -18.80 -6.95
N GLN A 865 2.75 -18.30 -6.86
CA GLN A 865 3.93 -19.05 -6.43
C GLN A 865 4.25 -18.70 -4.97
N GLN A 866 4.57 -19.71 -4.16
CA GLN A 866 4.99 -19.54 -2.77
C GLN A 866 6.52 -19.51 -2.65
N ASP A 867 7.04 -19.00 -1.53
CA ASP A 867 8.48 -18.93 -1.30
C ASP A 867 9.08 -20.35 -1.13
N VAL A 868 10.30 -20.55 -1.62
CA VAL A 868 11.03 -21.81 -1.43
C VAL A 868 11.36 -22.05 0.05
N GLU A 869 11.58 -21.01 0.85
CA GLU A 869 11.78 -21.16 2.31
C GLU A 869 10.47 -21.62 2.98
N GLU A 870 9.36 -20.94 2.71
CA GLU A 870 8.04 -21.28 3.27
C GLU A 870 7.63 -22.73 2.91
N VAL A 871 7.81 -23.12 1.64
CA VAL A 871 7.45 -24.45 1.15
C VAL A 871 8.38 -25.52 1.72
N MET A 872 9.68 -25.23 1.88
CA MET A 872 10.62 -26.12 2.56
C MET A 872 10.27 -26.25 4.05
N GLY A 873 9.93 -25.16 4.72
CA GLY A 873 9.44 -25.14 6.10
C GLY A 873 8.17 -25.96 6.27
N SER A 874 7.21 -25.84 5.35
CA SER A 874 5.99 -26.66 5.30
C SER A 874 6.33 -28.16 5.17
N ILE A 875 7.19 -28.54 4.22
CA ILE A 875 7.62 -29.94 4.05
C ILE A 875 8.29 -30.49 5.32
N LEU A 876 9.23 -29.75 5.92
CA LEU A 876 9.90 -30.18 7.14
C LEU A 876 8.93 -30.31 8.32
N ASN A 877 8.02 -29.34 8.51
CA ASN A 877 7.02 -29.39 9.56
C ASN A 877 6.04 -30.57 9.38
N ARG A 878 5.60 -30.84 8.14
CA ARG A 878 4.77 -32.00 7.80
C ARG A 878 5.50 -33.31 8.09
N LEU A 879 6.81 -33.42 7.80
CA LEU A 879 7.60 -34.59 8.17
C LEU A 879 7.75 -34.74 9.69
N GLN A 880 8.00 -33.65 10.44
CA GLN A 880 8.09 -33.67 11.90
C GLN A 880 6.77 -34.08 12.56
N ALA A 881 5.63 -33.60 12.05
CA ALA A 881 4.30 -33.98 12.50
C ALA A 881 3.91 -35.44 12.14
N ALA A 882 4.45 -35.97 11.05
CA ALA A 882 4.16 -37.33 10.58
C ALA A 882 4.88 -38.44 11.37
N ILE A 883 5.92 -38.10 12.15
CA ILE A 883 6.81 -39.07 12.83
C ILE A 883 6.83 -38.90 14.35
N HIS A 884 7.18 -40.00 15.04
CA HIS A 884 7.39 -40.00 16.48
C HIS A 884 8.74 -39.37 16.88
N ALA A 885 8.82 -38.84 18.11
CA ALA A 885 10.05 -38.32 18.68
C ALA A 885 11.06 -39.45 18.97
N SER A 886 12.30 -39.28 18.54
CA SER A 886 13.38 -40.25 18.73
C SER A 886 14.02 -40.16 20.12
N SER A 887 14.07 -38.97 20.71
CA SER A 887 14.42 -38.76 22.12
C SER A 887 13.83 -37.45 22.66
N VAL A 888 14.04 -37.14 23.94
CA VAL A 888 13.67 -35.86 24.56
C VAL A 888 14.86 -35.35 25.37
N ASP A 889 15.25 -34.10 25.16
CA ASP A 889 16.28 -33.44 25.98
C ASP A 889 15.68 -33.10 27.35
N GLU A 890 16.19 -33.73 28.42
CA GLU A 890 15.76 -33.51 29.80
C GLU A 890 15.98 -32.06 30.27
N SER A 891 16.93 -31.33 29.68
CA SER A 891 17.32 -29.98 30.13
C SER A 891 16.47 -28.87 29.51
N THR A 892 16.09 -29.00 28.23
CA THR A 892 15.22 -28.04 27.56
C THR A 892 13.77 -28.51 27.47
N GLY A 893 13.50 -29.81 27.59
CA GLY A 893 12.19 -30.42 27.34
C GLY A 893 11.78 -30.38 25.87
N ILE A 894 12.74 -30.35 24.94
CA ILE A 894 12.51 -30.38 23.49
C ILE A 894 12.55 -31.84 23.01
N GLN A 895 11.62 -32.20 22.13
CA GLN A 895 11.60 -33.49 21.46
C GLN A 895 12.58 -33.48 20.27
N LEU A 896 13.47 -34.45 20.21
CA LEU A 896 14.43 -34.61 19.11
C LEU A 896 13.93 -35.70 18.17
N GLU A 897 13.94 -35.43 16.87
CA GLU A 897 13.72 -36.45 15.84
C GLU A 897 14.74 -36.30 14.71
N LYS A 898 14.95 -37.39 13.95
CA LYS A 898 15.95 -37.50 12.86
C LYS A 898 15.88 -36.35 11.82
N ILE A 899 14.73 -35.70 11.63
CA ILE A 899 14.59 -34.49 10.79
C ILE A 899 15.28 -33.28 11.43
N MET A 900 15.01 -32.99 12.72
CA MET A 900 15.62 -31.87 13.42
C MET A 900 17.13 -32.07 13.59
N GLU A 901 17.55 -33.29 13.91
CA GLU A 901 18.97 -33.71 13.97
C GLU A 901 19.71 -33.57 12.63
N THR A 902 19.01 -33.55 11.50
CA THR A 902 19.62 -33.46 10.15
C THR A 902 19.80 -32.02 9.67
N PHE A 903 18.88 -31.11 10.01
CA PHE A 903 18.79 -29.78 9.37
C PHE A 903 18.84 -28.57 10.31
N PHE A 904 18.43 -28.69 11.58
CA PHE A 904 18.26 -27.49 12.41
C PHE A 904 19.58 -27.07 13.05
N VAL A 905 19.92 -25.79 12.90
CA VAL A 905 21.07 -25.16 13.55
C VAL A 905 20.66 -24.57 14.88
N THR A 906 21.50 -24.71 15.91
CA THR A 906 21.28 -24.02 17.20
C THR A 906 22.12 -22.77 17.23
N THR A 907 21.48 -21.61 17.30
CA THR A 907 22.14 -20.30 17.37
C THR A 907 21.96 -19.69 18.77
N ILE A 908 22.81 -18.71 19.09
CA ILE A 908 22.70 -17.87 20.30
C ILE A 908 22.76 -16.41 19.87
N ASN A 909 21.73 -15.65 20.21
CA ASN A 909 21.72 -14.20 20.09
C ASN A 909 22.26 -13.59 21.39
N TYR A 910 23.28 -12.76 21.25
CA TYR A 910 24.00 -12.12 22.34
C TYR A 910 23.71 -10.62 22.33
N THR A 911 22.92 -10.14 23.29
CA THR A 911 22.48 -8.74 23.39
C THR A 911 23.03 -8.09 24.65
N LYS A 912 23.59 -6.89 24.51
CA LYS A 912 24.19 -6.15 25.63
C LYS A 912 24.00 -4.64 25.48
N LYS A 913 23.46 -3.99 26.52
CA LYS A 913 23.46 -2.53 26.64
C LYS A 913 24.85 -2.03 27.04
N PHE A 914 25.20 -0.82 26.64
CA PHE A 914 26.49 -0.21 27.03
C PHE A 914 26.59 0.09 28.55
N SER A 915 25.46 0.15 29.26
CA SER A 915 25.38 0.20 30.72
C SER A 915 25.81 -1.09 31.43
N ASP A 916 25.66 -2.23 30.75
CA ASP A 916 25.67 -3.54 31.39
C ASP A 916 27.07 -4.18 31.30
N LYS A 917 27.37 -5.12 32.20
CA LYS A 917 28.66 -5.83 32.18
C LYS A 917 28.60 -7.11 31.35
N ASP A 918 27.51 -7.84 31.49
CA ASP A 918 27.31 -9.16 30.89
C ASP A 918 26.39 -9.07 29.65
N TYR A 919 26.40 -10.13 28.83
CA TYR A 919 25.46 -10.26 27.71
C TYR A 919 24.26 -11.10 28.13
N GLN A 920 23.06 -10.65 27.76
CA GLN A 920 21.88 -11.50 27.72
C GLN A 920 22.04 -12.51 26.57
N LYS A 921 21.61 -13.75 26.80
CA LYS A 921 21.67 -14.85 25.83
C LYS A 921 20.28 -15.38 25.55
N GLU A 922 19.92 -15.46 24.27
CA GLU A 922 18.71 -16.13 23.77
C GLU A 922 19.14 -17.25 22.82
N ILE A 923 18.50 -18.43 22.89
CA ILE A 923 18.86 -19.60 22.09
C ILE A 923 17.75 -19.86 21.06
N SER A 924 18.11 -19.95 19.79
CA SER A 924 17.19 -20.21 18.68
C SER A 924 17.49 -21.56 18.01
N PHE A 925 16.47 -22.13 17.36
CA PHE A 925 16.56 -23.39 16.61
C PHE A 925 16.06 -23.13 15.18
N ASP A 926 16.99 -22.79 14.29
CA ASP A 926 16.67 -22.25 12.97
C ASP A 926 16.75 -23.35 11.90
N ARG A 927 15.89 -23.27 10.86
CA ARG A 927 15.92 -24.21 9.72
C ARG A 927 17.02 -23.88 8.70
N SER A 928 17.45 -22.62 8.66
CA SER A 928 18.52 -22.13 7.77
C SER A 928 19.19 -20.90 8.38
N ILE A 929 20.41 -20.58 7.93
CA ILE A 929 21.10 -19.33 8.27
C ILE A 929 20.96 -18.31 7.14
N THR A 930 20.63 -17.06 7.48
CA THR A 930 20.42 -16.01 6.49
C THR A 930 21.72 -15.31 6.12
N ALA A 931 21.95 -15.14 4.82
CA ALA A 931 23.02 -14.35 4.21
C ALA A 931 22.41 -13.16 3.45
N PHE A 932 22.93 -11.95 3.68
CA PHE A 932 22.44 -10.72 3.05
C PHE A 932 23.43 -10.24 1.96
N PRO A 933 23.05 -10.22 0.67
CA PRO A 933 23.90 -9.71 -0.41
C PRO A 933 24.20 -8.22 -0.24
N ALA A 934 25.30 -7.74 -0.84
CA ALA A 934 25.68 -6.33 -0.78
C ALA A 934 24.62 -5.41 -1.45
N PRO A 935 24.46 -4.15 -1.00
CA PRO A 935 23.60 -3.18 -1.67
C PRO A 935 24.07 -2.85 -3.10
N GLU A 936 25.40 -2.78 -3.30
CA GLU A 936 26.05 -2.56 -4.59
C GLU A 936 27.24 -3.52 -4.75
N GLY A 937 27.53 -3.91 -5.99
CA GLY A 937 28.70 -4.74 -6.33
C GLY A 937 28.56 -6.23 -5.98
N THR A 938 29.65 -6.97 -6.20
CA THR A 938 29.79 -8.38 -5.81
C THR A 938 30.32 -8.49 -4.39
N CYS A 939 29.80 -9.41 -3.58
CA CYS A 939 30.41 -9.77 -2.29
C CYS A 939 30.54 -11.30 -2.15
N SER A 940 31.42 -11.75 -1.26
CA SER A 940 31.51 -13.18 -0.96
C SER A 940 30.35 -13.64 -0.09
N LEU A 941 30.09 -14.95 -0.07
CA LEU A 941 29.22 -15.56 0.94
C LEU A 941 29.76 -15.34 2.37
N TYR A 942 31.07 -15.08 2.51
CA TYR A 942 31.68 -14.78 3.80
C TYR A 942 31.21 -13.43 4.36
N ASP A 943 31.16 -12.39 3.52
CA ASP A 943 30.66 -11.06 3.89
C ASP A 943 29.14 -11.03 4.06
N ALA A 944 28.43 -11.78 3.20
CA ALA A 944 26.98 -11.83 3.20
C ALA A 944 26.42 -12.47 4.49
N LEU A 945 27.08 -13.51 5.00
CA LEU A 945 26.78 -14.07 6.33
C LEU A 945 27.26 -13.15 7.47
N GLY A 946 28.34 -12.38 7.26
CA GLY A 946 28.90 -11.49 8.28
C GLY A 946 27.90 -10.44 8.75
N ARG A 947 27.12 -9.90 7.81
CA ARG A 947 25.99 -8.97 8.10
C ARG A 947 24.96 -9.51 9.11
N ASN A 948 24.89 -10.83 9.31
CA ASN A 948 24.00 -11.49 10.28
C ASN A 948 24.74 -11.89 11.59
N PHE A 949 25.96 -12.43 11.49
CA PHE A 949 26.69 -13.01 12.64
C PHE A 949 27.70 -12.06 13.32
N ASP A 950 28.07 -10.94 12.70
CA ASP A 950 29.05 -10.01 13.26
C ASP A 950 28.41 -8.92 14.14
N GLN A 951 29.24 -8.23 14.91
CA GLN A 951 28.78 -7.28 15.92
C GLN A 951 28.14 -6.04 15.30
N GLN A 952 26.83 -5.88 15.53
CA GLN A 952 26.08 -4.67 15.20
C GLN A 952 25.92 -3.79 16.44
N ILE A 953 26.17 -2.50 16.30
CA ILE A 953 25.86 -1.47 17.29
C ILE A 953 24.59 -0.76 16.79
N ILE A 954 23.55 -0.76 17.61
CA ILE A 954 22.33 0.02 17.41
C ILE A 954 22.41 1.22 18.34
N ASP A 955 22.67 2.40 17.78
CA ASP A 955 22.59 3.66 18.50
C ASP A 955 21.15 4.20 18.42
N ASN A 956 20.63 4.68 19.55
CA ASN A 956 19.33 5.34 19.62
C ASN A 956 19.58 6.85 19.67
N ASP A 957 19.22 7.58 18.59
CA ASP A 957 19.53 9.01 18.42
C ASP A 957 19.06 9.93 19.56
N ASN A 958 18.12 9.45 20.39
CA ASN A 958 17.56 10.19 21.53
C ASN A 958 18.35 10.05 22.85
N ASP A 959 19.16 9.00 23.07
CA ASP A 959 20.00 8.86 24.27
C ASP A 959 21.21 7.92 24.04
N SER A 960 22.42 8.49 24.10
CA SER A 960 23.70 7.78 23.97
C SER A 960 24.00 6.76 25.07
N ASN A 961 23.20 6.72 26.15
CA ASN A 961 23.30 5.66 27.17
C ASN A 961 22.50 4.40 26.80
N LEU A 962 21.65 4.47 25.77
CA LEU A 962 20.79 3.36 25.33
C LEU A 962 21.29 2.66 24.06
N SER A 963 22.55 2.85 23.68
CA SER A 963 23.19 2.05 22.63
C SER A 963 23.19 0.55 23.00
N LEU A 964 22.94 -0.29 22.00
CA LEU A 964 22.77 -1.74 22.12
C LEU A 964 23.75 -2.47 21.18
N SER A 965 24.63 -3.28 21.75
CA SER A 965 25.48 -4.20 21.00
C SER A 965 24.78 -5.54 20.86
N ARG A 966 24.59 -6.02 19.63
CA ARG A 966 24.10 -7.38 19.34
C ARG A 966 25.03 -8.15 18.40
N TYR A 967 25.14 -9.46 18.59
CA TYR A 967 25.72 -10.38 17.60
C TYR A 967 25.11 -11.78 17.75
N THR A 968 25.27 -12.62 16.74
CA THR A 968 24.79 -14.01 16.75
C THR A 968 25.97 -14.98 16.66
N ALA A 969 25.86 -16.13 17.30
CA ALA A 969 26.86 -17.21 17.21
C ALA A 969 26.19 -18.58 17.04
N ILE A 970 26.91 -19.53 16.43
CA ILE A 970 26.42 -20.89 16.22
C ILE A 970 26.89 -21.79 17.37
N LYS A 971 25.95 -22.35 18.14
CA LYS A 971 26.23 -23.26 19.25
C LYS A 971 26.44 -24.70 18.78
N ALA A 972 25.62 -25.15 17.83
CA ALA A 972 25.65 -26.49 17.28
C ALA A 972 25.28 -26.46 15.79
N LEU A 973 26.03 -27.22 14.99
CA LEU A 973 25.86 -27.29 13.54
C LEU A 973 25.14 -28.58 13.11
N PRO A 974 24.17 -28.50 12.18
CA PRO A 974 23.52 -29.67 11.62
C PRO A 974 24.41 -30.38 10.59
N PRO A 975 24.27 -31.70 10.35
CA PRO A 975 24.97 -32.42 9.29
C PRO A 975 24.69 -31.86 7.88
N ILE A 976 23.49 -31.31 7.65
CA ILE A 976 23.13 -30.56 6.45
C ILE A 976 22.73 -29.15 6.86
N LEU A 977 23.47 -28.16 6.38
CA LEU A 977 23.23 -26.74 6.64
C LEU A 977 22.54 -26.08 5.45
N HIS A 978 21.42 -25.42 5.70
CA HIS A 978 20.78 -24.53 4.73
C HIS A 978 21.21 -23.09 4.90
N VAL A 979 21.49 -22.42 3.78
CA VAL A 979 21.84 -21.00 3.74
C VAL A 979 20.88 -20.28 2.79
N LEU A 980 20.05 -19.41 3.34
CA LEU A 980 19.13 -18.56 2.58
C LEU A 980 19.84 -17.27 2.16
N ILE A 981 19.88 -16.97 0.86
CA ILE A 981 20.33 -15.66 0.37
C ILE A 981 19.11 -14.75 0.29
N GLN A 982 18.89 -13.92 1.32
CA GLN A 982 17.72 -13.06 1.39
C GLN A 982 17.87 -11.89 0.40
N ARG A 983 17.05 -11.87 -0.66
CA ARG A 983 17.12 -10.91 -1.77
C ARG A 983 16.02 -9.87 -1.77
N SER A 984 15.01 -9.94 -0.90
CA SER A 984 14.00 -8.88 -0.77
C SER A 984 14.59 -7.60 -0.15
N GLN A 985 14.19 -6.44 -0.67
CA GLN A 985 14.44 -5.12 -0.06
C GLN A 985 13.11 -4.43 0.29
N THR A 986 13.16 -3.37 1.10
CA THR A 986 12.00 -2.63 1.65
C THR A 986 11.13 -1.89 0.62
N MET A 987 11.43 -2.01 -0.68
CA MET A 987 10.73 -1.36 -1.80
C MET A 987 10.23 -2.38 -2.83
N ASN A 988 9.97 -3.63 -2.42
CA ASN A 988 9.64 -4.78 -3.28
C ASN A 988 10.68 -5.10 -4.38
N SER A 989 11.85 -4.46 -4.37
CA SER A 989 12.96 -4.73 -5.28
C SER A 989 13.72 -6.01 -4.90
N LYS A 990 14.02 -6.85 -5.89
CA LYS A 990 14.88 -8.03 -5.76
C LYS A 990 16.34 -7.64 -5.93
N ASN A 991 17.16 -7.83 -4.89
CA ASN A 991 18.61 -7.62 -4.96
C ASN A 991 19.26 -8.69 -5.87
N GLY A 992 19.50 -8.29 -7.12
CA GLY A 992 20.13 -9.12 -8.15
C GLY A 992 21.65 -9.19 -8.10
N ASN A 993 22.30 -8.60 -7.09
CA ASN A 993 23.77 -8.59 -7.00
C ASN A 993 24.34 -10.01 -6.86
N PRO A 994 25.44 -10.35 -7.55
CA PRO A 994 26.07 -11.66 -7.42
C PRO A 994 26.71 -11.87 -6.06
N VAL A 995 26.66 -13.11 -5.56
CA VAL A 995 27.33 -13.54 -4.33
C VAL A 995 28.31 -14.65 -4.70
N GLU A 996 29.58 -14.52 -4.32
CA GLU A 996 30.58 -15.56 -4.60
C GLU A 996 30.37 -16.75 -3.67
N ILE A 997 30.01 -17.90 -4.25
CA ILE A 997 29.65 -19.12 -3.52
C ILE A 997 30.87 -20.06 -3.46
N PRO A 998 31.43 -20.35 -2.28
CA PRO A 998 32.56 -21.24 -2.12
C PRO A 998 32.12 -22.72 -2.24
N GLU A 999 32.99 -23.55 -2.81
CA GLU A 999 32.80 -25.01 -2.90
C GLU A 999 32.83 -25.68 -1.53
N THR A 1000 33.70 -25.19 -0.65
CA THR A 1000 33.81 -25.58 0.76
C THR A 1000 33.67 -24.33 1.63
N LEU A 1001 32.64 -24.28 2.47
CA LEU A 1001 32.37 -23.23 3.44
C LEU A 1001 32.97 -23.61 4.81
N TYR A 1002 33.64 -22.65 5.46
CA TYR A 1002 34.17 -22.80 6.80
C TYR A 1002 33.41 -21.91 7.79
N LEU A 1003 32.96 -22.50 8.89
CA LEU A 1003 32.00 -21.90 9.84
C LEU A 1003 32.60 -21.54 11.19
N ASP A 1004 33.85 -21.93 11.43
CA ASP A 1004 34.65 -21.67 12.65
C ASP A 1004 34.52 -20.23 13.18
N ARG A 1005 34.57 -19.25 12.26
CA ARG A 1005 34.43 -17.81 12.49
C ARG A 1005 33.13 -17.37 13.19
N TYR A 1006 32.07 -18.19 13.12
CA TYR A 1006 30.76 -17.89 13.70
C TYR A 1006 30.40 -18.73 14.91
N MET A 1007 31.20 -19.74 15.24
CA MET A 1007 30.92 -20.62 16.39
C MET A 1007 30.88 -19.83 17.70
N ASP A 1008 30.07 -20.32 18.65
CA ASP A 1008 30.00 -19.82 20.01
C ASP A 1008 31.32 -20.06 20.75
N ALA A 1009 31.76 -19.08 21.52
CA ALA A 1009 33.00 -19.11 22.27
C ALA A 1009 32.82 -18.38 23.61
N PRO A 1010 33.25 -18.96 24.75
CA PRO A 1010 33.21 -18.28 26.04
C PRO A 1010 33.90 -16.92 25.98
N HIS A 1011 33.30 -15.87 26.58
CA HIS A 1011 33.79 -14.49 26.42
C HIS A 1011 35.16 -14.22 27.07
N ASP A 1012 35.59 -15.10 27.97
CA ASP A 1012 36.92 -15.13 28.58
C ASP A 1012 37.96 -15.88 27.71
N SER A 1013 37.52 -16.65 26.72
CA SER A 1013 38.40 -17.47 25.89
C SER A 1013 39.24 -16.65 24.90
N PRO A 1014 40.45 -17.13 24.53
CA PRO A 1014 41.24 -16.52 23.46
C PRO A 1014 40.50 -16.44 22.12
N ALA A 1015 39.67 -17.44 21.79
CA ALA A 1015 38.91 -17.47 20.55
C ALA A 1015 37.94 -16.29 20.42
N PHE A 1016 37.24 -15.93 21.50
CA PHE A 1016 36.40 -14.73 21.53
C PHE A 1016 37.22 -13.44 21.41
N GLN A 1017 38.39 -13.38 22.07
CA GLN A 1017 39.29 -12.22 21.95
C GLN A 1017 39.81 -12.02 20.52
N GLU A 1018 40.14 -13.09 19.79
CA GLU A 1018 40.49 -12.99 18.37
C GLU A 1018 39.29 -12.59 17.50
N ARG A 1019 38.08 -13.11 17.76
CA ARG A 1019 36.85 -12.70 17.04
C ARG A 1019 36.58 -11.20 17.21
N VAL A 1020 36.77 -10.65 18.41
CA VAL A 1020 36.66 -9.20 18.69
C VAL A 1020 37.74 -8.39 17.96
N LYS A 1021 38.98 -8.88 17.85
CA LYS A 1021 40.01 -8.24 16.99
C LYS A 1021 39.63 -8.29 15.51
N GLY A 1022 39.00 -9.38 15.06
CA GLY A 1022 38.44 -9.51 13.71
C GLY A 1022 37.44 -8.39 13.42
N TRP A 1023 36.41 -8.24 14.26
CA TRP A 1023 35.43 -7.16 14.15
C TRP A 1023 36.07 -5.76 14.18
N ALA A 1024 37.02 -5.51 15.09
CA ALA A 1024 37.74 -4.23 15.15
C ALA A 1024 38.59 -3.97 13.89
N THR A 1025 39.08 -5.02 13.22
CA THR A 1025 39.85 -4.91 11.97
C THR A 1025 38.93 -4.66 10.77
N VAL A 1026 37.79 -5.37 10.68
CA VAL A 1026 36.75 -5.13 9.67
C VAL A 1026 36.20 -3.70 9.74
N ASN A 1027 35.87 -3.23 10.95
CA ASN A 1027 35.41 -1.85 11.17
C ASN A 1027 36.48 -0.83 10.76
N ARG A 1028 37.77 -1.10 11.08
CA ARG A 1028 38.88 -0.23 10.64
C ARG A 1028 39.08 -0.24 9.12
N ILE A 1029 38.87 -1.36 8.43
CA ILE A 1029 38.91 -1.40 6.96
C ILE A 1029 37.80 -0.51 6.39
N SER A 1030 36.56 -0.66 6.87
CA SER A 1030 35.43 0.18 6.46
C SER A 1030 35.70 1.69 6.67
N ASP A 1031 36.26 2.08 7.83
CA ASP A 1031 36.71 3.46 8.08
C ASP A 1031 37.72 3.95 7.02
N ILE A 1032 38.69 3.12 6.65
CA ILE A 1032 39.73 3.45 5.67
C ILE A 1032 39.12 3.53 4.27
N GLU A 1033 38.17 2.66 3.90
CA GLU A 1033 37.46 2.73 2.62
C GLU A 1033 36.59 3.99 2.48
N VAL A 1034 35.90 4.40 3.55
CA VAL A 1034 35.16 5.67 3.59
C VAL A 1034 36.11 6.86 3.46
N GLN A 1035 37.26 6.83 4.14
CA GLN A 1035 38.29 7.87 4.03
C GLN A 1035 38.92 7.94 2.63
N LYS A 1036 39.27 6.79 2.04
CA LYS A 1036 39.73 6.63 0.66
C LYS A 1036 38.72 7.22 -0.33
N THR A 1037 37.46 6.80 -0.24
CA THR A 1037 36.36 7.29 -1.09
C THR A 1037 36.17 8.80 -0.96
N ARG A 1038 36.33 9.37 0.24
CA ARG A 1038 36.28 10.82 0.49
C ARG A 1038 37.47 11.56 -0.13
N VAL A 1039 38.67 10.97 -0.11
CA VAL A 1039 39.91 11.52 -0.70
C VAL A 1039 40.00 11.32 -2.23
N GLU A 1040 39.23 10.38 -2.79
CA GLU A 1040 39.09 10.13 -4.23
C GLU A 1040 37.96 10.96 -4.86
N LYS A 1041 36.88 11.27 -4.12
CA LYS A 1041 35.81 12.19 -4.56
C LYS A 1041 36.22 13.68 -4.54
N LEU A 1042 37.30 14.04 -3.83
CA LEU A 1042 37.87 15.38 -3.86
C LEU A 1042 38.75 15.55 -5.11
N LEU A 1043 38.46 16.57 -5.91
CA LEU A 1043 39.38 17.04 -6.96
C LEU A 1043 40.76 17.32 -6.34
N PRO A 1044 41.87 16.87 -6.98
CA PRO A 1044 43.22 17.06 -6.44
C PRO A 1044 43.57 18.54 -6.41
N THR A 1045 43.44 19.12 -5.21
CA THR A 1045 43.53 20.56 -4.96
C THR A 1045 44.93 20.97 -4.58
N GLY A 1046 45.82 20.05 -4.20
CA GLY A 1046 47.24 20.32 -3.95
C GLY A 1046 47.92 21.11 -5.08
N PRO A 1047 47.86 20.67 -6.36
CA PRO A 1047 48.44 21.40 -7.49
C PRO A 1047 47.86 22.81 -7.69
N PHE A 1048 46.55 22.98 -7.45
CA PHE A 1048 45.87 24.27 -7.59
C PHE A 1048 46.27 25.24 -6.46
N LEU A 1049 46.26 24.78 -5.21
CA LEU A 1049 46.65 25.57 -4.05
C LEU A 1049 48.15 25.92 -4.05
N GLU A 1050 49.01 25.03 -4.58
CA GLU A 1050 50.43 25.35 -4.78
C GLU A 1050 50.65 26.37 -5.90
N SER A 1051 49.83 26.38 -6.96
CA SER A 1051 49.96 27.40 -8.03
C SER A 1051 49.73 28.83 -7.51
N TYR A 1052 48.72 29.03 -6.65
CA TYR A 1052 48.50 30.29 -5.91
C TYR A 1052 49.65 30.65 -4.95
N GLY A 1053 50.53 29.71 -4.62
CA GLY A 1053 51.70 29.93 -3.77
C GLY A 1053 52.97 30.33 -4.53
N GLN A 1054 53.02 30.18 -5.85
CA GLN A 1054 54.25 30.30 -6.65
C GLN A 1054 54.46 31.66 -7.34
N GLU A 1055 53.42 32.47 -7.51
CA GLU A 1055 53.50 33.74 -8.28
C GLU A 1055 54.38 34.83 -7.65
N GLU A 1056 54.83 34.69 -6.39
CA GLU A 1056 55.70 35.66 -5.71
C GLU A 1056 57.22 35.36 -5.81
N GLN A 1057 57.65 34.26 -6.45
CA GLN A 1057 59.08 33.88 -6.51
C GLN A 1057 59.62 33.50 -7.90
N ALA A 1058 59.22 34.24 -8.94
CA ALA A 1058 59.97 34.35 -10.19
C ALA A 1058 59.65 35.66 -10.95
N ASP A 1059 60.63 36.45 -11.42
CA ASP A 1059 62.04 36.50 -11.05
C ASP A 1059 62.59 37.93 -11.34
N SER A 1060 63.46 38.45 -10.48
CA SER A 1060 63.96 39.83 -10.59
C SER A 1060 65.23 39.91 -11.46
N SER A 1061 65.10 39.94 -12.79
CA SER A 1061 66.25 40.20 -13.66
C SER A 1061 65.96 41.04 -14.92
N ASN A 1062 66.36 42.31 -14.86
CA ASN A 1062 66.57 43.26 -15.98
C ASN A 1062 65.31 43.76 -16.76
N ALA A 1063 65.21 45.02 -17.20
CA ALA A 1063 65.90 46.26 -16.82
C ALA A 1063 65.19 47.48 -17.47
N ALA A 1064 65.49 48.68 -16.97
CA ALA A 1064 65.30 50.00 -17.61
C ALA A 1064 63.86 50.57 -17.75
N THR A 1065 63.61 51.66 -16.97
CA THR A 1065 63.12 53.00 -17.40
C THR A 1065 62.16 53.08 -18.60
N GLU A 1066 60.97 53.68 -18.44
CA GLU A 1066 60.73 55.14 -18.59
C GLU A 1066 61.15 55.67 -20.00
N ASP A 1067 60.30 56.32 -20.80
CA ASP A 1067 59.01 56.97 -20.50
C ASP A 1067 58.11 57.12 -21.77
N SER A 1068 56.81 57.36 -21.54
CA SER A 1068 55.80 58.09 -22.35
C SER A 1068 55.94 58.24 -23.88
N ALA A 1069 54.85 57.93 -24.62
CA ALA A 1069 53.85 58.95 -25.01
C ALA A 1069 52.78 58.46 -26.04
N MET A 1070 51.64 59.19 -26.03
CA MET A 1070 50.48 59.24 -26.95
C MET A 1070 49.17 58.70 -26.33
N ILE A 1071 48.42 59.52 -25.57
CA ILE A 1071 47.35 60.47 -26.01
C ILE A 1071 46.01 59.73 -26.24
N ASP A 1072 44.85 60.13 -25.68
CA ASP A 1072 44.43 61.33 -24.89
C ASP A 1072 43.46 60.91 -23.75
N GLY A 1073 43.05 61.76 -22.78
CA GLY A 1073 43.42 63.16 -22.53
C GLY A 1073 42.30 64.06 -21.96
N SER A 1074 41.82 63.83 -20.73
CA SER A 1074 40.92 64.77 -20.02
C SER A 1074 41.01 64.67 -18.48
N GLU A 1075 40.82 65.80 -17.79
CA GLU A 1075 41.20 66.03 -16.38
C GLU A 1075 40.00 66.23 -15.40
N PHE A 1076 40.34 66.45 -14.12
CA PHE A 1076 39.57 67.12 -13.04
C PHE A 1076 38.55 66.29 -12.22
N PRO A 1077 38.29 66.68 -10.93
CA PRO A 1077 38.41 65.70 -9.85
C PRO A 1077 37.31 65.74 -8.75
N ASP A 1078 37.57 64.97 -7.70
CA ASP A 1078 37.23 65.22 -6.28
C ASP A 1078 35.80 64.99 -5.75
N GLU A 1079 35.83 64.75 -4.42
CA GLU A 1079 34.82 64.91 -3.38
C GLU A 1079 33.54 64.04 -3.33
N THR A 1080 33.55 63.20 -2.29
CA THR A 1080 32.45 62.85 -1.36
C THR A 1080 31.16 62.19 -1.88
N TRP A 1081 30.78 61.12 -1.19
CA TRP A 1081 29.43 60.59 -1.20
C TRP A 1081 28.46 61.56 -0.53
N ASP A 1082 27.33 61.82 -1.19
CA ASP A 1082 26.07 62.11 -0.51
C ASP A 1082 24.91 61.42 -1.25
N PHE A 1083 23.77 61.26 -0.57
CA PHE A 1083 22.70 60.32 -0.92
C PHE A 1083 21.53 60.97 -1.68
N ASP A 1084 21.12 60.40 -2.82
CA ASP A 1084 19.70 60.31 -3.25
C ASP A 1084 19.51 59.55 -4.59
N GLY A 1085 18.34 58.92 -4.78
CA GLY A 1085 17.79 58.57 -6.11
C GLY A 1085 17.60 57.06 -6.46
N PRO A 1086 16.67 56.69 -7.37
CA PRO A 1086 16.09 55.34 -7.41
C PRO A 1086 16.10 54.60 -8.79
N VAL A 1087 15.61 53.34 -8.77
CA VAL A 1087 15.29 52.40 -9.90
C VAL A 1087 16.45 51.99 -10.83
N ASP A 1088 16.52 50.79 -11.44
CA ASP A 1088 15.53 49.72 -11.71
C ASP A 1088 16.05 48.30 -11.34
N ASP A 1089 15.21 47.26 -11.48
CA ASP A 1089 15.55 45.84 -11.28
C ASP A 1089 16.38 45.24 -12.45
N ASP A 1090 17.56 44.66 -12.15
CA ASP A 1090 17.88 43.24 -12.45
C ASP A 1090 19.29 42.81 -11.93
N TYR A 1091 19.52 41.50 -11.79
CA TYR A 1091 20.78 40.83 -11.38
C TYR A 1091 21.35 41.12 -9.96
N LEU A 1092 21.08 40.21 -9.02
CA LEU A 1092 21.71 40.18 -7.68
C LEU A 1092 23.19 39.74 -7.71
N LEU A 1093 24.11 40.69 -7.76
CA LEU A 1093 25.53 40.47 -7.44
C LEU A 1093 25.78 40.55 -5.92
N ILE A 1094 26.11 39.42 -5.29
CA ILE A 1094 26.47 39.37 -3.86
C ILE A 1094 27.89 39.90 -3.66
N ASN A 1095 28.03 41.23 -3.54
CA ASN A 1095 29.25 41.84 -3.03
C ASN A 1095 29.43 41.49 -1.54
N ARG A 1096 30.62 41.00 -1.17
CA ARG A 1096 30.97 40.75 0.24
C ARG A 1096 30.97 42.05 1.03
N THR A 1097 30.26 42.05 2.17
CA THR A 1097 30.27 43.16 3.12
C THR A 1097 31.66 43.34 3.73
N THR A 1098 32.14 44.59 3.76
CA THR A 1098 33.39 44.98 4.42
C THR A 1098 33.21 44.96 5.94
N SER A 1099 33.79 43.98 6.62
CA SER A 1099 33.93 43.98 8.07
C SER A 1099 35.02 44.96 8.52
N ASN A 1100 34.77 45.69 9.60
CA ASN A 1100 35.75 46.61 10.18
C ASN A 1100 37.01 45.87 10.69
N PRO A 1101 38.18 46.54 10.73
CA PRO A 1101 39.43 45.92 11.13
C PRO A 1101 39.47 45.63 12.63
N ALA A 1102 39.30 44.35 12.98
CA ALA A 1102 39.71 43.83 14.28
C ALA A 1102 41.22 43.53 14.28
N SER A 1103 41.85 43.64 15.46
CA SER A 1103 43.30 43.60 15.73
C SER A 1103 44.13 42.65 14.87
N ALA A 1104 45.35 43.09 14.54
CA ALA A 1104 46.37 42.26 13.92
C ALA A 1104 46.66 40.99 14.76
N VAL A 1105 46.29 39.84 14.21
CA VAL A 1105 46.79 38.53 14.58
C VAL A 1105 47.80 38.13 13.50
N GLU A 1106 48.93 37.55 13.89
CA GLU A 1106 49.95 37.09 12.93
C GLU A 1106 49.33 36.04 12.00
N LEU A 1107 49.41 36.27 10.68
CA LEU A 1107 48.97 35.25 9.72
C LEU A 1107 49.89 34.03 9.85
N PRO A 1108 49.33 32.80 9.96
CA PRO A 1108 50.13 31.59 9.93
C PRO A 1108 50.87 31.50 8.59
N SER A 1109 52.10 30.98 8.62
CA SER A 1109 52.95 30.82 7.45
C SER A 1109 52.24 30.06 6.32
N LYS A 1110 52.29 30.59 5.08
CA LYS A 1110 51.70 29.95 3.88
C LYS A 1110 52.07 28.45 3.84
N PRO A 1111 51.10 27.50 3.78
CA PRO A 1111 51.40 26.08 3.79
C PRO A 1111 52.16 25.67 2.53
N GLN A 1112 53.27 24.93 2.70
CA GLN A 1112 54.11 24.42 1.62
C GLN A 1112 53.96 22.90 1.49
N LYS A 1113 54.25 22.35 0.31
CA LYS A 1113 54.21 20.91 0.01
C LYS A 1113 52.83 20.25 0.15
N ILE A 1114 51.76 21.01 -0.12
CA ILE A 1114 50.37 20.53 -0.05
C ILE A 1114 50.18 19.31 -0.98
N LYS A 1115 50.78 19.34 -2.17
CA LYS A 1115 50.73 18.25 -3.15
C LYS A 1115 51.47 16.99 -2.68
N ASP A 1116 52.67 17.16 -2.11
CA ASP A 1116 53.44 16.03 -1.57
C ASP A 1116 52.71 15.41 -0.38
N THR A 1117 52.05 16.23 0.46
CA THR A 1117 51.21 15.77 1.57
C THR A 1117 49.93 15.08 1.08
N GLU A 1118 49.24 15.61 0.06
CA GLU A 1118 48.06 14.94 -0.55
C GLU A 1118 48.44 13.56 -1.12
N ALA A 1119 49.59 13.47 -1.79
CA ALA A 1119 50.12 12.21 -2.30
C ALA A 1119 50.52 11.24 -1.18
N ALA A 1120 51.23 11.70 -0.15
CA ALA A 1120 51.64 10.89 0.98
C ALA A 1120 50.45 10.37 1.80
N VAL A 1121 49.40 11.17 2.00
CA VAL A 1121 48.15 10.74 2.65
C VAL A 1121 47.42 9.70 1.79
N ARG A 1122 47.26 9.94 0.49
CA ARG A 1122 46.58 8.99 -0.42
C ARG A 1122 47.33 7.66 -0.53
N GLU A 1123 48.67 7.66 -0.40
CA GLU A 1123 49.46 6.43 -0.37
C GLU A 1123 49.38 5.75 1.00
N SER A 1124 49.51 6.49 2.11
CA SER A 1124 49.39 5.93 3.47
C SER A 1124 48.04 5.26 3.72
N ILE A 1125 46.95 5.79 3.15
CA ILE A 1125 45.62 5.19 3.20
C ILE A 1125 45.59 3.83 2.48
N LYS A 1126 46.26 3.69 1.31
CA LYS A 1126 46.33 2.42 0.58
C LYS A 1126 47.22 1.40 1.28
N THR A 1127 48.35 1.83 1.84
CA THR A 1127 49.26 0.95 2.58
C THR A 1127 48.56 0.40 3.82
N GLU A 1128 47.91 1.24 4.63
CA GLU A 1128 47.17 0.75 5.81
C GLU A 1128 46.01 -0.18 5.39
N LEU A 1129 45.27 0.16 4.32
CA LEU A 1129 44.22 -0.71 3.78
C LEU A 1129 44.76 -2.12 3.46
N GLY A 1130 45.82 -2.20 2.64
CA GLY A 1130 46.42 -3.47 2.24
C GLY A 1130 47.02 -4.26 3.42
N GLU A 1131 47.67 -3.59 4.37
CA GLU A 1131 48.18 -4.21 5.60
C GLU A 1131 47.04 -4.81 6.46
N ARG A 1132 45.87 -4.17 6.53
CA ARG A 1132 44.72 -4.72 7.27
C ARG A 1132 44.02 -5.84 6.50
N GLU A 1133 43.84 -5.69 5.19
CA GLU A 1133 43.26 -6.72 4.31
C GLU A 1133 44.09 -8.01 4.36
N GLU A 1134 45.42 -7.91 4.26
CA GLU A 1134 46.32 -9.07 4.30
C GLU A 1134 46.33 -9.74 5.69
N ALA A 1135 46.40 -8.96 6.77
CA ALA A 1135 46.34 -9.51 8.15
C ALA A 1135 44.99 -10.19 8.47
N LEU A 1136 43.86 -9.62 8.00
CA LEU A 1136 42.54 -10.22 8.18
C LEU A 1136 42.41 -11.52 7.38
N LYS A 1137 42.96 -11.55 6.16
CA LYS A 1137 43.00 -12.73 5.30
C LYS A 1137 43.90 -13.84 5.86
N GLU A 1138 45.06 -13.50 6.41
CA GLU A 1138 45.93 -14.47 7.11
C GLU A 1138 45.19 -15.07 8.31
N TYR A 1139 44.56 -14.25 9.15
CA TYR A 1139 43.75 -14.71 10.29
C TYR A 1139 42.64 -15.69 9.87
N TYR A 1140 41.82 -15.34 8.88
CA TYR A 1140 40.75 -16.24 8.40
C TYR A 1140 41.28 -17.50 7.71
N SER A 1141 42.48 -17.48 7.12
CA SER A 1141 43.08 -18.67 6.49
C SER A 1141 43.44 -19.79 7.48
N GLY A 1142 43.57 -19.47 8.77
CA GLY A 1142 43.79 -20.44 9.85
C GLY A 1142 42.52 -21.09 10.43
N LEU A 1143 41.33 -20.67 10.00
CA LEU A 1143 40.04 -21.10 10.56
C LEU A 1143 39.36 -22.17 9.70
N THR A 1144 39.84 -23.42 9.81
CA THR A 1144 39.45 -24.51 8.89
C THR A 1144 38.94 -25.80 9.56
N ASN A 1145 38.50 -25.78 10.83
CA ASN A 1145 38.14 -27.01 11.56
C ASN A 1145 36.72 -27.49 11.27
N ASN A 1146 35.83 -26.63 10.76
CA ASN A 1146 34.43 -26.94 10.48
C ASN A 1146 34.10 -26.82 8.96
N PRO A 1147 34.62 -27.73 8.11
CA PRO A 1147 34.39 -27.74 6.66
C PRO A 1147 33.01 -28.28 6.26
N TYR A 1148 32.35 -27.55 5.37
CA TYR A 1148 31.05 -27.91 4.77
C TYR A 1148 31.14 -27.84 3.25
N ARG A 1149 30.82 -28.95 2.56
CA ARG A 1149 30.80 -29.06 1.09
C ARG A 1149 29.47 -28.58 0.52
N LEU A 1150 29.50 -27.84 -0.58
CA LEU A 1150 28.29 -27.49 -1.31
C LEU A 1150 27.69 -28.75 -1.96
N HIS A 1151 26.46 -29.13 -1.58
CA HIS A 1151 25.74 -30.28 -2.13
C HIS A 1151 24.70 -29.85 -3.17
N ALA A 1152 23.89 -28.83 -2.88
CA ALA A 1152 22.89 -28.34 -3.83
C ALA A 1152 22.69 -26.82 -3.79
N VAL A 1153 22.21 -26.26 -4.90
CA VAL A 1153 21.85 -24.84 -5.04
C VAL A 1153 20.55 -24.70 -5.80
N ILE A 1154 19.52 -24.20 -5.11
CA ILE A 1154 18.24 -23.84 -5.72
C ILE A 1154 18.37 -22.41 -6.27
N CYS A 1155 18.07 -22.28 -7.56
CA CYS A 1155 18.15 -21.03 -8.31
C CYS A 1155 16.74 -20.51 -8.64
N HIS A 1156 16.57 -19.19 -8.65
CA HIS A 1156 15.32 -18.51 -8.98
C HIS A 1156 15.52 -17.36 -9.98
N ARG A 1157 15.14 -17.57 -11.24
CA ARG A 1157 15.05 -16.51 -12.27
C ARG A 1157 13.61 -16.00 -12.38
N GLY A 1158 13.40 -14.75 -12.00
CA GLY A 1158 12.08 -14.14 -11.97
C GLY A 1158 12.02 -12.95 -11.01
N HIS A 1159 10.83 -12.36 -10.90
CA HIS A 1159 10.47 -11.34 -9.93
C HIS A 1159 10.27 -11.98 -8.54
N LEU A 1160 9.85 -11.22 -7.52
CA LEU A 1160 9.55 -11.81 -6.20
C LEU A 1160 8.29 -12.69 -6.20
N THR A 1161 7.27 -12.32 -6.97
CA THR A 1161 5.96 -13.00 -7.03
C THR A 1161 5.83 -14.07 -8.12
N SER A 1162 6.74 -14.08 -9.10
CA SER A 1162 6.70 -15.03 -10.20
C SER A 1162 8.07 -15.25 -10.84
N GLY A 1163 8.41 -16.51 -11.07
CA GLY A 1163 9.62 -16.90 -11.76
C GLY A 1163 9.68 -18.38 -12.11
N HIS A 1164 10.89 -18.83 -12.45
CA HIS A 1164 11.20 -20.23 -12.67
C HIS A 1164 12.31 -20.68 -11.73
N TYR A 1165 12.10 -21.86 -11.15
CA TYR A 1165 12.99 -22.50 -10.19
C TYR A 1165 13.60 -23.77 -10.78
N TRP A 1166 14.87 -23.99 -10.50
CA TRP A 1166 15.58 -25.24 -10.80
C TRP A 1166 16.65 -25.49 -9.74
N VAL A 1167 17.12 -26.72 -9.61
CA VAL A 1167 18.17 -27.08 -8.65
C VAL A 1167 19.41 -27.66 -9.34
N TRP A 1168 20.58 -27.18 -8.93
CA TRP A 1168 21.86 -27.86 -9.18
C TRP A 1168 22.16 -28.76 -7.99
N ILE A 1169 22.52 -30.03 -8.23
CA ILE A 1169 22.94 -30.98 -7.19
C ILE A 1169 24.27 -31.61 -7.61
N TYR A 1170 25.21 -31.69 -6.68
CA TYR A 1170 26.50 -32.35 -6.84
C TYR A 1170 26.40 -33.83 -6.47
N ASP A 1171 27.12 -34.67 -7.20
CA ASP A 1171 27.18 -36.12 -6.97
C ASP A 1171 28.60 -36.53 -6.58
N PHE A 1172 28.77 -36.75 -5.28
CA PHE A 1172 30.02 -37.19 -4.67
C PHE A 1172 30.48 -38.58 -5.16
N GLU A 1173 29.61 -39.44 -5.71
CA GLU A 1173 30.01 -40.74 -6.27
C GLU A 1173 30.57 -40.66 -7.69
N GLN A 1174 30.20 -39.62 -8.45
CA GLN A 1174 30.51 -39.49 -9.89
C GLN A 1174 31.37 -38.28 -10.23
N ASP A 1175 31.62 -37.36 -9.29
CA ASP A 1175 32.37 -36.11 -9.51
C ASP A 1175 31.72 -35.26 -10.64
N VAL A 1176 30.39 -35.09 -10.55
CA VAL A 1176 29.61 -34.29 -11.50
C VAL A 1176 28.51 -33.49 -10.83
N TRP A 1177 28.21 -32.33 -11.42
CA TRP A 1177 27.00 -31.56 -11.17
C TRP A 1177 25.87 -32.04 -12.08
N ARG A 1178 24.66 -32.17 -11.54
CA ARG A 1178 23.42 -32.33 -12.30
C ARG A 1178 22.53 -31.13 -12.11
N LYS A 1179 21.93 -30.63 -13.19
CA LYS A 1179 20.93 -29.58 -13.19
C LYS A 1179 19.57 -30.20 -13.46
N TYR A 1180 18.68 -30.14 -12.47
CA TYR A 1180 17.31 -30.63 -12.55
C TYR A 1180 16.40 -29.45 -12.86
N ASN A 1181 15.84 -29.44 -14.06
CA ASN A 1181 14.99 -28.37 -14.58
C ASN A 1181 13.65 -29.00 -15.00
N ASP A 1182 12.76 -29.18 -14.02
CA ASP A 1182 11.56 -30.02 -14.13
C ASP A 1182 11.88 -31.40 -14.74
N SER A 1183 11.40 -31.68 -15.95
CA SER A 1183 11.54 -32.97 -16.64
C SER A 1183 12.90 -33.18 -17.31
N ASN A 1184 13.72 -32.14 -17.43
CA ASN A 1184 15.04 -32.19 -18.06
C ASN A 1184 16.16 -32.27 -17.00
N VAL A 1185 17.08 -33.21 -17.17
CA VAL A 1185 18.26 -33.38 -16.29
C VAL A 1185 19.54 -33.31 -17.12
N GLU A 1186 20.32 -32.25 -16.91
CA GLU A 1186 21.59 -32.00 -17.59
C GLU A 1186 22.79 -32.36 -16.69
N VAL A 1187 23.91 -32.81 -17.27
CA VAL A 1187 25.14 -33.16 -16.52
C VAL A 1187 26.29 -32.23 -16.89
N LYS A 1188 26.99 -31.70 -15.89
CA LYS A 1188 28.20 -30.86 -16.01
C LYS A 1188 29.35 -31.47 -15.21
N ARG A 1189 30.53 -31.56 -15.82
CA ARG A 1189 31.74 -32.17 -15.21
C ARG A 1189 32.75 -31.19 -14.63
N SER A 1190 32.57 -29.89 -14.83
CA SER A 1190 33.47 -28.87 -14.29
C SER A 1190 32.78 -28.14 -13.16
N THR A 1191 33.26 -28.37 -11.94
CA THR A 1191 32.83 -27.60 -10.75
C THR A 1191 33.17 -26.12 -10.91
N ASP A 1192 34.34 -25.78 -11.45
CA ASP A 1192 34.71 -24.39 -11.76
C ASP A 1192 33.70 -23.69 -12.69
N GLU A 1193 33.23 -24.38 -13.75
CA GLU A 1193 32.24 -23.84 -14.68
C GLU A 1193 30.92 -23.55 -13.95
N VAL A 1194 30.45 -24.49 -13.13
CA VAL A 1194 29.19 -24.37 -12.39
C VAL A 1194 29.26 -23.31 -11.30
N LEU A 1195 30.30 -23.31 -10.46
CA LEU A 1195 30.50 -22.29 -9.43
C LEU A 1195 30.66 -20.89 -10.03
N LYS A 1196 31.30 -20.76 -11.20
CA LYS A 1196 31.39 -19.49 -11.94
C LYS A 1196 30.05 -19.05 -12.53
N ILE A 1197 29.21 -19.97 -12.99
CA ILE A 1197 27.83 -19.65 -13.42
C ILE A 1197 26.99 -19.16 -12.24
N LEU A 1198 27.05 -19.86 -11.10
CA LEU A 1198 26.29 -19.52 -9.89
C LEU A 1198 26.76 -18.19 -9.29
N SER A 1199 28.07 -17.97 -9.18
CA SER A 1199 28.66 -16.76 -8.59
C SER A 1199 28.58 -15.51 -9.49
N ALA A 1200 28.20 -15.65 -10.75
CA ALA A 1200 28.09 -14.55 -11.70
C ALA A 1200 26.67 -13.97 -11.84
N SER A 1201 25.66 -14.53 -11.16
CA SER A 1201 24.27 -14.08 -11.28
C SER A 1201 23.58 -13.90 -9.92
N GLY A 1202 22.50 -13.10 -9.92
CA GLY A 1202 21.59 -12.95 -8.78
C GLY A 1202 20.57 -14.09 -8.66
N GLU A 1203 20.82 -15.25 -9.27
CA GLU A 1203 19.87 -16.37 -9.35
C GLU A 1203 19.94 -17.35 -8.17
N PRO A 1204 21.10 -17.66 -7.56
CA PRO A 1204 21.14 -18.50 -6.36
C PRO A 1204 20.30 -17.88 -5.23
N TYR A 1205 19.42 -18.71 -4.66
CA TYR A 1205 18.47 -18.31 -3.62
C TYR A 1205 18.65 -19.12 -2.33
N PHE A 1206 18.76 -20.45 -2.45
CA PHE A 1206 18.89 -21.36 -1.31
C PHE A 1206 20.06 -22.31 -1.56
N LEU A 1207 21.04 -22.34 -0.64
CA LEU A 1207 22.21 -23.20 -0.72
C LEU A 1207 22.11 -24.33 0.31
N CYS A 1208 22.36 -25.56 -0.11
CA CYS A 1208 22.39 -26.73 0.76
C CYS A 1208 23.83 -27.23 0.86
N TYR A 1209 24.45 -27.03 2.01
CA TYR A 1209 25.77 -27.54 2.35
C TYR A 1209 25.66 -28.82 3.19
N VAL A 1210 26.60 -29.75 3.03
CA VAL A 1210 26.73 -30.96 3.85
C VAL A 1210 28.09 -30.98 4.55
N ARG A 1211 28.13 -31.42 5.80
CA ARG A 1211 29.37 -31.52 6.59
C ARG A 1211 30.38 -32.45 5.92
N ASP A 1212 31.63 -32.01 5.75
CA ASP A 1212 32.60 -32.75 4.92
C ASP A 1212 33.03 -34.09 5.53
N GLU A 1213 33.08 -34.21 6.86
CA GLU A 1213 33.59 -35.39 7.56
C GLU A 1213 32.78 -36.67 7.31
N ASP A 1214 31.45 -36.54 7.17
CA ASP A 1214 30.53 -37.67 7.02
C ASP A 1214 29.45 -37.48 5.93
N LYS A 1215 29.66 -36.57 4.99
CA LYS A 1215 28.79 -36.32 3.80
C LYS A 1215 28.17 -37.56 3.16
N GLU A 1216 28.95 -38.63 2.95
CA GLU A 1216 28.50 -39.88 2.32
C GLU A 1216 27.42 -40.62 3.12
N LYS A 1217 27.29 -40.35 4.43
CA LYS A 1217 26.23 -40.86 5.30
C LYS A 1217 24.92 -40.08 5.16
N TYR A 1218 24.98 -38.82 4.73
CA TYR A 1218 23.84 -37.88 4.71
C TYR A 1218 23.28 -37.61 3.31
N VAL A 1219 24.10 -37.68 2.25
CA VAL A 1219 23.66 -37.40 0.88
C VAL A 1219 24.23 -38.38 -0.16
N ASP A 1220 23.47 -38.60 -1.23
CA ASP A 1220 23.84 -39.31 -2.47
C ASP A 1220 22.83 -38.98 -3.59
N VAL A 1221 23.13 -39.34 -4.84
CA VAL A 1221 22.16 -39.25 -5.94
C VAL A 1221 21.70 -40.67 -6.32
N PRO A 1222 20.48 -41.09 -5.96
CA PRO A 1222 20.00 -42.44 -6.24
C PRO A 1222 20.05 -42.80 -7.73
N ARG A 1223 20.53 -44.00 -8.01
CA ARG A 1223 20.58 -44.58 -9.36
C ARG A 1223 19.30 -45.36 -9.63
N ARG A 1224 18.77 -45.27 -10.85
CA ARG A 1224 17.55 -46.01 -11.23
C ARG A 1224 17.78 -47.51 -11.09
N ARG A 1225 16.84 -48.21 -10.44
CA ARG A 1225 16.82 -49.68 -10.41
C ARG A 1225 16.43 -50.18 -11.81
N ARG A 1226 17.41 -50.71 -12.56
CA ARG A 1226 17.14 -51.33 -13.86
C ARG A 1226 16.19 -52.52 -13.66
N PRO A 1227 15.12 -52.69 -14.46
CA PRO A 1227 14.23 -53.84 -14.34
C PRO A 1227 15.00 -55.16 -14.42
N SER A 1228 14.75 -56.05 -13.46
CA SER A 1228 15.27 -57.42 -13.52
C SER A 1228 14.83 -58.07 -14.84
N PRO A 1229 15.74 -58.68 -15.62
CA PRO A 1229 15.31 -59.49 -16.75
C PRO A 1229 14.42 -60.61 -16.20
N SER A 1230 13.18 -60.68 -16.69
CA SER A 1230 12.24 -61.74 -16.33
C SER A 1230 12.90 -63.09 -16.61
N SER A 1231 12.98 -63.95 -15.59
CA SER A 1231 13.49 -65.30 -15.74
C SER A 1231 12.71 -66.01 -16.84
N GLU A 1232 13.39 -66.41 -17.91
CA GLU A 1232 12.77 -67.14 -19.02
C GLU A 1232 12.08 -68.40 -18.50
N ASP A 1233 10.88 -68.68 -19.00
CA ASP A 1233 10.24 -69.99 -18.81
C ASP A 1233 11.19 -71.10 -19.28
N PRO A 1234 11.28 -72.25 -18.57
CA PRO A 1234 12.09 -73.37 -19.03
C PRO A 1234 11.57 -73.82 -20.41
N PRO A 1235 12.48 -74.07 -21.38
CA PRO A 1235 12.10 -74.17 -22.78
C PRO A 1235 11.10 -75.29 -23.02
N GLN A 1236 9.90 -74.93 -23.50
CA GLN A 1236 8.86 -75.88 -23.87
C GLN A 1236 9.36 -76.74 -25.04
N THR A 1237 9.65 -78.01 -24.76
CA THR A 1237 10.07 -78.98 -25.78
C THR A 1237 8.89 -79.37 -26.66
N VAL A 1238 8.79 -78.75 -27.84
CA VAL A 1238 7.93 -79.23 -28.92
C VAL A 1238 8.52 -80.51 -29.52
N ASP A 1239 7.72 -81.57 -29.56
CA ASP A 1239 7.96 -82.78 -30.35
C ASP A 1239 7.49 -82.62 -31.80
N ALA A 1240 7.90 -83.55 -32.67
CA ALA A 1240 8.03 -83.33 -34.10
C ALA A 1240 6.72 -83.40 -34.93
N ASP A 1241 5.57 -83.58 -34.28
CA ASP A 1241 4.23 -83.66 -34.88
C ASP A 1241 3.24 -82.57 -34.41
N GLY A 1242 3.58 -81.80 -33.36
CA GLY A 1242 3.13 -80.40 -33.23
C GLY A 1242 1.72 -80.11 -32.66
N ASP A 1243 1.24 -80.88 -31.67
CA ASP A 1243 -0.01 -80.61 -30.95
C ASP A 1243 0.22 -80.25 -29.47
N VAL A 1244 -0.37 -79.15 -28.99
CA VAL A 1244 -0.19 -78.64 -27.62
C VAL A 1244 -1.18 -79.27 -26.63
N LYS A 1245 -0.68 -79.83 -25.52
CA LYS A 1245 -1.51 -80.37 -24.43
C LYS A 1245 -1.75 -79.34 -23.33
N VAL A 1246 -3.02 -78.94 -23.19
CA VAL A 1246 -3.52 -78.18 -22.03
C VAL A 1246 -3.79 -79.14 -20.86
N ALA A 1247 -3.44 -78.72 -19.64
CA ALA A 1247 -3.86 -79.37 -18.40
C ALA A 1247 -4.43 -78.31 -17.44
N ASN A 1248 -5.56 -78.62 -16.79
CA ASN A 1248 -6.29 -77.66 -15.96
C ASN A 1248 -5.71 -77.53 -14.55
N ASN A 1249 -5.79 -76.32 -13.99
CA ASN A 1249 -5.65 -76.09 -12.56
C ASN A 1249 -7.00 -76.22 -11.84
N GLU A 1250 -7.04 -76.92 -10.71
CA GLU A 1250 -8.00 -76.70 -9.62
C GLU A 1250 -7.24 -76.40 -8.31
N PRO A 1251 -7.76 -75.55 -7.42
CA PRO A 1251 -7.03 -75.05 -6.26
C PRO A 1251 -7.16 -75.95 -5.02
N VAL A 1252 -6.13 -75.95 -4.16
CA VAL A 1252 -6.16 -76.56 -2.81
C VAL A 1252 -5.66 -75.55 -1.77
N ASN A 1253 -6.20 -75.63 -0.56
CA ASN A 1253 -6.21 -74.53 0.42
C ASN A 1253 -5.53 -74.91 1.76
N ALA A 1254 -4.74 -73.98 2.31
CA ALA A 1254 -4.35 -73.78 3.72
C ALA A 1254 -3.69 -74.88 4.61
N SER A 1255 -2.90 -74.38 5.58
CA SER A 1255 -2.77 -74.85 6.99
C SER A 1255 -1.56 -75.70 7.46
N LYS A 1256 -0.63 -75.01 8.15
CA LYS A 1256 0.22 -75.49 9.30
C LYS A 1256 1.36 -76.48 8.93
N THR A 1257 2.46 -76.65 9.70
CA THR A 1257 2.64 -76.59 11.17
C THR A 1257 4.05 -76.10 11.57
N ALA A 1258 4.28 -75.78 12.87
CA ALA A 1258 5.50 -75.17 13.42
C ALA A 1258 6.57 -76.18 13.93
N GLN A 1259 7.75 -75.67 14.31
CA GLN A 1259 8.70 -76.31 15.24
C GLN A 1259 9.54 -75.27 16.02
N GLU A 1260 10.22 -75.70 17.09
CA GLU A 1260 10.69 -74.87 18.23
C GLU A 1260 12.23 -74.84 18.41
N LEU A 1261 12.68 -74.22 19.54
CA LEU A 1261 14.00 -74.31 20.24
C LEU A 1261 15.07 -73.25 19.88
N PRO A 1262 16.04 -72.93 20.78
CA PRO A 1262 16.01 -72.88 22.26
C PRO A 1262 16.62 -71.56 22.85
N PRO A 1263 16.63 -71.33 24.20
CA PRO A 1263 16.95 -70.02 24.78
C PRO A 1263 18.31 -69.86 25.51
N LEU A 1264 18.69 -68.60 25.74
CA LEU A 1264 19.46 -68.00 26.86
C LEU A 1264 20.78 -68.65 27.35
N TYR A 1265 21.86 -67.86 27.29
CA TYR A 1265 22.92 -67.82 28.32
C TYR A 1265 23.47 -66.38 28.44
N ALA A 1266 24.17 -66.07 29.54
CA ALA A 1266 24.66 -64.73 29.87
C ALA A 1266 26.07 -64.76 30.53
N GLU A 1267 26.57 -63.56 30.85
CA GLU A 1267 27.75 -63.22 31.68
C GLU A 1267 29.14 -63.08 31.03
N GLN A 1268 29.74 -61.90 31.30
CA GLN A 1268 31.19 -61.61 31.50
C GLN A 1268 32.13 -61.72 30.26
N GLN A 1269 33.23 -60.95 30.14
CA GLN A 1269 33.80 -59.90 31.01
C GLN A 1269 34.55 -58.83 30.19
N SER A 1270 35.14 -57.86 30.89
CA SER A 1270 35.94 -56.72 30.40
C SER A 1270 37.25 -57.09 29.68
N ASP A 1271 37.61 -56.28 28.68
CA ASP A 1271 38.78 -55.38 28.71
C ASP A 1271 38.51 -54.16 27.80
#